data_AF-A0A523U6K5-F1
#
_entry.id   AF-A0A523U6K5-F1
#
_cell.length_a   1.000
_cell.length_b   1.000
_cell.length_c   1.000
_cell.angle_alpha   90.00
_cell.angle_beta   90.00
_cell.angle_gamma   90.00
#
_symmetry.space_group_name_H-M   'P 1'
#
loop_
_entity.id
_entity.type
_entity.pdbx_description
1 polymer ?
#
loop_
_entity_poly.entity_id
_entity_poly.type
_entity_poly.pdbx_seq_one_letter_code
_entity_poly.pdbx_strand_id
1 'polypeptide(L)'
;MRYSAFTFLILWLVAPCSCQGQTLTRDTLVAIEISPEAASPEKVAAKDLSHYLHKLYPNTYFEVVHTKSRKADHVIYLGCVESLPQLGEHIGNKELTKPESYVVTTTRIDGRKVGIIFGSDPAGAMYGAYSLLEKLGCGFYLSYDTFPSGQRDNFSFDGWELSNAPLVQDRIVFNWHNFLSGCSTWNLSDWKHWIIQAQKMGYNGVMVHAYGNNPMVKFSFNGVEKPVGYLSTTQKGRDWSTQHVNDVRRLWGGFVFDGPVFGSEAAMVLDTDRADAAMRLMHNVFAHAEERNMDVYFAVDVDTASANPQAVIETLPREARFPITVEQMRWMNQQGGRMWLVNPDTLEGYRYYKAQVKAILNAYPQIDCLVVWFRHGNTPWMVMKAIEMPESWQKEYRDELEKTPEAAKLWRAHNFFALGKVARAFERALKEAGRDNIQIAIGSWRFDFLPGCDRFLPRHVKFIPLDWEVLNDRSRLRNSESRQVIREVGAHRPVMPVVWAHHDDGNYVGRPYIPYSDFHSRLVDSQACGFGIIHWTTRPLDLYFKSLSRQVWQTTRNQPLRVTCNEMAERSFGISTGEKMGEYLYRWVTEAPKIGRDTSDWFIDRKLADTADIVPSYEQRIELIDSVERRLMDTAGRERLDYFKGLERFITDVHRTEEAFRRSQDLYKAGDLAEARRVMVSCRPEAVIERYARFSSLSGISRGEQGLVVSMNLRWLTHYVRHRQVLGTEPVRYNFAPTSHDQLAQSMGTFTFHFGPKRQVWECFGKKETSAPTFVVPDDINITRGDEVPAAYEEICRNGIESDKPITITLQPIMAKGGRGPVNPARLPAGKYRLELLMLEPKSTGPGQRLFNVTPRAHRAATIETDQIDIFKHTGQANRILVRRYPITLEEPGRIDVILEPVKGKALLCGAVLEPVGNDYSAEGNSTKNDNKDDDVFSRQKIISIMNKVNHYQFTHPWKESDRNWIRATYYTGVMAFYNATKDAKLLEQALSWAQKHKWQPGNERSGSNILTCGQTYLQIYFLKKDPAMITPLIEWVNSGKPNTPSGRQVWYLEAGRRYADSLYVGPPTLAMLSRATGDKKYLKYMHAMYWDVADLLFDKEHRLFYRDKRFIDAKSKNGKKVFWSRGNGWVIAGVPRILEYLPEDDPYYTKYVNLLRTMARSIARVQGKDGLWRTNLGDADEYPGPETSGTAFFAYAITWGINNGILEKDEYLPVAKKAWAGLVKSVHPNGKLGWVQPVGDRPRLVQSHMTHEYAAGAFLLAGSEILKLQE
;
A
#
# COMPACT_ATOMS: atom_id res chain seq x y z
N MET A 1 -40.91 -18.06 -15.85
CA MET A 1 -41.70 -19.31 -15.85
C MET A 1 -41.25 -20.18 -14.67
N ARG A 2 -42.18 -20.36 -13.72
CA ARG A 2 -42.39 -21.44 -12.71
C ARG A 2 -41.22 -22.22 -12.07
N TYR A 3 -41.04 -21.95 -10.77
CA TYR A 3 -41.00 -22.84 -9.57
C TYR A 3 -40.36 -24.25 -9.63
N SER A 4 -39.45 -24.55 -8.68
CA SER A 4 -39.79 -25.31 -7.45
C SER A 4 -38.62 -25.54 -6.49
N ALA A 5 -38.95 -25.50 -5.19
CA ALA A 5 -38.11 -25.71 -4.00
C ALA A 5 -37.79 -27.19 -3.74
N PHE A 6 -36.73 -27.46 -2.96
CA PHE A 6 -36.68 -28.63 -2.06
C PHE A 6 -35.70 -28.41 -0.89
N THR A 7 -36.23 -28.56 0.31
CA THR A 7 -35.58 -28.60 1.63
C THR A 7 -35.71 -30.03 2.16
N PHE A 8 -34.66 -30.65 2.72
CA PHE A 8 -34.68 -31.76 3.72
C PHE A 8 -33.23 -31.96 4.22
N LEU A 9 -32.85 -31.73 5.48
CA LEU A 9 -33.11 -32.45 6.75
C LEU A 9 -32.65 -33.93 6.72
N ILE A 10 -31.50 -34.24 7.34
CA ILE A 10 -31.15 -35.61 7.77
C ILE A 10 -30.60 -35.58 9.21
N LEU A 11 -31.32 -36.31 10.06
CA LEU A 11 -31.03 -36.66 11.44
C LEU A 11 -30.03 -37.85 11.53
N TRP A 12 -29.39 -37.92 12.68
CA TRP A 12 -28.53 -38.97 13.22
C TRP A 12 -28.92 -40.43 12.96
N LEU A 13 -27.91 -41.28 12.77
CA LEU A 13 -27.85 -42.68 13.22
C LEU A 13 -26.40 -43.05 13.56
N VAL A 14 -26.15 -43.44 14.82
CA VAL A 14 -24.89 -44.02 15.33
C VAL A 14 -25.23 -45.36 15.98
N ALA A 15 -24.41 -46.39 15.71
CA ALA A 15 -24.17 -47.54 16.60
C ALA A 15 -22.82 -48.22 16.19
N PRO A 16 -22.14 -49.01 17.05
CA PRO A 16 -20.98 -48.53 17.80
C PRO A 16 -19.71 -49.39 17.58
N CYS A 17 -18.53 -48.80 17.80
CA CYS A 17 -17.32 -49.59 18.06
C CYS A 17 -16.53 -48.94 19.21
N SER A 18 -16.49 -49.65 20.32
CA SER A 18 -15.87 -49.29 21.59
C SER A 18 -14.35 -49.38 21.51
N CYS A 19 -13.64 -48.32 21.92
CA CYS A 19 -12.43 -48.41 22.75
C CYS A 19 -12.03 -47.03 23.31
N GLN A 20 -12.20 -46.89 24.63
CA GLN A 20 -11.43 -46.08 25.59
C GLN A 20 -11.42 -44.54 25.47
N GLY A 21 -12.34 -43.91 26.21
CA GLY A 21 -11.96 -43.01 27.30
C GLY A 21 -11.49 -41.58 26.98
N GLN A 22 -12.26 -40.81 26.22
CA GLN A 22 -12.34 -39.36 26.43
C GLN A 22 -13.81 -38.98 26.55
N THR A 23 -14.21 -38.50 27.73
CA THR A 23 -15.53 -37.92 28.00
C THR A 23 -15.71 -36.72 27.07
N LEU A 24 -16.53 -36.87 26.03
CA LEU A 24 -17.08 -35.74 25.26
C LEU A 24 -17.96 -34.93 26.21
N THR A 25 -17.42 -33.82 26.73
CA THR A 25 -18.20 -32.82 27.45
C THR A 25 -19.24 -32.24 26.49
N ARG A 26 -20.49 -32.20 26.92
CA ARG A 26 -21.56 -31.49 26.21
C ARG A 26 -21.14 -30.03 26.02
N ASP A 27 -21.08 -29.54 24.78
CA ASP A 27 -20.78 -28.14 24.50
C ASP A 27 -21.87 -27.25 25.14
N THR A 28 -21.45 -26.32 26.00
CA THR A 28 -22.35 -25.36 26.66
C THR A 28 -22.98 -24.45 25.60
N LEU A 29 -24.31 -24.34 25.60
CA LEU A 29 -25.06 -23.44 24.72
C LEU A 29 -25.39 -22.13 25.43
N VAL A 30 -24.98 -21.00 24.87
CA VAL A 30 -25.32 -19.66 25.35
C VAL A 30 -26.15 -18.93 24.28
N ALA A 31 -27.37 -18.54 24.63
CA ALA A 31 -28.19 -17.72 23.75
C ALA A 31 -27.94 -16.23 24.02
N ILE A 32 -27.64 -15.46 22.98
CA ILE A 32 -27.65 -14.00 22.98
C ILE A 32 -29.02 -13.58 22.43
N GLU A 33 -29.92 -13.23 23.33
CA GLU A 33 -31.29 -12.85 23.02
C GLU A 33 -31.37 -11.34 22.75
N ILE A 34 -31.81 -10.99 21.54
CA ILE A 34 -32.14 -9.63 21.13
C ILE A 34 -33.61 -9.56 20.70
N SER A 35 -34.21 -8.37 20.77
CA SER A 35 -35.58 -8.14 20.28
C SER A 35 -35.69 -8.44 18.78
N PRO A 36 -36.80 -9.02 18.28
CA PRO A 36 -37.10 -9.05 16.84
C PRO A 36 -37.07 -7.66 16.20
N GLU A 37 -37.51 -6.64 16.95
CA GLU A 37 -37.55 -5.23 16.57
C GLU A 37 -36.22 -4.50 16.80
N ALA A 38 -35.15 -5.20 17.23
CA ALA A 38 -33.85 -4.59 17.51
C ALA A 38 -33.32 -3.77 16.33
N ALA A 39 -32.76 -2.60 16.62
CA ALA A 39 -32.15 -1.72 15.64
C ALA A 39 -30.82 -2.29 15.12
N SER A 40 -30.27 -1.70 14.06
CA SER A 40 -29.01 -2.15 13.45
C SER A 40 -27.84 -2.25 14.46
N PRO A 41 -27.62 -1.27 15.36
CA PRO A 41 -26.51 -1.33 16.33
C PRO A 41 -26.58 -2.55 17.25
N GLU A 42 -27.76 -2.90 17.74
CA GLU A 42 -27.97 -4.06 18.61
C GLU A 42 -27.69 -5.37 17.87
N LYS A 43 -28.14 -5.48 16.61
CA LYS A 43 -27.87 -6.64 15.75
C LYS A 43 -26.37 -6.79 15.46
N VAL A 44 -25.69 -5.68 15.16
CA VAL A 44 -24.23 -5.66 14.96
C VAL A 44 -23.51 -6.06 16.24
N ALA A 45 -23.90 -5.47 17.38
CA ALA A 45 -23.32 -5.75 18.69
C ALA A 45 -23.48 -7.22 19.08
N ALA A 46 -24.67 -7.82 18.88
CA ALA A 46 -24.92 -9.22 19.18
C ALA A 46 -24.07 -10.16 18.30
N LYS A 47 -23.92 -9.84 17.01
CA LYS A 47 -23.08 -10.61 16.08
C LYS A 47 -21.61 -10.53 16.46
N ASP A 48 -21.12 -9.33 16.74
CA ASP A 48 -19.73 -9.12 17.18
C ASP A 48 -19.51 -9.83 18.53
N LEU A 49 -20.38 -9.63 19.51
CA LEU A 49 -20.32 -10.29 20.81
C LEU A 49 -20.24 -11.82 20.67
N SER A 50 -21.11 -12.43 19.86
CA SER A 50 -21.03 -13.87 19.54
C SER A 50 -19.67 -14.25 18.95
N HIS A 51 -19.17 -13.48 17.97
CA HIS A 51 -17.87 -13.75 17.33
C HIS A 51 -16.69 -13.71 18.32
N TYR A 52 -16.62 -12.68 19.17
CA TYR A 52 -15.54 -12.53 20.15
C TYR A 52 -15.67 -13.56 21.28
N LEU A 53 -16.87 -13.80 21.80
CA LEU A 53 -17.08 -14.80 22.85
C LEU A 53 -16.73 -16.21 22.38
N HIS A 54 -17.06 -16.60 21.14
CA HIS A 54 -16.61 -17.88 20.57
C HIS A 54 -15.08 -18.01 20.52
N LYS A 55 -14.37 -16.91 20.24
CA LYS A 55 -12.90 -16.92 20.25
C LYS A 55 -12.33 -17.00 21.67
N LEU A 56 -13.01 -16.39 22.65
CA LEU A 56 -12.61 -16.40 24.06
C LEU A 56 -12.91 -17.74 24.76
N TYR A 57 -14.01 -18.39 24.40
CA TYR A 57 -14.55 -19.60 25.01
C TYR A 57 -14.81 -20.68 23.94
N PRO A 58 -13.77 -21.38 23.46
CA PRO A 58 -13.88 -22.27 22.30
C PRO A 58 -14.75 -23.52 22.53
N ASN A 59 -15.00 -23.88 23.80
CA ASN A 59 -15.87 -25.01 24.19
C ASN A 59 -17.31 -24.56 24.51
N THR A 60 -17.71 -23.38 24.03
CA THR A 60 -19.04 -22.81 24.26
C THR A 60 -19.58 -22.26 22.95
N TYR A 61 -20.81 -22.62 22.62
CA TYR A 61 -21.49 -22.13 21.42
C TYR A 61 -22.37 -20.93 21.76
N PHE A 62 -22.15 -19.80 21.09
CA PHE A 62 -22.89 -18.54 21.30
C PHE A 62 -23.83 -18.25 20.13
N GLU A 63 -25.11 -18.53 20.30
CA GLU A 63 -26.12 -18.33 19.26
C GLU A 63 -26.84 -17.01 19.44
N VAL A 64 -26.94 -16.19 18.39
CA VAL A 64 -27.81 -15.00 18.40
C VAL A 64 -29.23 -15.44 18.03
N VAL A 65 -30.19 -15.14 18.90
CA VAL A 65 -31.60 -15.51 18.71
C VAL A 65 -32.52 -14.31 18.94
N HIS A 66 -33.68 -14.34 18.27
CA HIS A 66 -34.68 -13.26 18.34
C HIS A 66 -35.86 -13.59 19.26
N THR A 67 -35.86 -14.77 19.88
CA THR A 67 -36.95 -15.26 20.72
C THR A 67 -36.38 -16.05 21.90
N LYS A 68 -37.14 -16.11 23.00
CA LYS A 68 -36.74 -16.80 24.23
C LYS A 68 -36.25 -18.23 23.99
N SER A 69 -34.99 -18.51 24.32
CA SER A 69 -34.38 -19.82 24.16
C SER A 69 -34.63 -20.70 25.38
N ARG A 70 -35.44 -21.75 25.20
CA ARG A 70 -35.71 -22.76 26.24
C ARG A 70 -34.64 -23.86 26.35
N LYS A 71 -33.73 -23.95 25.37
CA LYS A 71 -32.73 -25.03 25.26
C LYS A 71 -31.31 -24.62 25.65
N ALA A 72 -31.02 -23.32 25.74
CA ALA A 72 -29.71 -22.84 26.13
C ALA A 72 -29.40 -23.15 27.59
N ASP A 73 -28.11 -23.30 27.93
CA ASP A 73 -27.59 -23.46 29.30
C ASP A 73 -27.41 -22.09 29.98
N HIS A 74 -27.00 -21.05 29.24
CA HIS A 74 -27.02 -19.64 29.70
C HIS A 74 -27.73 -18.70 28.71
N VAL A 75 -28.20 -17.55 29.21
CA VAL A 75 -28.82 -16.48 28.39
C VAL A 75 -28.14 -15.15 28.69
N ILE A 76 -27.81 -14.44 27.60
CA ILE A 76 -27.38 -13.04 27.60
C ILE A 76 -28.49 -12.25 26.91
N TYR A 77 -29.10 -11.31 27.61
CA TYR A 77 -29.99 -10.34 26.98
C TYR A 77 -29.17 -9.14 26.51
N LEU A 78 -29.35 -8.73 25.26
CA LEU A 78 -28.76 -7.52 24.70
C LEU A 78 -29.88 -6.64 24.12
N GLY A 79 -30.00 -5.42 24.62
CA GLY A 79 -30.95 -4.46 24.06
C GLY A 79 -30.92 -3.09 24.73
N CYS A 80 -31.97 -2.30 24.54
CA CYS A 80 -32.11 -0.96 25.12
C CYS A 80 -33.53 -0.72 25.66
N VAL A 81 -33.74 0.47 26.24
CA VAL A 81 -35.03 0.91 26.83
C VAL A 81 -36.19 0.74 25.83
N GLU A 82 -35.97 0.98 24.55
CA GLU A 82 -37.00 0.87 23.52
C GLU A 82 -37.26 -0.57 23.08
N SER A 83 -36.22 -1.39 22.93
CA SER A 83 -36.33 -2.72 22.33
C SER A 83 -36.68 -3.82 23.33
N LEU A 84 -36.23 -3.70 24.60
CA LEU A 84 -36.47 -4.65 25.68
C LEU A 84 -36.80 -3.92 27.00
N PRO A 85 -37.88 -3.10 27.06
CA PRO A 85 -38.21 -2.27 28.22
C PRO A 85 -38.37 -3.06 29.54
N GLN A 86 -38.82 -4.30 29.46
CA GLN A 86 -38.99 -5.20 30.60
C GLN A 86 -37.68 -5.48 31.37
N LEU A 87 -36.50 -5.29 30.74
CA LEU A 87 -35.22 -5.46 31.41
C LEU A 87 -34.88 -4.29 32.35
N GLY A 88 -35.58 -3.16 32.23
CA GLY A 88 -35.37 -1.97 33.08
C GLY A 88 -35.55 -2.24 34.57
N GLU A 89 -36.50 -3.10 34.94
CA GLU A 89 -36.74 -3.47 36.35
C GLU A 89 -35.57 -4.28 36.96
N HIS A 90 -34.76 -4.91 36.11
CA HIS A 90 -33.70 -5.82 36.52
C HIS A 90 -32.32 -5.17 36.66
N ILE A 91 -32.14 -3.94 36.17
CA ILE A 91 -30.86 -3.20 36.27
C ILE A 91 -30.75 -2.34 37.54
N GLY A 92 -31.85 -2.14 38.27
CA GLY A 92 -31.92 -1.26 39.47
C GLY A 92 -31.78 0.23 39.13
N ASN A 93 -31.46 1.09 40.11
CA ASN A 93 -31.18 2.53 39.91
C ASN A 93 -29.83 2.81 39.18
N LYS A 94 -29.31 1.87 38.39
CA LYS A 94 -28.02 2.00 37.71
C LYS A 94 -28.15 2.82 36.41
N GLU A 95 -27.62 4.04 36.47
CA GLU A 95 -26.91 4.86 35.46
C GLU A 95 -27.26 4.88 33.95
N LEU A 96 -28.50 4.62 33.52
CA LEU A 96 -28.94 5.05 32.19
C LEU A 96 -29.23 6.57 32.14
N THR A 97 -28.20 7.38 32.39
CA THR A 97 -28.35 8.82 32.66
C THR A 97 -28.39 9.71 31.42
N LYS A 98 -27.92 9.22 30.26
CA LYS A 98 -27.72 10.00 29.03
C LYS A 98 -27.85 9.13 27.79
N PRO A 99 -28.01 9.69 26.58
CA PRO A 99 -27.80 8.93 25.35
C PRO A 99 -26.47 8.18 25.37
N GLU A 100 -26.45 6.99 24.76
CA GLU A 100 -25.32 6.06 24.65
C GLU A 100 -24.75 5.51 25.98
N SER A 101 -25.37 5.82 27.13
CA SER A 101 -25.04 5.18 28.40
C SER A 101 -25.47 3.71 28.41
N TYR A 102 -24.77 2.89 29.22
CA TYR A 102 -25.05 1.47 29.30
C TYR A 102 -24.77 0.88 30.67
N VAL A 103 -25.40 -0.28 30.91
CA VAL A 103 -25.19 -1.15 32.05
C VAL A 103 -24.98 -2.58 31.55
N VAL A 104 -23.95 -3.24 32.07
CA VAL A 104 -23.71 -4.68 31.94
C VAL A 104 -23.78 -5.28 33.34
N THR A 105 -24.72 -6.19 33.58
CA THR A 105 -24.97 -6.75 34.92
C THR A 105 -25.42 -8.21 34.82
N THR A 106 -25.49 -8.88 35.97
CA THR A 106 -26.07 -10.23 36.07
C THR A 106 -27.21 -10.25 37.07
N THR A 107 -28.25 -11.02 36.77
CA THR A 107 -29.41 -11.14 37.65
C THR A 107 -30.06 -12.52 37.52
N ARG A 108 -31.17 -12.74 38.23
CA ARG A 108 -32.03 -13.92 38.05
C ARG A 108 -33.36 -13.53 37.43
N ILE A 109 -33.68 -14.15 36.28
CA ILE A 109 -34.99 -14.07 35.62
C ILE A 109 -35.55 -15.50 35.54
N ASP A 110 -36.79 -15.71 35.98
CA ASP A 110 -37.42 -17.04 36.07
C ASP A 110 -36.56 -18.09 36.83
N GLY A 111 -35.88 -17.66 37.90
CA GLY A 111 -34.99 -18.52 38.70
C GLY A 111 -33.63 -18.84 38.07
N ARG A 112 -33.37 -18.40 36.84
CA ARG A 112 -32.14 -18.66 36.08
C ARG A 112 -31.19 -17.46 36.14
N LYS A 113 -29.88 -17.69 36.36
CA LYS A 113 -28.86 -16.64 36.27
C LYS A 113 -28.66 -16.24 34.80
N VAL A 114 -28.79 -14.95 34.50
CA VAL A 114 -28.66 -14.38 33.14
C VAL A 114 -27.71 -13.19 33.14
N GLY A 115 -27.06 -12.96 32.01
CA GLY A 115 -26.31 -11.73 31.74
C GLY A 115 -27.19 -10.71 31.03
N ILE A 116 -27.02 -9.43 31.34
CA ILE A 116 -27.75 -8.32 30.72
C ILE A 116 -26.74 -7.30 30.20
N ILE A 117 -26.87 -6.89 28.94
CA ILE A 117 -26.18 -5.77 28.31
C ILE A 117 -27.27 -4.81 27.85
N PHE A 118 -27.44 -3.70 28.56
CA PHE A 118 -28.59 -2.82 28.40
C PHE A 118 -28.17 -1.37 28.21
N GLY A 119 -28.61 -0.75 27.12
CA GLY A 119 -28.34 0.65 26.78
C GLY A 119 -29.52 1.57 27.05
N SER A 120 -29.25 2.87 27.18
CA SER A 120 -30.30 3.90 27.13
C SER A 120 -30.90 4.03 25.72
N ASP A 121 -30.12 3.70 24.71
CA ASP A 121 -30.48 3.62 23.29
C ASP A 121 -29.71 2.46 22.61
N PRO A 122 -29.96 2.14 21.32
CA PRO A 122 -29.25 1.08 20.61
C PRO A 122 -27.73 1.23 20.60
N ALA A 123 -27.20 2.47 20.55
CA ALA A 123 -25.77 2.73 20.55
C ALA A 123 -25.13 2.42 21.92
N GLY A 124 -25.82 2.76 23.02
CA GLY A 124 -25.43 2.40 24.37
C GLY A 124 -25.31 0.89 24.54
N ALA A 125 -26.29 0.11 24.05
CA ALA A 125 -26.23 -1.36 24.10
C ALA A 125 -24.99 -1.92 23.40
N MET A 126 -24.65 -1.34 22.24
CA MET A 126 -23.45 -1.68 21.49
C MET A 126 -22.15 -1.33 22.21
N TYR A 127 -22.04 -0.12 22.79
CA TYR A 127 -20.88 0.25 23.60
C TYR A 127 -20.76 -0.60 24.87
N GLY A 128 -21.87 -1.02 25.46
CA GLY A 128 -21.89 -1.98 26.56
C GLY A 128 -21.29 -3.34 26.16
N ALA A 129 -21.64 -3.86 24.98
CA ALA A 129 -21.06 -5.09 24.46
C ALA A 129 -19.54 -4.97 24.23
N TYR A 130 -19.07 -3.88 23.61
CA TYR A 130 -17.63 -3.67 23.40
C TYR A 130 -16.88 -3.42 24.71
N SER A 131 -17.47 -2.70 25.66
CA SER A 131 -16.88 -2.48 27.00
C SER A 131 -16.73 -3.79 27.76
N LEU A 132 -17.73 -4.68 27.68
CA LEU A 132 -17.63 -6.03 28.21
C LEU A 132 -16.48 -6.80 27.55
N LEU A 133 -16.39 -6.79 26.21
CA LEU A 133 -15.29 -7.47 25.51
C LEU A 133 -13.91 -6.91 25.90
N GLU A 134 -13.77 -5.60 26.08
CA GLU A 134 -12.53 -4.99 26.59
C GLU A 134 -12.22 -5.42 28.03
N LYS A 135 -13.24 -5.55 28.89
CA LYS A 135 -13.10 -6.09 30.24
C LYS A 135 -12.66 -7.56 30.22
N LEU A 136 -13.09 -8.32 29.21
CA LEU A 136 -12.66 -9.69 28.96
C LEU A 136 -11.28 -9.77 28.28
N GLY A 137 -10.59 -8.65 28.08
CA GLY A 137 -9.20 -8.61 27.60
C GLY A 137 -9.05 -8.45 26.09
N CYS A 138 -10.14 -8.26 25.34
CA CYS A 138 -10.04 -7.81 23.96
C CYS A 138 -9.49 -6.37 23.90
N GLY A 139 -8.84 -6.03 22.80
CA GLY A 139 -8.40 -4.66 22.52
C GLY A 139 -8.90 -4.23 21.14
N PHE A 140 -9.39 -3.00 21.06
CA PHE A 140 -9.89 -2.39 19.84
C PHE A 140 -9.06 -1.15 19.52
N TYR A 141 -8.42 -1.16 18.34
CA TYR A 141 -7.54 -0.12 17.85
C TYR A 141 -7.86 0.14 16.37
N LEU A 142 -7.52 1.33 15.88
CA LEU A 142 -7.81 1.76 14.50
C LEU A 142 -7.27 0.77 13.45
N SER A 143 -6.12 0.16 13.73
CA SER A 143 -5.43 -0.69 12.77
C SER A 143 -5.58 -2.20 13.01
N TYR A 144 -6.07 -2.63 14.19
CA TYR A 144 -6.25 -4.06 14.50
C TYR A 144 -7.09 -4.30 15.76
N ASP A 145 -7.54 -5.54 15.90
CA ASP A 145 -8.05 -6.09 17.16
C ASP A 145 -7.01 -6.97 17.85
N THR A 146 -7.09 -7.08 19.18
CA THR A 146 -6.32 -8.06 19.96
C THR A 146 -7.25 -8.95 20.78
N PHE A 147 -6.79 -10.17 21.00
CA PHE A 147 -7.45 -11.17 21.84
C PHE A 147 -6.51 -11.53 23.01
N PRO A 148 -7.03 -11.81 24.21
CA PRO A 148 -6.21 -12.24 25.33
C PRO A 148 -5.51 -13.58 25.04
N SER A 149 -4.32 -13.77 25.59
CA SER A 149 -3.54 -14.99 25.43
C SER A 149 -4.08 -16.11 26.34
N GLY A 150 -4.52 -17.22 25.75
CA GLY A 150 -4.99 -18.43 26.46
C GLY A 150 -6.48 -18.72 26.24
N GLN A 151 -6.87 -19.99 26.32
CA GLN A 151 -8.27 -20.38 26.35
C GLN A 151 -8.81 -20.14 27.76
N ARG A 152 -9.98 -19.49 27.88
CA ARG A 152 -10.67 -19.40 29.16
C ARG A 152 -11.32 -20.75 29.49
N ASP A 153 -11.46 -21.03 30.77
CA ASP A 153 -12.24 -22.16 31.28
C ASP A 153 -13.73 -22.05 30.85
N ASN A 154 -14.59 -22.93 31.37
CA ASN A 154 -16.02 -22.89 31.10
C ASN A 154 -16.61 -21.48 31.25
N PHE A 155 -17.51 -21.12 30.32
CA PHE A 155 -18.17 -19.82 30.31
C PHE A 155 -18.79 -19.47 31.67
N SER A 156 -18.52 -18.25 32.15
CA SER A 156 -19.12 -17.69 33.37
C SER A 156 -19.46 -16.22 33.17
N PHE A 157 -20.38 -15.71 33.99
CA PHE A 157 -20.73 -14.30 34.03
C PHE A 157 -19.88 -13.49 35.03
N ASP A 158 -18.72 -13.99 35.45
CA ASP A 158 -17.93 -13.34 36.48
C ASP A 158 -17.35 -12.01 35.97
N GLY A 159 -17.47 -10.97 36.79
CA GLY A 159 -17.01 -9.62 36.44
C GLY A 159 -17.92 -8.85 35.47
N TRP A 160 -19.11 -9.37 35.15
CA TRP A 160 -20.15 -8.67 34.38
C TRP A 160 -20.91 -7.67 35.27
N GLU A 161 -20.21 -6.66 35.77
CA GLU A 161 -20.78 -5.54 36.54
C GLU A 161 -20.06 -4.26 36.08
N LEU A 162 -20.60 -3.63 35.03
CA LEU A 162 -20.04 -2.44 34.39
C LEU A 162 -21.18 -1.44 34.14
N SER A 163 -20.95 -0.16 34.39
CA SER A 163 -21.78 0.92 33.87
C SER A 163 -20.89 2.04 33.38
N ASN A 164 -21.34 2.78 32.38
CA ASN A 164 -20.63 3.96 31.89
C ASN A 164 -21.57 4.87 31.10
N ALA A 165 -21.18 6.13 30.95
CA ALA A 165 -21.81 7.05 30.04
C ALA A 165 -20.76 7.99 29.41
N PRO A 166 -20.98 8.45 28.17
CA PRO A 166 -20.13 9.44 27.57
C PRO A 166 -20.27 10.78 28.30
N LEU A 167 -19.18 11.55 28.34
CA LEU A 167 -19.14 12.88 28.93
C LEU A 167 -19.40 13.99 27.90
N VAL A 168 -19.22 13.69 26.62
CA VAL A 168 -19.50 14.59 25.48
C VAL A 168 -20.24 13.82 24.39
N GLN A 169 -21.09 14.52 23.64
CA GLN A 169 -21.98 13.89 22.65
C GLN A 169 -21.23 13.55 21.37
N ASP A 170 -20.67 14.55 20.68
CA ASP A 170 -20.03 14.33 19.39
C ASP A 170 -18.59 13.85 19.56
N ARG A 171 -18.26 12.69 18.98
CA ARG A 171 -16.91 12.11 18.98
C ARG A 171 -16.61 11.62 17.57
N ILE A 172 -16.13 12.54 16.73
CA ILE A 172 -16.03 12.28 15.29
C ILE A 172 -14.60 11.99 14.82
N VAL A 173 -14.49 11.16 13.80
CA VAL A 173 -13.25 10.95 13.04
C VAL A 173 -13.31 11.75 11.76
N PHE A 174 -12.43 12.73 11.61
CA PHE A 174 -12.33 13.56 10.41
C PHE A 174 -11.29 13.00 9.44
N ASN A 175 -11.79 12.24 8.47
CA ASN A 175 -11.01 11.62 7.41
C ASN A 175 -10.68 12.65 6.33
N TRP A 176 -9.42 13.08 6.28
CA TRP A 176 -8.99 14.18 5.43
C TRP A 176 -8.55 13.69 4.04
N HIS A 177 -9.32 14.06 3.00
CA HIS A 177 -9.17 13.58 1.61
C HIS A 177 -8.18 14.40 0.77
N ASN A 178 -6.91 14.45 1.17
CA ASN A 178 -5.88 15.25 0.48
C ASN A 178 -4.62 14.50 0.04
N PHE A 179 -4.37 13.28 0.53
CA PHE A 179 -3.05 12.66 0.40
C PHE A 179 -3.08 11.27 -0.22
N LEU A 180 -2.03 10.91 -0.97
CA LEU A 180 -1.82 9.52 -1.43
C LEU A 180 -1.68 8.57 -0.24
N SER A 181 -1.07 9.06 0.82
CA SER A 181 -0.87 8.38 2.10
C SER A 181 -2.11 8.41 3.01
N GLY A 182 -3.27 8.86 2.52
CA GLY A 182 -4.49 8.87 3.29
C GLY A 182 -5.74 8.37 2.59
N CYS A 183 -6.90 8.73 3.14
CA CYS A 183 -8.19 8.15 2.76
C CYS A 183 -8.63 8.42 1.31
N SER A 184 -7.93 9.30 0.58
CA SER A 184 -8.11 9.49 -0.87
C SER A 184 -7.81 8.25 -1.71
N THR A 185 -6.95 7.35 -1.22
CA THR A 185 -6.55 6.13 -1.94
C THR A 185 -7.24 4.86 -1.45
N TRP A 186 -8.13 4.99 -0.46
CA TRP A 186 -8.83 3.87 0.15
C TRP A 186 -9.91 3.28 -0.76
N ASN A 187 -9.99 1.96 -0.78
CA ASN A 187 -11.11 1.23 -1.32
C ASN A 187 -12.22 1.10 -0.26
N LEU A 188 -13.42 0.63 -0.66
CA LEU A 188 -14.54 0.47 0.25
C LEU A 188 -14.20 -0.43 1.46
N SER A 189 -13.37 -1.47 1.28
CA SER A 189 -12.93 -2.33 2.37
C SER A 189 -12.12 -1.60 3.43
N ASP A 190 -11.26 -0.66 3.02
CA ASP A 190 -10.42 0.13 3.92
C ASP A 190 -11.29 1.08 4.74
N TRP A 191 -12.24 1.76 4.07
CA TRP A 191 -13.25 2.60 4.73
C TRP A 191 -14.08 1.82 5.75
N LYS A 192 -14.59 0.65 5.36
CA LYS A 192 -15.36 -0.20 6.27
C LYS A 192 -14.53 -0.59 7.48
N HIS A 193 -13.30 -1.09 7.27
CA HIS A 193 -12.41 -1.43 8.38
C HIS A 193 -12.21 -0.25 9.34
N TRP A 194 -11.94 0.94 8.81
CA TRP A 194 -11.72 2.15 9.60
C TRP A 194 -12.96 2.57 10.41
N ILE A 195 -14.14 2.61 9.78
CA ILE A 195 -15.43 2.90 10.43
C ILE A 195 -15.69 1.94 11.59
N ILE A 196 -15.50 0.64 11.34
CA ILE A 196 -15.69 -0.41 12.34
C ILE A 196 -14.79 -0.19 13.55
N GLN A 197 -13.52 0.12 13.33
CA GLN A 197 -12.57 0.30 14.42
C GLN A 197 -12.78 1.60 15.18
N ALA A 198 -13.07 2.69 14.48
CA ALA A 198 -13.44 3.96 15.12
C ALA A 198 -14.68 3.77 16.02
N GLN A 199 -15.72 3.10 15.53
CA GLN A 199 -16.93 2.78 16.30
C GLN A 199 -16.59 1.99 17.58
N LYS A 200 -15.83 0.89 17.47
CA LYS A 200 -15.42 0.07 18.62
C LYS A 200 -14.59 0.85 19.65
N MET A 201 -13.88 1.90 19.23
CA MET A 201 -13.12 2.78 20.11
C MET A 201 -13.95 3.87 20.79
N GLY A 202 -15.25 3.97 20.48
CA GLY A 202 -16.19 4.92 21.08
C GLY A 202 -16.48 6.16 20.25
N TYR A 203 -16.00 6.24 19.00
CA TYR A 203 -16.37 7.32 18.08
C TYR A 203 -17.76 7.04 17.50
N ASN A 204 -18.54 8.09 17.25
CA ASN A 204 -19.93 8.01 16.79
C ASN A 204 -20.21 8.85 15.54
N GLY A 205 -19.18 9.40 14.88
CA GLY A 205 -19.37 10.08 13.61
C GLY A 205 -18.16 10.00 12.69
N VAL A 206 -18.43 10.04 11.40
CA VAL A 206 -17.44 10.16 10.34
C VAL A 206 -17.63 11.48 9.62
N MET A 207 -16.53 12.22 9.46
CA MET A 207 -16.52 13.45 8.69
C MET A 207 -15.64 13.30 7.47
N VAL A 208 -16.14 13.78 6.33
CA VAL A 208 -15.38 13.94 5.09
C VAL A 208 -15.49 15.36 4.57
N HIS A 209 -14.46 15.80 3.83
CA HIS A 209 -14.41 17.13 3.24
C HIS A 209 -14.33 17.04 1.71
N ALA A 210 -15.39 17.51 1.06
CA ALA A 210 -15.55 17.69 -0.38
C ALA A 210 -15.45 19.17 -0.79
N TYR A 211 -14.42 19.87 -0.32
CA TYR A 211 -13.39 20.37 -1.20
C TYR A 211 -13.80 20.66 -2.68
N GLY A 212 -13.73 21.92 -3.14
CA GLY A 212 -14.44 22.43 -4.33
C GLY A 212 -14.44 21.55 -5.61
N ASN A 213 -13.28 21.16 -6.15
CA ASN A 213 -13.20 20.31 -7.35
C ASN A 213 -13.32 18.80 -7.08
N ASN A 214 -13.68 18.35 -5.88
CA ASN A 214 -13.67 16.92 -5.56
C ASN A 214 -14.77 16.19 -6.36
N PRO A 215 -14.49 15.05 -7.00
CA PRO A 215 -15.51 14.28 -7.74
C PRO A 215 -16.60 13.66 -6.85
N MET A 216 -16.50 13.77 -5.53
CA MET A 216 -17.58 13.40 -4.59
C MET A 216 -18.85 14.24 -4.74
N VAL A 217 -18.80 15.43 -5.36
CA VAL A 217 -19.99 16.27 -5.57
C VAL A 217 -20.00 16.87 -6.97
N LYS A 218 -21.03 16.51 -7.74
CA LYS A 218 -21.38 17.15 -9.01
C LYS A 218 -22.78 17.74 -8.94
N PHE A 219 -22.98 18.88 -9.60
CA PHE A 219 -24.30 19.45 -9.82
C PHE A 219 -24.31 20.19 -11.16
N SER A 220 -25.50 20.38 -11.71
CA SER A 220 -25.72 21.12 -12.95
C SER A 220 -26.74 22.21 -12.69
N PHE A 221 -26.53 23.38 -13.30
CA PHE A 221 -27.41 24.53 -13.13
C PHE A 221 -27.50 25.29 -14.46
N ASN A 222 -28.71 25.65 -14.88
CA ASN A 222 -28.99 26.30 -16.18
C ASN A 222 -28.29 25.62 -17.38
N GLY A 223 -28.26 24.28 -17.40
CA GLY A 223 -27.64 23.50 -18.49
C GLY A 223 -26.11 23.45 -18.47
N VAL A 224 -25.47 24.07 -17.47
CA VAL A 224 -24.00 24.04 -17.29
C VAL A 224 -23.66 23.11 -16.12
N GLU A 225 -22.77 22.16 -16.37
CA GLU A 225 -22.28 21.26 -15.33
C GLU A 225 -21.09 21.86 -14.57
N LYS A 226 -21.05 21.70 -13.25
CA LYS A 226 -19.87 22.04 -12.47
C LYS A 226 -18.72 21.08 -12.84
N PRO A 227 -17.53 21.58 -13.25
CA PRO A 227 -16.38 20.74 -13.48
C PRO A 227 -15.89 20.06 -12.19
N VAL A 228 -15.45 18.81 -12.31
CA VAL A 228 -14.85 18.03 -11.21
C VAL A 228 -13.47 17.51 -11.60
N GLY A 229 -12.55 17.55 -10.64
CA GLY A 229 -11.19 17.01 -10.73
C GLY A 229 -11.14 15.50 -10.48
N TYR A 230 -10.01 15.04 -9.97
CA TYR A 230 -9.73 13.62 -9.74
C TYR A 230 -9.56 13.29 -8.24
N LEU A 231 -9.92 12.09 -7.83
CA LEU A 231 -9.36 11.50 -6.60
C LEU A 231 -7.85 11.26 -6.80
N SER A 232 -7.09 11.30 -5.71
CA SER A 232 -5.63 11.22 -5.79
C SER A 232 -5.15 9.85 -6.29
N THR A 233 -4.28 9.87 -7.31
CA THR A 233 -3.53 8.72 -7.84
C THR A 233 -2.09 9.15 -8.12
N THR A 234 -1.23 8.20 -8.47
CA THR A 234 0.14 8.49 -8.93
C THR A 234 0.23 9.02 -10.37
N GLN A 235 -0.89 9.34 -11.02
CA GLN A 235 -0.92 9.92 -12.37
C GLN A 235 -1.76 11.20 -12.48
N LYS A 236 -2.84 11.28 -11.71
CA LYS A 236 -3.85 12.35 -11.70
C LYS A 236 -4.39 12.53 -10.28
N GLY A 237 -4.87 13.71 -9.94
CA GLY A 237 -5.45 13.90 -8.60
C GLY A 237 -5.63 15.34 -8.18
N ARG A 238 -6.42 15.51 -7.12
CA ARG A 238 -6.58 16.76 -6.40
C ARG A 238 -5.39 17.00 -5.45
N ASP A 239 -4.42 17.77 -5.94
CA ASP A 239 -3.65 18.78 -5.22
C ASP A 239 -2.69 18.40 -4.05
N TRP A 240 -1.74 19.31 -3.75
CA TRP A 240 -0.60 19.28 -2.84
C TRP A 240 0.30 18.10 -3.14
N SER A 241 0.99 18.27 -4.27
CA SER A 241 2.14 17.46 -4.60
C SER A 241 1.74 16.03 -5.03
N THR A 242 0.75 15.91 -5.93
CA THR A 242 0.51 14.64 -6.64
C THR A 242 1.78 14.26 -7.40
N GLN A 243 2.42 13.20 -6.93
CA GLN A 243 3.68 12.78 -7.49
C GLN A 243 3.38 11.86 -8.66
N HIS A 244 3.79 12.27 -9.86
CA HIS A 244 3.53 11.47 -11.03
C HIS A 244 4.64 10.44 -11.21
N VAL A 245 4.26 9.17 -11.22
CA VAL A 245 5.13 8.06 -11.58
C VAL A 245 4.41 7.13 -12.53
N ASN A 246 5.11 6.76 -13.60
CA ASN A 246 4.54 5.94 -14.66
C ASN A 246 4.31 4.48 -14.24
N ASP A 247 5.19 3.92 -13.41
CA ASP A 247 5.06 2.56 -12.86
C ASP A 247 5.56 2.52 -11.40
N VAL A 248 4.63 2.50 -10.44
CA VAL A 248 4.95 2.49 -9.00
C VAL A 248 5.70 1.23 -8.55
N ARG A 249 5.61 0.12 -9.29
CA ARG A 249 6.27 -1.15 -8.92
C ARG A 249 7.79 -1.07 -9.04
N ARG A 250 8.27 -0.09 -9.79
CA ARG A 250 9.69 0.14 -10.08
C ARG A 250 10.34 1.13 -9.12
N LEU A 251 9.56 1.68 -8.20
CA LEU A 251 10.07 2.45 -7.09
C LEU A 251 10.93 1.59 -6.17
N TRP A 252 11.80 2.22 -5.39
CA TRP A 252 12.42 1.57 -4.24
C TRP A 252 11.33 1.22 -3.23
N GLY A 253 11.28 -0.04 -2.78
CA GLY A 253 10.14 -0.54 -2.02
C GLY A 253 8.87 -0.82 -2.85
N GLY A 254 8.93 -0.70 -4.19
CA GLY A 254 7.79 -0.85 -5.09
C GLY A 254 7.16 -2.24 -5.14
N PHE A 255 7.77 -3.25 -4.52
CA PHE A 255 7.22 -4.60 -4.39
C PHE A 255 5.93 -4.67 -3.55
N VAL A 256 5.55 -3.57 -2.87
CA VAL A 256 4.29 -3.47 -2.11
C VAL A 256 3.08 -3.08 -2.97
N PHE A 257 3.29 -2.75 -4.25
CA PHE A 257 2.21 -2.39 -5.17
C PHE A 257 1.86 -3.55 -6.11
N ASP A 258 0.57 -3.74 -6.33
CA ASP A 258 0.05 -4.82 -7.19
C ASP A 258 0.01 -4.46 -8.69
N GLY A 259 0.21 -3.19 -9.04
CA GLY A 259 0.11 -2.68 -10.42
C GLY A 259 0.88 -1.38 -10.64
N PRO A 260 1.04 -0.91 -11.89
CA PRO A 260 1.88 0.24 -12.25
C PRO A 260 1.30 1.59 -11.81
N VAL A 261 0.05 1.64 -11.36
CA VAL A 261 -0.57 2.87 -10.88
C VAL A 261 -1.17 2.64 -9.51
N PHE A 262 -1.03 3.62 -8.61
CA PHE A 262 -1.56 3.57 -7.27
C PHE A 262 -2.64 4.64 -7.05
N GLY A 263 -3.77 4.22 -6.49
CA GLY A 263 -4.96 5.03 -6.19
C GLY A 263 -6.09 4.12 -5.70
N SER A 264 -7.23 4.70 -5.31
CA SER A 264 -8.44 3.90 -5.07
C SER A 264 -9.01 3.39 -6.38
N GLU A 265 -9.75 2.28 -6.36
CA GLU A 265 -10.43 1.75 -7.55
C GLU A 265 -11.33 2.80 -8.22
N ALA A 266 -12.00 3.63 -7.41
CA ALA A 266 -12.83 4.73 -7.90
C ALA A 266 -12.02 5.84 -8.60
N ALA A 267 -10.74 6.00 -8.27
CA ALA A 267 -9.85 6.96 -8.88
C ALA A 267 -9.23 6.45 -10.21
N MET A 268 -9.29 5.14 -10.44
CA MET A 268 -8.61 4.44 -11.54
C MET A 268 -9.55 4.07 -12.71
N VAL A 269 -10.81 4.50 -12.66
CA VAL A 269 -11.79 4.31 -13.76
C VAL A 269 -11.51 5.24 -14.93
N LEU A 270 -12.23 5.04 -16.05
CA LEU A 270 -12.18 5.95 -17.19
C LEU A 270 -12.61 7.37 -16.78
N ASP A 271 -12.02 8.38 -17.43
CA ASP A 271 -12.27 9.79 -17.10
C ASP A 271 -13.75 10.17 -17.18
N THR A 272 -14.55 9.49 -18.03
CA THR A 272 -16.00 9.67 -18.17
C THR A 272 -16.80 9.19 -16.95
N ASP A 273 -16.28 8.21 -16.20
CA ASP A 273 -17.00 7.56 -15.11
C ASP A 273 -16.54 8.03 -13.72
N ARG A 274 -15.51 8.88 -13.66
CA ARG A 274 -14.79 9.23 -12.42
C ARG A 274 -15.69 9.83 -11.33
N ALA A 275 -16.63 10.70 -11.70
CA ALA A 275 -17.51 11.34 -10.74
C ALA A 275 -18.48 10.31 -10.15
N ASP A 276 -19.07 9.47 -11.01
CA ASP A 276 -20.00 8.44 -10.58
C ASP A 276 -19.32 7.36 -9.74
N ALA A 277 -18.09 6.99 -10.08
CA ALA A 277 -17.31 6.04 -9.28
C ALA A 277 -16.99 6.59 -7.88
N ALA A 278 -16.54 7.85 -7.78
CA ALA A 278 -16.28 8.50 -6.50
C ALA A 278 -17.55 8.64 -5.66
N MET A 279 -18.67 9.06 -6.27
CA MET A 279 -19.96 9.19 -5.59
C MET A 279 -20.51 7.84 -5.13
N ARG A 280 -20.41 6.78 -5.94
CA ARG A 280 -20.81 5.42 -5.53
C ARG A 280 -19.96 4.90 -4.38
N LEU A 281 -18.65 5.15 -4.39
CA LEU A 281 -17.78 4.79 -3.27
C LEU A 281 -18.29 5.46 -1.99
N MET A 282 -18.45 6.79 -1.99
CA MET A 282 -18.86 7.51 -0.80
C MET A 282 -20.28 7.19 -0.34
N HIS A 283 -21.22 6.94 -1.25
CA HIS A 283 -22.56 6.47 -0.91
C HIS A 283 -22.49 5.17 -0.10
N ASN A 284 -21.68 4.21 -0.54
CA ASN A 284 -21.50 2.95 0.16
C ASN A 284 -20.75 3.09 1.49
N VAL A 285 -19.84 4.07 1.59
CA VAL A 285 -19.15 4.41 2.85
C VAL A 285 -20.15 4.97 3.86
N PHE A 286 -21.00 5.92 3.45
CA PHE A 286 -22.00 6.53 4.33
C PHE A 286 -23.13 5.57 4.70
N ALA A 287 -23.58 4.73 3.77
CA ALA A 287 -24.51 3.64 4.09
C ALA A 287 -23.92 2.71 5.16
N HIS A 288 -22.62 2.40 5.10
CA HIS A 288 -21.99 1.59 6.13
C HIS A 288 -21.83 2.32 7.47
N ALA A 289 -21.60 3.64 7.46
CA ALA A 289 -21.59 4.44 8.68
C ALA A 289 -22.98 4.45 9.35
N GLU A 290 -24.05 4.63 8.58
CA GLU A 290 -25.45 4.57 9.04
C GLU A 290 -25.81 3.19 9.60
N GLU A 291 -25.44 2.10 8.92
CA GLU A 291 -25.59 0.72 9.44
C GLU A 291 -24.95 0.54 10.82
N ARG A 292 -23.88 1.30 11.08
CA ARG A 292 -23.12 1.33 12.32
C ARG A 292 -23.57 2.41 13.29
N ASN A 293 -24.65 3.15 12.98
CA ASN A 293 -25.13 4.27 13.78
C ASN A 293 -24.00 5.25 14.09
N MET A 294 -23.25 5.59 13.05
CA MET A 294 -22.29 6.69 13.05
C MET A 294 -22.81 7.82 12.18
N ASP A 295 -22.89 9.01 12.77
CA ASP A 295 -23.34 10.23 12.09
C ASP A 295 -22.43 10.56 10.91
N VAL A 296 -23.02 10.99 9.80
CA VAL A 296 -22.28 11.41 8.59
C VAL A 296 -22.22 12.93 8.52
N TYR A 297 -21.02 13.47 8.70
CA TYR A 297 -20.69 14.87 8.53
C TYR A 297 -20.09 15.10 7.14
N PHE A 298 -20.77 15.89 6.31
CA PHE A 298 -20.33 16.17 4.95
C PHE A 298 -19.97 17.65 4.81
N ALA A 299 -18.68 17.96 4.72
CA ALA A 299 -18.20 19.32 4.51
C ALA A 299 -18.07 19.66 3.03
N VAL A 300 -18.62 20.80 2.61
CA VAL A 300 -18.54 21.32 1.24
C VAL A 300 -17.97 22.73 1.26
N ASP A 301 -16.96 22.98 0.41
CA ASP A 301 -16.42 24.32 0.22
C ASP A 301 -17.49 25.24 -0.39
N VAL A 302 -17.63 26.47 0.12
CA VAL A 302 -18.49 27.50 -0.49
C VAL A 302 -17.72 28.71 -1.02
N ASP A 303 -16.41 28.75 -0.84
CA ASP A 303 -15.61 29.96 -1.00
C ASP A 303 -14.51 29.89 -2.06
N THR A 304 -14.58 28.93 -2.97
CA THR A 304 -13.53 28.72 -3.97
C THR A 304 -14.11 28.77 -5.39
N ALA A 305 -13.31 29.17 -6.37
CA ALA A 305 -13.73 29.17 -7.77
C ALA A 305 -14.04 27.75 -8.29
N SER A 306 -13.43 26.71 -7.72
CA SER A 306 -13.74 25.32 -8.07
C SER A 306 -15.03 24.81 -7.43
N ALA A 307 -15.38 25.29 -6.24
CA ALA A 307 -16.69 25.03 -5.63
C ALA A 307 -17.81 25.79 -6.35
N ASN A 308 -17.53 27.04 -6.76
CA ASN A 308 -18.47 27.94 -7.40
C ASN A 308 -17.88 28.49 -8.73
N PRO A 309 -17.96 27.70 -9.81
CA PRO A 309 -17.37 28.04 -11.10
C PRO A 309 -18.02 29.27 -11.72
N GLN A 310 -17.20 30.19 -12.23
CA GLN A 310 -17.68 31.44 -12.84
C GLN A 310 -18.59 31.16 -14.05
N ALA A 311 -18.28 30.16 -14.89
CA ALA A 311 -19.12 29.78 -16.02
C ALA A 311 -20.55 29.38 -15.61
N VAL A 312 -20.75 28.84 -14.41
CA VAL A 312 -22.08 28.52 -13.88
C VAL A 312 -22.74 29.77 -13.31
N ILE A 313 -22.01 30.56 -12.51
CA ILE A 313 -22.53 31.81 -11.92
C ILE A 313 -22.94 32.81 -13.01
N GLU A 314 -22.22 32.87 -14.13
CA GLU A 314 -22.49 33.81 -15.21
C GLU A 314 -23.80 33.54 -15.96
N THR A 315 -24.38 32.35 -15.79
CA THR A 315 -25.74 32.03 -16.29
C THR A 315 -26.85 32.71 -15.47
N LEU A 316 -26.55 33.20 -14.27
CA LEU A 316 -27.52 33.89 -13.42
C LEU A 316 -27.81 35.31 -13.95
N PRO A 317 -29.05 35.79 -13.79
CA PRO A 317 -29.40 37.16 -14.12
C PRO A 317 -28.62 38.14 -13.23
N ARG A 318 -28.50 39.41 -13.67
CA ARG A 318 -27.57 40.38 -13.06
C ARG A 318 -27.90 40.68 -11.60
N GLU A 319 -29.17 40.65 -11.22
CA GLU A 319 -29.64 40.86 -9.85
C GLU A 319 -29.29 39.71 -8.90
N ALA A 320 -29.08 38.50 -9.43
CA ALA A 320 -28.79 37.28 -8.67
C ALA A 320 -27.29 37.05 -8.44
N ARG A 321 -26.43 37.98 -8.89
CA ARG A 321 -24.98 37.94 -8.68
C ARG A 321 -24.42 39.34 -8.53
N PHE A 322 -23.29 39.48 -7.84
CA PHE A 322 -22.64 40.78 -7.68
C PHE A 322 -21.12 40.64 -7.85
N PRO A 323 -20.45 41.67 -8.39
CA PRO A 323 -19.03 41.60 -8.69
C PRO A 323 -18.19 41.89 -7.45
N ILE A 324 -17.07 41.19 -7.32
CA ILE A 324 -16.01 41.46 -6.35
C ILE A 324 -14.67 41.53 -7.08
N THR A 325 -13.70 42.19 -6.45
CA THR A 325 -12.32 42.16 -6.91
C THR A 325 -11.50 41.20 -6.05
N VAL A 326 -10.86 40.22 -6.68
CA VAL A 326 -9.95 39.28 -6.00
C VAL A 326 -8.51 39.46 -6.47
N GLU A 327 -7.58 39.18 -5.59
CA GLU A 327 -6.16 39.10 -5.95
C GLU A 327 -5.83 37.73 -6.56
N GLN A 328 -4.70 37.66 -7.29
CA GLN A 328 -4.20 36.39 -7.82
C GLN A 328 -3.74 35.50 -6.66
N MET A 329 -4.28 34.28 -6.55
CA MET A 329 -3.85 33.28 -5.57
C MET A 329 -3.32 32.03 -6.26
N ARG A 330 -1.99 31.98 -6.35
CA ARG A 330 -1.27 30.95 -7.10
C ARG A 330 -1.43 29.54 -6.55
N TRP A 331 -1.49 29.40 -5.22
CA TRP A 331 -1.64 28.11 -4.56
C TRP A 331 -3.06 27.50 -4.66
N MET A 332 -4.05 28.27 -5.15
CA MET A 332 -5.39 27.77 -5.49
C MET A 332 -5.64 27.81 -7.01
N ASN A 333 -4.60 28.04 -7.81
CA ASN A 333 -4.70 28.27 -9.25
C ASN A 333 -5.75 29.34 -9.62
N GLN A 334 -5.98 30.32 -8.75
CA GLN A 334 -6.96 31.38 -8.94
C GLN A 334 -6.31 32.60 -9.60
N GLN A 335 -6.89 33.06 -10.70
CA GLN A 335 -6.49 34.30 -11.36
C GLN A 335 -7.03 35.51 -10.60
N GLY A 336 -6.25 36.59 -10.56
CA GLY A 336 -6.70 37.87 -10.02
C GLY A 336 -7.63 38.58 -11.00
N GLY A 337 -8.47 39.48 -10.49
CA GLY A 337 -9.39 40.29 -11.27
C GLY A 337 -10.80 40.28 -10.73
N ARG A 338 -11.77 40.56 -11.62
CA ARG A 338 -13.19 40.58 -11.28
C ARG A 338 -13.74 39.15 -11.21
N MET A 339 -14.45 38.84 -10.13
CA MET A 339 -15.23 37.61 -9.97
C MET A 339 -16.67 37.94 -9.60
N TRP A 340 -17.58 36.99 -9.84
CA TRP A 340 -18.97 37.06 -9.43
C TRP A 340 -19.19 36.18 -8.20
N LEU A 341 -19.90 36.72 -7.21
CA LEU A 341 -20.52 35.98 -6.12
C LEU A 341 -22.03 35.90 -6.35
N VAL A 342 -22.66 34.84 -5.84
CA VAL A 342 -24.11 34.62 -5.97
C VAL A 342 -24.84 35.34 -4.84
N ASN A 343 -25.96 35.98 -5.15
CA ASN A 343 -26.84 36.64 -4.18
C ASN A 343 -27.99 35.70 -3.74
N PRO A 344 -27.88 35.01 -2.60
CA PRO A 344 -28.90 34.07 -2.12
C PRO A 344 -30.25 34.69 -1.78
N ASP A 345 -30.37 36.02 -1.64
CA ASP A 345 -31.65 36.67 -1.31
C ASP A 345 -32.57 36.84 -2.53
N THR A 346 -32.03 36.66 -3.74
CA THR A 346 -32.85 36.59 -4.96
C THR A 346 -33.37 35.17 -5.20
N LEU A 347 -34.50 35.03 -5.91
CA LEU A 347 -35.05 33.72 -6.24
C LEU A 347 -34.05 32.85 -7.03
N GLU A 348 -33.38 33.41 -8.04
CA GLU A 348 -32.43 32.67 -8.87
C GLU A 348 -31.12 32.34 -8.14
N GLY A 349 -30.60 33.27 -7.32
CA GLY A 349 -29.42 32.98 -6.50
C GLY A 349 -29.70 31.95 -5.40
N TYR A 350 -30.90 31.94 -4.81
CA TYR A 350 -31.35 30.86 -3.93
C TYR A 350 -31.42 29.52 -4.66
N ARG A 351 -32.01 29.50 -5.88
CA ARG A 351 -32.10 28.28 -6.70
C ARG A 351 -30.74 27.66 -6.99
N TYR A 352 -29.69 28.47 -7.15
CA TYR A 352 -28.32 27.98 -7.30
C TYR A 352 -27.83 27.18 -6.08
N TYR A 353 -27.97 27.72 -4.86
CA TYR A 353 -27.59 26.98 -3.64
C TYR A 353 -28.50 25.79 -3.36
N LYS A 354 -29.80 25.92 -3.64
CA LYS A 354 -30.76 24.81 -3.56
C LYS A 354 -30.37 23.65 -4.49
N ALA A 355 -29.87 23.93 -5.69
CA ALA A 355 -29.40 22.91 -6.62
C ALA A 355 -28.20 22.12 -6.05
N GLN A 356 -27.28 22.80 -5.36
CA GLN A 356 -26.14 22.14 -4.69
C GLN A 356 -26.62 21.21 -3.57
N VAL A 357 -27.46 21.72 -2.66
CA VAL A 357 -28.01 20.93 -1.55
C VAL A 357 -28.80 19.73 -2.08
N LYS A 358 -29.66 19.95 -3.08
CA LYS A 358 -30.42 18.87 -3.72
C LYS A 358 -29.52 17.80 -4.32
N ALA A 359 -28.44 18.20 -5.02
CA ALA A 359 -27.49 17.25 -5.59
C ALA A 359 -26.79 16.41 -4.51
N ILE A 360 -26.39 17.03 -3.40
CA ILE A 360 -25.77 16.36 -2.26
C ILE A 360 -26.75 15.36 -1.62
N LEU A 361 -27.98 15.77 -1.31
CA LEU A 361 -28.97 14.89 -0.68
C LEU A 361 -29.38 13.72 -1.58
N ASN A 362 -29.48 13.95 -2.89
CA ASN A 362 -29.77 12.89 -3.85
C ASN A 362 -28.65 11.84 -3.90
N ALA A 363 -27.39 12.27 -3.76
CA ALA A 363 -26.24 11.37 -3.75
C ALA A 363 -26.11 10.64 -2.41
N TYR A 364 -26.36 11.35 -1.32
CA TYR A 364 -26.03 10.93 0.04
C TYR A 364 -27.21 11.21 0.99
N PRO A 365 -28.26 10.37 0.95
CA PRO A 365 -29.39 10.51 1.85
C PRO A 365 -29.02 10.33 3.33
N GLN A 366 -27.89 9.67 3.62
CA GLN A 366 -27.39 9.35 4.96
C GLN A 366 -26.75 10.52 5.71
N ILE A 367 -26.64 11.71 5.11
CA ILE A 367 -26.00 12.86 5.78
C ILE A 367 -26.85 13.31 6.98
N ASP A 368 -26.22 13.41 8.15
CA ASP A 368 -26.79 13.92 9.40
C ASP A 368 -26.37 15.37 9.66
N CYS A 369 -25.18 15.77 9.19
CA CYS A 369 -24.70 17.14 9.30
C CYS A 369 -24.08 17.64 7.99
N LEU A 370 -24.63 18.71 7.44
CA LEU A 370 -24.08 19.42 6.28
C LEU A 370 -23.24 20.60 6.76
N VAL A 371 -21.94 20.54 6.50
CA VAL A 371 -20.97 21.53 6.99
C VAL A 371 -20.62 22.50 5.86
N VAL A 372 -21.02 23.76 6.02
CA VAL A 372 -20.61 24.87 5.16
C VAL A 372 -19.15 25.21 5.48
N TRP A 373 -18.24 24.86 4.58
CA TRP A 373 -16.81 25.04 4.81
C TRP A 373 -16.26 26.27 4.07
N PHE A 374 -15.43 27.04 4.77
CA PHE A 374 -14.68 28.14 4.17
C PHE A 374 -13.23 28.14 4.67
N ARG A 375 -12.32 28.73 3.91
CA ARG A 375 -10.90 28.86 4.24
C ARG A 375 -10.65 30.19 4.96
N HIS A 376 -9.74 30.17 5.93
CA HIS A 376 -9.29 31.38 6.62
C HIS A 376 -8.59 32.40 5.68
N GLY A 377 -8.09 31.96 4.52
CA GLY A 377 -7.27 32.74 3.59
C GLY A 377 -8.02 33.77 2.73
N ASN A 378 -7.37 34.23 1.66
CA ASN A 378 -7.87 35.28 0.77
C ASN A 378 -8.96 34.81 -0.23
N THR A 379 -9.81 33.87 0.16
CA THR A 379 -10.89 33.36 -0.71
C THR A 379 -11.96 34.42 -1.03
N PRO A 380 -12.66 34.31 -2.18
CA PRO A 380 -13.71 35.23 -2.62
C PRO A 380 -14.62 35.80 -1.52
N TRP A 381 -15.26 34.96 -0.69
CA TRP A 381 -16.12 35.44 0.40
C TRP A 381 -15.35 36.17 1.51
N MET A 382 -14.10 35.80 1.75
CA MET A 382 -13.27 36.39 2.80
C MET A 382 -12.62 37.70 2.40
N VAL A 383 -12.40 37.97 1.10
CA VAL A 383 -11.78 39.21 0.60
C VAL A 383 -12.76 40.27 0.11
N MET A 384 -14.02 39.90 -0.10
CA MET A 384 -15.10 40.83 -0.48
C MET A 384 -15.11 42.05 0.45
N LYS A 385 -15.22 43.25 -0.13
CA LYS A 385 -15.34 44.52 0.60
C LYS A 385 -16.80 44.81 0.89
N ALA A 386 -17.08 45.50 2.01
CA ALA A 386 -18.45 45.85 2.38
C ALA A 386 -19.18 46.67 1.29
N ILE A 387 -18.48 47.57 0.60
CA ILE A 387 -19.03 48.39 -0.49
C ILE A 387 -19.39 47.59 -1.76
N GLU A 388 -18.84 46.37 -1.91
CA GLU A 388 -19.13 45.48 -3.04
C GLU A 388 -20.40 44.64 -2.80
N MET A 389 -20.93 44.60 -1.57
CA MET A 389 -22.18 43.90 -1.26
C MET A 389 -23.37 44.57 -1.97
N PRO A 390 -24.46 43.83 -2.28
CA PRO A 390 -25.72 44.42 -2.71
C PRO A 390 -26.16 45.56 -1.77
N GLU A 391 -26.80 46.62 -2.30
CA GLU A 391 -27.20 47.78 -1.50
C GLU A 391 -28.09 47.42 -0.31
N SER A 392 -28.99 46.43 -0.49
CA SER A 392 -29.82 45.89 0.58
C SER A 392 -28.98 45.30 1.72
N TRP A 393 -27.93 44.54 1.39
CA TRP A 393 -27.01 43.97 2.38
C TRP A 393 -26.19 45.03 3.09
N GLN A 394 -25.75 46.06 2.37
CA GLN A 394 -25.05 47.18 3.00
C GLN A 394 -25.95 47.90 4.02
N LYS A 395 -27.23 48.09 3.69
CA LYS A 395 -28.20 48.66 4.62
C LYS A 395 -28.42 47.76 5.83
N GLU A 396 -28.74 46.48 5.62
CA GLU A 396 -28.94 45.53 6.71
C GLU A 396 -27.71 45.42 7.63
N TYR A 397 -26.52 45.41 7.06
CA TYR A 397 -25.28 45.37 7.83
C TYR A 397 -25.07 46.65 8.65
N ARG A 398 -25.33 47.84 8.08
CA ARG A 398 -25.30 49.11 8.84
C ARG A 398 -26.34 49.12 9.96
N ASP A 399 -27.58 48.72 9.68
CA ASP A 399 -28.65 48.65 10.68
C ASP A 399 -28.27 47.70 11.83
N GLU A 400 -27.52 46.62 11.55
CA GLU A 400 -27.02 45.71 12.58
C GLU A 400 -25.86 46.30 13.39
N LEU A 401 -24.96 47.04 12.75
CA LEU A 401 -23.87 47.74 13.44
C LEU A 401 -24.38 48.91 14.31
N GLU A 402 -25.49 49.56 13.93
CA GLU A 402 -26.14 50.57 14.76
C GLU A 402 -26.68 49.97 16.07
N LYS A 403 -27.20 48.74 16.00
CA LYS A 403 -27.67 47.99 17.19
C LYS A 403 -26.53 47.44 18.03
N THR A 404 -25.40 47.09 17.41
CA THR A 404 -24.22 46.54 18.08
C THR A 404 -22.93 47.13 17.52
N PRO A 405 -22.55 48.33 17.95
CA PRO A 405 -21.37 49.03 17.42
C PRO A 405 -20.07 48.24 17.59
N GLU A 406 -19.96 47.44 18.65
CA GLU A 406 -18.82 46.56 18.93
C GLU A 406 -18.61 45.47 17.87
N ALA A 407 -19.67 45.06 17.15
CA ALA A 407 -19.57 44.07 16.09
C ALA A 407 -18.70 44.53 14.91
N ALA A 408 -18.52 45.84 14.73
CA ALA A 408 -17.65 46.41 13.71
C ALA A 408 -16.16 46.11 13.95
N LYS A 409 -15.78 45.79 15.20
CA LYS A 409 -14.40 45.45 15.59
C LYS A 409 -14.07 43.97 15.39
N LEU A 410 -15.08 43.13 15.12
CA LEU A 410 -14.88 41.70 14.90
C LEU A 410 -14.12 41.48 13.60
N TRP A 411 -13.19 40.53 13.63
CA TRP A 411 -12.42 40.15 12.45
C TRP A 411 -13.38 39.76 11.32
N ARG A 412 -13.22 40.34 10.12
CA ARG A 412 -13.99 40.01 8.91
C ARG A 412 -15.53 40.07 9.10
N ALA A 413 -16.03 40.98 9.93
CA ALA A 413 -17.44 41.07 10.31
C ALA A 413 -18.44 41.05 9.12
N HIS A 414 -18.25 41.90 8.10
CA HIS A 414 -19.13 41.94 6.93
C HIS A 414 -19.04 40.67 6.06
N ASN A 415 -17.91 39.98 6.06
CA ASN A 415 -17.76 38.69 5.37
C ASN A 415 -18.59 37.60 6.07
N PHE A 416 -18.60 37.58 7.40
CA PHE A 416 -19.41 36.63 8.18
C PHE A 416 -20.92 36.96 8.13
N PHE A 417 -21.28 38.23 8.05
CA PHE A 417 -22.65 38.65 7.72
C PHE A 417 -23.12 38.03 6.39
N ALA A 418 -22.31 38.14 5.33
CA ALA A 418 -22.62 37.55 4.03
C ALA A 418 -22.63 36.01 4.04
N LEU A 419 -21.67 35.35 4.71
CA LEU A 419 -21.70 33.90 4.89
C LEU A 419 -22.94 33.41 5.65
N GLY A 420 -23.45 34.20 6.59
CA GLY A 420 -24.73 33.93 7.26
C GLY A 420 -25.91 33.86 6.28
N LYS A 421 -25.89 34.64 5.18
CA LYS A 421 -26.90 34.55 4.11
C LYS A 421 -26.79 33.23 3.36
N VAL A 422 -25.58 32.76 3.06
CA VAL A 422 -25.35 31.45 2.42
C VAL A 422 -25.81 30.30 3.32
N ALA A 423 -25.47 30.34 4.62
CA ALA A 423 -25.92 29.32 5.58
C ALA A 423 -27.46 29.24 5.67
N ARG A 424 -28.15 30.39 5.70
CA ARG A 424 -29.62 30.45 5.66
C ARG A 424 -30.20 29.89 4.36
N ALA A 425 -29.53 30.09 3.21
CA ALA A 425 -29.97 29.50 1.95
C ALA A 425 -29.86 27.97 1.95
N PHE A 426 -28.78 27.42 2.51
CA PHE A 426 -28.60 25.97 2.69
C PHE A 426 -29.68 25.40 3.61
N GLU A 427 -29.89 26.02 4.77
CA GLU A 427 -30.93 25.65 5.72
C GLU A 427 -32.32 25.66 5.07
N ARG A 428 -32.67 26.74 4.36
CA ARG A 428 -33.94 26.84 3.64
C ARG A 428 -34.09 25.70 2.62
N ALA A 429 -33.01 25.35 1.91
CA ALA A 429 -33.04 24.26 0.94
C ALA A 429 -33.24 22.88 1.60
N LEU A 430 -32.66 22.63 2.78
CA LEU A 430 -32.92 21.41 3.57
C LEU A 430 -34.39 21.32 3.99
N LYS A 431 -34.95 22.43 4.50
CA LYS A 431 -36.36 22.49 4.92
C LYS A 431 -37.32 22.26 3.76
N GLU A 432 -37.09 22.91 2.62
CA GLU A 432 -37.90 22.69 1.41
C GLU A 432 -37.74 21.27 0.84
N ALA A 433 -36.67 20.54 1.20
CA ALA A 433 -36.47 19.14 0.84
C ALA A 433 -37.06 18.15 1.87
N GLY A 434 -37.70 18.64 2.94
CA GLY A 434 -38.24 17.80 4.02
C GLY A 434 -37.17 17.13 4.89
N ARG A 435 -35.98 17.73 4.96
CA ARG A 435 -34.82 17.21 5.70
C ARG A 435 -34.43 18.14 6.86
N ASP A 436 -35.43 18.55 7.65
CA ASP A 436 -35.25 19.37 8.87
C ASP A 436 -34.42 18.65 9.95
N ASN A 437 -34.24 17.34 9.82
CA ASN A 437 -33.42 16.51 10.70
C ASN A 437 -31.90 16.67 10.47
N ILE A 438 -31.48 17.25 9.34
CA ILE A 438 -30.05 17.45 9.05
C ILE A 438 -29.56 18.73 9.73
N GLN A 439 -28.53 18.59 10.57
CA GLN A 439 -27.89 19.74 11.21
C GLN A 439 -27.05 20.55 10.22
N ILE A 440 -27.17 21.88 10.27
CA ILE A 440 -26.23 22.78 9.61
C ILE A 440 -25.07 23.11 10.56
N ALA A 441 -23.85 23.00 10.04
CA ALA A 441 -22.66 23.50 10.71
C ALA A 441 -21.84 24.43 9.81
N ILE A 442 -20.96 25.22 10.42
CA ILE A 442 -19.93 25.98 9.72
C ILE A 442 -18.55 25.55 10.21
N GLY A 443 -17.61 25.34 9.29
CA GLY A 443 -16.27 24.87 9.59
C GLY A 443 -15.18 25.73 8.95
N SER A 444 -14.10 25.95 9.69
CA SER A 444 -12.91 26.64 9.17
C SER A 444 -11.65 26.34 10.00
N TRP A 445 -10.55 26.92 9.54
CA TRP A 445 -9.23 26.82 10.12
C TRP A 445 -9.07 27.89 11.20
N ARG A 446 -8.47 27.54 12.35
CA ARG A 446 -8.24 28.41 13.51
C ARG A 446 -9.54 28.81 14.24
N PHE A 447 -9.41 29.58 15.32
CA PHE A 447 -10.53 29.95 16.20
C PHE A 447 -10.99 31.40 16.00
N ASP A 448 -10.29 32.19 15.17
CA ASP A 448 -10.51 33.64 15.01
C ASP A 448 -11.86 33.98 14.36
N PHE A 449 -12.46 33.03 13.62
CA PHE A 449 -13.76 33.22 12.98
C PHE A 449 -14.95 33.09 13.94
N LEU A 450 -14.75 32.47 15.11
CA LEU A 450 -15.84 32.10 16.01
C LEU A 450 -16.65 33.32 16.50
N PRO A 451 -16.04 34.43 16.98
CA PRO A 451 -16.81 35.57 17.46
C PRO A 451 -17.64 36.26 16.36
N GLY A 452 -17.03 36.42 15.18
CA GLY A 452 -17.71 37.01 14.01
C GLY A 452 -18.89 36.14 13.55
N CYS A 453 -18.68 34.83 13.44
CA CYS A 453 -19.77 33.92 13.10
C CYS A 453 -20.85 33.86 14.19
N ASP A 454 -20.48 33.90 15.49
CA ASP A 454 -21.46 33.87 16.58
C ASP A 454 -22.43 35.05 16.51
N ARG A 455 -21.95 36.22 16.07
CA ARG A 455 -22.78 37.41 15.91
C ARG A 455 -23.78 37.31 14.76
N PHE A 456 -23.35 36.78 13.60
CA PHE A 456 -24.09 36.94 12.33
C PHE A 456 -24.81 35.67 11.83
N LEU A 457 -24.46 34.48 12.36
CA LEU A 457 -25.11 33.22 11.99
C LEU A 457 -26.21 32.82 12.99
N PRO A 458 -27.26 32.09 12.54
CA PRO A 458 -28.30 31.57 13.43
C PRO A 458 -27.73 30.76 14.61
N ARG A 459 -28.35 30.86 15.80
CA ARG A 459 -27.81 30.31 17.06
C ARG A 459 -27.71 28.79 17.09
N HIS A 460 -28.55 28.07 16.35
CA HIS A 460 -28.54 26.60 16.31
C HIS A 460 -27.47 26.02 15.35
N VAL A 461 -26.81 26.85 14.53
CA VAL A 461 -25.73 26.40 13.64
C VAL A 461 -24.51 26.01 14.49
N LYS A 462 -24.08 24.76 14.34
CA LYS A 462 -22.90 24.19 15.01
C LYS A 462 -21.60 24.74 14.42
N PHE A 463 -20.60 25.04 15.26
CA PHE A 463 -19.29 25.52 14.79
C PHE A 463 -18.22 24.44 14.93
N ILE A 464 -17.45 24.22 13.87
CA ILE A 464 -16.39 23.18 13.80
C ILE A 464 -15.04 23.83 13.49
N PRO A 465 -14.32 24.37 14.49
CA PRO A 465 -13.02 24.96 14.29
C PRO A 465 -11.86 23.94 14.33
N LEU A 466 -10.94 23.99 13.35
CA LEU A 466 -9.68 23.22 13.40
C LEU A 466 -8.63 23.91 14.28
N ASP A 467 -8.00 23.18 15.20
CA ASP A 467 -6.84 23.64 16.00
C ASP A 467 -5.54 23.68 15.17
N TRP A 468 -5.55 24.42 14.07
CA TRP A 468 -4.48 24.45 13.07
C TRP A 468 -3.13 24.97 13.60
N GLU A 469 -3.11 25.84 14.61
CA GLU A 469 -1.85 26.38 15.15
C GLU A 469 -0.98 25.33 15.85
N VAL A 470 -1.50 24.13 16.11
CA VAL A 470 -0.70 22.97 16.55
C VAL A 470 0.41 22.60 15.56
N LEU A 471 0.24 22.94 14.27
CA LEU A 471 1.26 22.79 13.24
C LEU A 471 2.48 23.71 13.47
N ASN A 472 2.32 24.76 14.27
CA ASN A 472 3.38 25.68 14.68
C ASN A 472 3.75 25.50 16.16
N ASP A 473 3.44 24.33 16.73
CA ASP A 473 3.62 24.00 18.16
C ASP A 473 2.89 24.97 19.12
N ARG A 474 1.80 25.60 18.64
CA ARG A 474 0.97 26.56 19.38
C ARG A 474 -0.50 26.15 19.41
N SER A 475 -0.78 24.91 19.82
CA SER A 475 -2.16 24.41 19.98
C SER A 475 -3.00 25.38 20.81
N ARG A 476 -4.06 25.92 20.20
CA ARG A 476 -4.98 26.84 20.85
C ARG A 476 -5.83 26.14 21.89
N LEU A 477 -6.11 24.84 21.72
CA LEU A 477 -6.78 24.07 22.75
C LEU A 477 -5.89 23.82 23.98
N ARG A 478 -4.56 23.80 23.83
CA ARG A 478 -3.63 23.69 24.98
C ARG A 478 -3.51 25.01 25.76
N ASN A 479 -3.61 26.15 25.10
CA ASN A 479 -3.50 27.48 25.70
C ASN A 479 -4.84 27.93 26.36
N SER A 480 -4.79 28.40 27.61
CA SER A 480 -6.00 28.80 28.37
C SER A 480 -6.68 30.05 27.82
N GLU A 481 -5.91 31.07 27.44
CA GLU A 481 -6.43 32.33 26.89
C GLU A 481 -7.13 32.07 25.54
N SER A 482 -6.54 31.23 24.70
CA SER A 482 -7.11 30.85 23.40
C SER A 482 -8.41 30.04 23.54
N ARG A 483 -8.56 29.25 24.61
CA ARG A 483 -9.81 28.53 24.90
C ARG A 483 -10.95 29.46 25.34
N GLN A 484 -10.65 30.66 25.82
CA GLN A 484 -11.68 31.64 26.19
C GLN A 484 -12.61 31.95 25.01
N VAL A 485 -12.05 32.10 23.81
CA VAL A 485 -12.85 32.33 22.58
C VAL A 485 -13.84 31.20 22.33
N ILE A 486 -13.43 29.95 22.54
CA ILE A 486 -14.35 28.80 22.40
C ILE A 486 -15.40 28.84 23.50
N ARG A 487 -14.99 29.07 24.76
CA ARG A 487 -15.88 29.11 25.92
C ARG A 487 -16.99 30.16 25.78
N GLU A 488 -16.64 31.36 25.34
CA GLU A 488 -17.58 32.47 25.15
C GLU A 488 -18.63 32.16 24.08
N VAL A 489 -18.23 31.50 22.99
CA VAL A 489 -19.16 31.09 21.93
C VAL A 489 -19.95 29.84 22.32
N GLY A 490 -19.29 28.86 22.96
CA GLY A 490 -19.87 27.61 23.46
C GLY A 490 -20.98 27.82 24.50
N ALA A 491 -20.94 28.94 25.22
CA ALA A 491 -22.00 29.34 26.15
C ALA A 491 -23.36 29.59 25.48
N HIS A 492 -23.37 29.85 24.18
CA HIS A 492 -24.58 30.27 23.47
C HIS A 492 -25.00 29.32 22.33
N ARG A 493 -24.12 28.39 21.91
CA ARG A 493 -24.35 27.48 20.78
C ARG A 493 -23.40 26.27 20.80
N PRO A 494 -23.70 25.18 20.07
CA PRO A 494 -22.80 24.03 20.00
C PRO A 494 -21.49 24.35 19.25
N VAL A 495 -20.35 24.12 19.90
CA VAL A 495 -19.01 24.20 19.32
C VAL A 495 -18.28 22.87 19.49
N MET A 496 -17.68 22.36 18.42
CA MET A 496 -16.93 21.10 18.39
C MET A 496 -15.52 21.34 17.81
N PRO A 497 -14.51 21.58 18.66
CA PRO A 497 -13.14 21.74 18.20
C PRO A 497 -12.60 20.43 17.61
N VAL A 498 -11.80 20.54 16.55
CA VAL A 498 -11.11 19.41 15.92
C VAL A 498 -9.62 19.51 16.19
N VAL A 499 -9.05 18.46 16.79
CA VAL A 499 -7.63 18.35 17.11
C VAL A 499 -6.89 17.50 16.09
N TRP A 500 -5.60 17.79 15.88
CA TRP A 500 -4.77 17.07 14.92
C TRP A 500 -4.08 15.88 15.56
N ALA A 501 -4.25 14.68 14.98
CA ALA A 501 -3.49 13.50 15.39
C ALA A 501 -2.01 13.60 14.97
N HIS A 502 -1.73 14.32 13.90
CA HIS A 502 -0.41 14.41 13.27
C HIS A 502 -0.28 15.68 12.43
N HIS A 503 0.93 15.96 11.95
CA HIS A 503 1.32 17.26 11.40
C HIS A 503 1.13 17.34 9.88
N ASP A 504 0.30 18.28 9.39
CA ASP A 504 0.04 18.52 7.96
C ASP A 504 1.28 19.11 7.23
N ASP A 505 2.00 20.00 7.91
CA ASP A 505 2.98 20.95 7.39
C ASP A 505 4.36 20.90 8.09
N GLY A 506 5.03 19.74 8.20
CA GLY A 506 6.45 19.72 8.61
C GLY A 506 6.99 18.54 9.39
N ASN A 507 6.17 17.67 9.98
CA ASN A 507 6.65 16.64 10.94
C ASN A 507 5.81 15.34 10.94
N TYR A 508 5.57 14.78 9.77
CA TYR A 508 4.49 13.88 9.38
C TYR A 508 4.77 12.38 9.61
N VAL A 509 5.96 11.86 9.37
CA VAL A 509 6.25 10.44 9.50
C VAL A 509 6.89 10.17 10.88
N GLY A 510 6.52 9.07 11.53
CA GLY A 510 6.95 8.77 12.91
C GLY A 510 5.78 8.69 13.88
N ARG A 511 5.87 9.36 15.03
CA ARG A 511 4.82 9.34 16.07
C ARG A 511 3.73 10.40 15.86
N PRO A 512 2.49 10.18 16.36
CA PRO A 512 1.47 11.22 16.41
C PRO A 512 1.88 12.36 17.36
N TYR A 513 1.09 13.43 17.39
CA TYR A 513 1.20 14.43 18.45
C TYR A 513 1.04 13.78 19.82
N ILE A 514 1.59 14.41 20.87
CA ILE A 514 1.38 13.93 22.23
C ILE A 514 -0.11 14.10 22.56
N PRO A 515 -0.83 13.07 23.02
CA PRO A 515 -2.19 13.21 23.53
C PRO A 515 -2.29 14.24 24.66
N TYR A 516 -3.49 14.73 24.94
CA TYR A 516 -3.73 15.59 26.08
C TYR A 516 -3.75 14.74 27.35
N SER A 517 -3.24 15.26 28.46
CA SER A 517 -3.28 14.58 29.77
C SER A 517 -4.61 14.79 30.52
N ASP A 518 -5.35 15.84 30.13
CA ASP A 518 -6.55 16.38 30.78
C ASP A 518 -7.61 16.78 29.74
N PHE A 519 -7.76 15.97 28.69
CA PHE A 519 -8.54 16.32 27.49
C PHE A 519 -9.99 16.71 27.80
N HIS A 520 -10.69 15.89 28.57
CA HIS A 520 -12.08 16.18 28.93
C HIS A 520 -12.19 17.45 29.77
N SER A 521 -11.26 17.70 30.71
CA SER A 521 -11.25 18.98 31.45
C SER A 521 -11.14 20.19 30.52
N ARG A 522 -10.34 20.08 29.45
CA ARG A 522 -10.21 21.17 28.45
C ARG A 522 -11.48 21.36 27.61
N LEU A 523 -12.18 20.28 27.27
CA LEU A 523 -13.47 20.35 26.59
C LEU A 523 -14.53 21.03 27.46
N VAL A 524 -14.59 20.68 28.75
CA VAL A 524 -15.47 21.33 29.73
C VAL A 524 -15.13 22.81 29.91
N ASP A 525 -13.85 23.13 30.07
CA ASP A 525 -13.36 24.51 30.16
C ASP A 525 -13.70 25.35 28.92
N SER A 526 -13.77 24.71 27.75
CA SER A 526 -14.17 25.32 26.48
C SER A 526 -15.68 25.34 26.26
N GLN A 527 -16.48 24.73 27.13
CA GLN A 527 -17.90 24.45 26.90
C GLN A 527 -18.18 23.78 25.54
N ALA A 528 -17.31 22.87 25.13
CA ALA A 528 -17.45 22.15 23.87
C ALA A 528 -18.51 21.03 23.99
N CYS A 529 -19.35 20.89 22.96
CA CYS A 529 -20.36 19.83 22.88
C CYS A 529 -19.78 18.45 22.51
N GLY A 530 -18.55 18.44 21.99
CA GLY A 530 -17.85 17.26 21.49
C GLY A 530 -16.47 17.60 20.98
N PHE A 531 -15.86 16.68 20.24
CA PHE A 531 -14.59 16.90 19.56
C PHE A 531 -14.48 16.08 18.28
N GLY A 532 -13.59 16.51 17.39
CA GLY A 532 -13.14 15.69 16.26
C GLY A 532 -11.65 15.44 16.28
N ILE A 533 -11.20 14.37 15.63
CA ILE A 533 -9.78 14.14 15.33
C ILE A 533 -9.58 14.17 13.83
N ILE A 534 -8.78 15.13 13.35
CA ILE A 534 -8.33 15.16 11.96
C ILE A 534 -7.10 14.29 11.77
N HIS A 535 -7.18 13.42 10.77
CA HIS A 535 -6.08 12.60 10.32
C HIS A 535 -6.17 12.32 8.81
N TRP A 536 -5.07 11.82 8.27
CA TRP A 536 -5.04 11.23 6.94
C TRP A 536 -4.38 9.86 6.91
N THR A 537 -3.40 9.54 7.77
CA THR A 537 -2.79 8.20 7.81
C THR A 537 -3.61 7.24 8.65
N THR A 538 -3.24 5.96 8.54
CA THR A 538 -3.80 4.84 9.31
C THR A 538 -2.96 4.53 10.55
N ARG A 539 -1.65 4.30 10.37
CA ARG A 539 -0.70 3.93 11.43
C ARG A 539 0.49 4.89 11.49
N PRO A 540 1.14 5.01 12.67
CA PRO A 540 0.73 4.48 13.99
C PRO A 540 -0.10 5.50 14.79
N LEU A 541 -1.43 5.53 14.60
CA LEU A 541 -2.34 6.50 15.26
C LEU A 541 -3.13 5.92 16.45
N ASP A 542 -3.04 4.61 16.67
CA ASP A 542 -3.87 3.88 17.63
C ASP A 542 -3.84 4.47 19.04
N LEU A 543 -2.64 4.77 19.57
CA LEU A 543 -2.46 5.34 20.91
C LEU A 543 -3.12 6.73 21.04
N TYR A 544 -3.03 7.57 20.02
CA TYR A 544 -3.59 8.92 20.06
C TYR A 544 -5.12 8.85 20.14
N PHE A 545 -5.73 8.10 19.22
CA PHE A 545 -7.18 7.94 19.19
C PHE A 545 -7.71 7.22 20.44
N LYS A 546 -7.03 6.17 20.92
CA LYS A 546 -7.47 5.44 22.10
C LYS A 546 -7.34 6.30 23.36
N SER A 547 -6.27 7.08 23.47
CA SER A 547 -6.06 7.96 24.63
C SER A 547 -7.12 9.05 24.73
N LEU A 548 -7.47 9.71 23.61
CA LEU A 548 -8.50 10.76 23.66
C LEU A 548 -9.90 10.19 23.86
N SER A 549 -10.24 9.07 23.19
CA SER A 549 -11.56 8.47 23.34
C SER A 549 -11.82 7.96 24.75
N ARG A 550 -10.81 7.43 25.45
CA ARG A 550 -10.97 6.99 26.85
C ARG A 550 -11.20 8.16 27.82
N GLN A 551 -10.60 9.32 27.58
CA GLN A 551 -10.71 10.45 28.52
C GLN A 551 -12.12 11.04 28.62
N VAL A 552 -13.02 10.72 27.69
CA VAL A 552 -14.37 11.30 27.58
C VAL A 552 -15.50 10.35 28.01
N TRP A 553 -15.19 9.31 28.79
CA TRP A 553 -16.19 8.47 29.46
C TRP A 553 -16.14 8.67 30.97
N GLN A 554 -17.27 8.52 31.66
CA GLN A 554 -17.36 8.75 33.11
C GLN A 554 -16.33 7.94 33.92
N THR A 555 -16.18 6.66 33.64
CA THR A 555 -15.27 5.76 34.39
C THR A 555 -13.78 5.98 34.09
N THR A 556 -13.46 6.62 32.96
CA THR A 556 -12.09 6.86 32.49
C THR A 556 -11.80 8.35 32.25
N ARG A 557 -12.54 9.23 32.93
CA ARG A 557 -12.42 10.68 32.82
C ARG A 557 -10.98 11.15 32.99
N ASN A 558 -10.43 11.84 31.98
CA ASN A 558 -9.03 12.29 31.96
C ASN A 558 -8.01 11.19 32.32
N GLN A 559 -8.28 9.93 31.97
CA GLN A 559 -7.35 8.83 32.24
C GLN A 559 -5.96 9.15 31.64
N PRO A 560 -4.87 9.00 32.43
CA PRO A 560 -3.54 9.29 31.96
C PRO A 560 -3.12 8.42 30.76
N LEU A 561 -2.37 9.01 29.83
CA LEU A 561 -1.79 8.32 28.67
C LEU A 561 -1.03 7.05 29.06
N ARG A 562 -0.30 7.07 30.19
CA ARG A 562 0.46 5.91 30.67
C ARG A 562 -0.41 4.67 30.86
N VAL A 563 -1.65 4.83 31.33
CA VAL A 563 -2.55 3.69 31.51
C VAL A 563 -2.98 3.12 30.16
N THR A 564 -3.26 3.99 29.18
CA THR A 564 -3.56 3.56 27.80
C THR A 564 -2.39 2.79 27.18
N CYS A 565 -1.15 3.24 27.39
CA CYS A 565 0.04 2.54 26.90
C CYS A 565 0.21 1.17 27.54
N ASN A 566 0.04 1.06 28.86
CA ASN A 566 0.16 -0.21 29.58
C ASN A 566 -0.90 -1.23 29.13
N GLU A 567 -2.17 -0.82 29.05
CA GLU A 567 -3.25 -1.68 28.58
C GLU A 567 -3.03 -2.12 27.12
N MET A 568 -2.60 -1.19 26.25
CA MET A 568 -2.27 -1.53 24.87
C MET A 568 -1.12 -2.52 24.78
N ALA A 569 -0.10 -2.36 25.63
CA ALA A 569 1.05 -3.24 25.69
C ALA A 569 0.66 -4.66 26.12
N GLU A 570 -0.08 -4.80 27.22
CA GLU A 570 -0.57 -6.10 27.71
C GLU A 570 -1.41 -6.83 26.67
N ARG A 571 -2.30 -6.09 25.99
CA ARG A 571 -3.19 -6.66 24.97
C ARG A 571 -2.49 -6.98 23.65
N SER A 572 -1.50 -6.19 23.24
CA SER A 572 -0.82 -6.34 21.95
C SER A 572 0.38 -7.29 22.01
N PHE A 573 1.03 -7.41 23.16
CA PHE A 573 2.28 -8.15 23.35
C PHE A 573 2.21 -9.21 24.45
N GLY A 574 1.14 -9.25 25.24
CA GLY A 574 0.93 -10.20 26.34
C GLY A 574 1.29 -9.63 27.70
N ILE A 575 0.59 -10.10 28.74
CA ILE A 575 0.65 -9.57 30.12
C ILE A 575 2.08 -9.53 30.67
N SER A 576 2.86 -10.60 30.48
CA SER A 576 4.23 -10.72 30.99
C SER A 576 5.23 -9.72 30.38
N THR A 577 4.85 -9.02 29.31
CA THR A 577 5.67 -8.00 28.64
C THR A 577 5.08 -6.59 28.76
N GLY A 578 3.91 -6.46 29.39
CA GLY A 578 3.10 -5.25 29.43
C GLY A 578 3.79 -4.05 30.07
N GLU A 579 4.56 -4.26 31.14
CA GLU A 579 5.28 -3.16 31.81
C GLU A 579 6.34 -2.52 30.92
N LYS A 580 7.25 -3.33 30.36
CA LYS A 580 8.35 -2.88 29.50
C LYS A 580 7.84 -2.31 28.19
N MET A 581 6.89 -2.99 27.55
CA MET A 581 6.29 -2.49 26.33
C MET A 581 5.41 -1.27 26.57
N GLY A 582 4.77 -1.14 27.75
CA GLY A 582 4.01 0.04 28.16
C GLY A 582 4.92 1.26 28.35
N GLU A 583 6.08 1.07 28.98
CA GLU A 583 7.13 2.09 29.03
C GLU A 583 7.61 2.47 27.63
N TYR A 584 7.92 1.47 26.78
CA TYR A 584 8.33 1.72 25.40
C TYR A 584 7.28 2.55 24.64
N LEU A 585 6.01 2.14 24.66
CA LEU A 585 4.93 2.82 23.95
C LEU A 585 4.74 4.26 24.46
N TYR A 586 4.83 4.46 25.79
CA TYR A 586 4.78 5.79 26.40
C TYR A 586 5.92 6.67 25.89
N ARG A 587 7.16 6.21 26.01
CA ARG A 587 8.34 6.95 25.54
C ARG A 587 8.32 7.17 24.03
N TRP A 588 7.85 6.19 23.27
CA TRP A 588 7.74 6.32 21.82
C TRP A 588 6.75 7.44 21.45
N VAL A 589 5.56 7.50 22.06
CA VAL A 589 4.57 8.54 21.71
C VAL A 589 4.91 9.93 22.26
N THR A 590 5.77 10.04 23.28
CA THR A 590 6.18 11.33 23.87
C THR A 590 7.52 11.84 23.35
N GLU A 591 8.50 10.96 23.12
CA GLU A 591 9.90 11.31 22.88
C GLU A 591 10.39 10.99 21.45
N ALA A 592 9.80 10.02 20.74
CA ALA A 592 10.34 9.64 19.43
C ALA A 592 10.34 10.83 18.45
N PRO A 593 11.39 11.05 17.65
CA PRO A 593 11.42 12.19 16.76
C PRO A 593 10.46 11.99 15.59
N LYS A 594 9.95 13.11 15.07
CA LYS A 594 9.09 13.16 13.89
C LYS A 594 9.96 13.42 12.65
N ILE A 595 9.51 12.99 11.47
CA ILE A 595 10.28 13.08 10.22
C ILE A 595 9.39 13.52 9.03
N GLY A 596 9.81 14.58 8.33
CA GLY A 596 9.32 14.96 7.00
C GLY A 596 7.86 15.46 6.89
N ARG A 597 7.33 15.67 5.68
CA ARG A 597 5.93 16.06 5.37
C ARG A 597 5.47 15.60 3.99
N ASP A 598 4.15 15.48 3.79
CA ASP A 598 3.53 15.03 2.53
C ASP A 598 2.63 16.09 1.87
N THR A 599 2.85 17.36 2.21
CA THR A 599 2.14 18.52 1.63
C THR A 599 2.94 19.34 0.61
N SER A 600 4.28 19.32 0.62
CA SER A 600 5.07 20.08 -0.36
C SER A 600 5.74 19.21 -1.42
N ASP A 601 6.41 19.83 -2.40
CA ASP A 601 7.31 19.13 -3.32
C ASP A 601 8.49 18.43 -2.60
N TRP A 602 8.65 18.64 -1.29
CA TRP A 602 9.76 18.16 -0.48
C TRP A 602 9.24 17.26 0.64
N PHE A 603 9.85 16.08 0.79
CA PHE A 603 9.57 15.24 1.94
C PHE A 603 10.20 15.80 3.21
N ILE A 604 11.37 16.45 3.12
CA ILE A 604 12.03 17.14 4.24
C ILE A 604 12.44 18.53 3.75
N ASP A 605 11.83 19.57 4.31
CA ASP A 605 12.14 20.98 4.01
C ASP A 605 12.39 21.83 5.26
N ARG A 606 12.49 21.18 6.42
CA ARG A 606 12.90 21.79 7.69
C ARG A 606 14.07 20.99 8.26
N LYS A 607 14.96 21.67 8.99
CA LYS A 607 16.05 21.00 9.69
C LYS A 607 15.46 20.02 10.72
N LEU A 608 15.80 18.73 10.58
CA LEU A 608 15.53 17.71 11.59
C LEU A 608 16.48 17.89 12.79
N ALA A 609 16.12 17.28 13.93
CA ALA A 609 17.00 17.19 15.08
C ALA A 609 18.35 16.55 14.70
N ASP A 610 19.42 16.98 15.35
CA ASP A 610 20.75 16.44 15.05
C ASP A 610 20.89 15.03 15.66
N THR A 611 21.60 14.12 14.98
CA THR A 611 21.63 12.70 15.34
C THR A 611 22.15 12.48 16.77
N ALA A 612 23.08 13.33 17.22
CA ALA A 612 23.63 13.30 18.57
C ALA A 612 22.56 13.50 19.66
N ASP A 613 21.51 14.28 19.38
CA ASP A 613 20.45 14.57 20.35
C ASP A 613 19.41 13.44 20.44
N ILE A 614 19.25 12.66 19.36
CA ILE A 614 18.19 11.63 19.26
C ILE A 614 18.69 10.21 19.52
N VAL A 615 19.95 9.90 19.22
CA VAL A 615 20.49 8.53 19.32
C VAL A 615 20.41 7.98 20.75
N PRO A 616 20.78 8.72 21.81
CA PRO A 616 20.68 8.21 23.18
C PRO A 616 19.25 7.79 23.56
N SER A 617 18.25 8.61 23.19
CA SER A 617 16.84 8.30 23.45
C SER A 617 16.35 7.10 22.63
N TYR A 618 16.79 6.98 21.36
CA TYR A 618 16.52 5.81 20.52
C TYR A 618 17.12 4.52 21.10
N GLU A 619 18.38 4.54 21.55
CA GLU A 619 19.07 3.36 22.11
C GLU A 619 18.33 2.82 23.33
N GLN A 620 17.91 3.71 24.23
CA GLN A 620 17.12 3.32 25.40
C GLN A 620 15.76 2.71 25.03
N ARG A 621 15.08 3.23 24.00
CA ARG A 621 13.81 2.66 23.53
C ARG A 621 14.00 1.29 22.84
N ILE A 622 15.08 1.11 22.09
CA ILE A 622 15.43 -0.19 21.50
C ILE A 622 15.80 -1.21 22.58
N GLU A 623 16.49 -0.80 23.64
CA GLU A 623 16.80 -1.69 24.77
C GLU A 623 15.53 -2.21 25.44
N LEU A 624 14.51 -1.35 25.61
CA LEU A 624 13.20 -1.79 26.11
C LEU A 624 12.59 -2.86 25.21
N ILE A 625 12.57 -2.64 23.88
CA ILE A 625 12.10 -3.64 22.90
C ILE A 625 12.91 -4.94 22.96
N ASP A 626 14.24 -4.85 23.06
CA ASP A 626 15.12 -6.04 22.97
C ASP A 626 15.15 -6.84 24.28
N SER A 627 14.74 -6.22 25.39
CA SER A 627 14.69 -6.88 26.70
C SER A 627 13.40 -7.70 26.96
N VAL A 628 12.45 -7.74 26.02
CA VAL A 628 11.20 -8.53 26.16
C VAL A 628 11.36 -9.96 25.63
N GLU A 629 10.76 -10.91 26.33
CA GLU A 629 10.84 -12.33 25.94
C GLU A 629 9.90 -12.66 24.77
N ARG A 630 10.44 -12.65 23.54
CA ARG A 630 9.70 -13.01 22.31
C ARG A 630 8.98 -14.36 22.32
N ARG A 631 9.47 -15.31 23.12
CA ARG A 631 8.90 -16.67 23.23
C ARG A 631 7.53 -16.69 23.91
N LEU A 632 7.22 -15.67 24.71
CA LEU A 632 5.96 -15.56 25.45
C LEU A 632 4.84 -14.90 24.62
N MET A 633 5.18 -14.35 23.45
CA MET A 633 4.24 -13.68 22.56
C MET A 633 3.58 -14.68 21.59
N ASP A 634 2.39 -14.35 21.10
CA ASP A 634 1.82 -15.03 19.94
C ASP A 634 2.45 -14.52 18.63
N THR A 635 2.06 -15.08 17.49
CA THR A 635 2.62 -14.69 16.18
C THR A 635 2.32 -13.23 15.84
N ALA A 636 1.11 -12.75 16.14
CA ALA A 636 0.72 -11.37 15.88
C ALA A 636 1.48 -10.37 16.76
N GLY A 637 1.70 -10.68 18.04
CA GLY A 637 2.49 -9.87 18.97
C GLY A 637 3.96 -9.78 18.55
N ARG A 638 4.55 -10.87 18.06
CA ARG A 638 5.91 -10.86 17.50
C ARG A 638 6.02 -9.97 16.26
N GLU A 639 5.07 -10.09 15.33
CA GLU A 639 5.07 -9.23 14.14
C GLU A 639 4.91 -7.74 14.49
N ARG A 640 4.03 -7.40 15.45
CA ARG A 640 3.90 -6.03 15.94
C ARG A 640 5.16 -5.52 16.61
N LEU A 641 5.85 -6.36 17.40
CA LEU A 641 7.13 -6.00 18.00
C LEU A 641 8.18 -5.70 16.92
N ASP A 642 8.24 -6.54 15.88
CA ASP A 642 9.12 -6.33 14.73
C ASP A 642 8.76 -5.05 13.95
N TYR A 643 7.47 -4.71 13.83
CA TYR A 643 7.02 -3.45 13.22
C TYR A 643 7.56 -2.23 13.99
N PHE A 644 7.36 -2.15 15.31
CA PHE A 644 7.85 -1.03 16.12
C PHE A 644 9.39 -0.94 16.13
N LYS A 645 10.08 -2.09 16.17
CA LYS A 645 11.55 -2.13 16.03
C LYS A 645 12.00 -1.61 14.66
N GLY A 646 11.27 -1.97 13.59
CA GLY A 646 11.51 -1.46 12.24
C GLY A 646 11.30 0.04 12.13
N LEU A 647 10.23 0.55 12.75
CA LEU A 647 9.88 1.97 12.77
C LEU A 647 10.95 2.82 13.48
N GLU A 648 11.44 2.39 14.65
CA GLU A 648 12.54 3.07 15.35
C GLU A 648 13.80 3.15 14.49
N ARG A 649 14.20 2.04 13.86
CA ARG A 649 15.36 2.00 12.98
C ARG A 649 15.19 2.92 11.78
N PHE A 650 14.02 2.92 11.18
CA PHE A 650 13.70 3.79 10.06
C PHE A 650 13.81 5.27 10.43
N ILE A 651 13.23 5.69 11.56
CA ILE A 651 13.33 7.07 12.03
C ILE A 651 14.80 7.49 12.21
N THR A 652 15.62 6.66 12.85
CA THR A 652 17.05 6.95 13.05
C THR A 652 17.84 6.97 11.74
N ASP A 653 17.54 6.06 10.82
CA ASP A 653 18.18 6.01 9.50
C ASP A 653 17.86 7.24 8.65
N VAL A 654 16.63 7.77 8.73
CA VAL A 654 16.24 9.02 8.07
C VAL A 654 17.10 10.18 8.58
N HIS A 655 17.24 10.33 9.90
CA HIS A 655 18.05 11.42 10.49
C HIS A 655 19.53 11.32 10.11
N ARG A 656 20.12 10.11 10.18
CA ARG A 656 21.52 9.87 9.77
C ARG A 656 21.75 10.19 8.30
N THR A 657 20.80 9.78 7.45
CA THR A 657 20.86 10.03 6.00
C THR A 657 20.75 11.52 5.70
N GLU A 658 19.86 12.24 6.39
CA GLU A 658 19.66 13.67 6.22
C GLU A 658 20.81 14.52 6.78
N GLU A 659 21.42 14.13 7.90
CA GLU A 659 22.61 14.80 8.42
C GLU A 659 23.81 14.66 7.45
N ALA A 660 24.06 13.46 6.94
CA ALA A 660 25.10 13.24 5.94
C ALA A 660 24.83 14.04 4.66
N PHE A 661 23.56 14.13 4.24
CA PHE A 661 23.14 14.94 3.09
C PHE A 661 23.44 16.43 3.29
N ARG A 662 23.00 17.01 4.42
CA ARG A 662 23.29 18.41 4.78
C ARG A 662 24.79 18.69 4.83
N ARG A 663 25.56 17.80 5.47
CA ARG A 663 27.03 17.91 5.52
C ARG A 663 27.65 17.92 4.13
N SER A 664 27.20 17.03 3.23
CA SER A 664 27.67 17.02 1.84
C SER A 664 27.33 18.32 1.10
N GLN A 665 26.14 18.89 1.32
CA GLN A 665 25.75 20.18 0.74
C GLN A 665 26.62 21.34 1.24
N ASP A 666 26.93 21.38 2.53
CA ASP A 666 27.73 22.46 3.11
C ASP A 666 29.20 22.39 2.68
N LEU A 667 29.76 21.18 2.58
CA LEU A 667 31.09 20.95 1.99
C LEU A 667 31.15 21.39 0.53
N TYR A 668 30.11 21.07 -0.25
CA TYR A 668 30.01 21.52 -1.64
C TYR A 668 29.96 23.05 -1.73
N LYS A 669 29.17 23.73 -0.88
CA LYS A 669 29.12 25.20 -0.82
C LYS A 669 30.46 25.82 -0.41
N ALA A 670 31.23 25.13 0.44
CA ALA A 670 32.56 25.54 0.87
C ALA A 670 33.65 25.28 -0.19
N GLY A 671 33.32 24.60 -1.30
CA GLY A 671 34.25 24.28 -2.39
C GLY A 671 35.00 22.95 -2.22
N ASP A 672 34.75 22.18 -1.16
CA ASP A 672 35.36 20.87 -0.93
C ASP A 672 34.56 19.74 -1.61
N LEU A 673 34.72 19.65 -2.93
CA LEU A 673 34.00 18.68 -3.74
C LEU A 673 34.38 17.22 -3.43
N ALA A 674 35.63 16.96 -3.04
CA ALA A 674 36.11 15.61 -2.77
C ALA A 674 35.52 15.04 -1.47
N GLU A 675 35.53 15.82 -0.39
CA GLU A 675 34.85 15.44 0.85
C GLU A 675 33.33 15.34 0.65
N ALA A 676 32.73 16.31 -0.06
CA ALA A 676 31.29 16.29 -0.35
C ALA A 676 30.86 14.98 -1.03
N ARG A 677 31.64 14.50 -2.01
CA ARG A 677 31.44 13.21 -2.67
C ARG A 677 31.59 12.03 -1.71
N ARG A 678 32.64 12.03 -0.87
CA ARG A 678 32.89 10.95 0.09
C ARG A 678 31.76 10.81 1.10
N VAL A 679 31.29 11.92 1.67
CA VAL A 679 30.14 11.94 2.59
C VAL A 679 28.87 11.47 1.87
N MET A 680 28.68 11.84 0.60
CA MET A 680 27.48 11.45 -0.15
C MET A 680 27.37 9.93 -0.38
N VAL A 681 28.48 9.17 -0.31
CA VAL A 681 28.45 7.70 -0.46
C VAL A 681 27.63 7.02 0.64
N SER A 682 27.58 7.57 1.85
CA SER A 682 26.79 7.02 2.96
C SER A 682 25.31 7.42 2.90
N CYS A 683 24.94 8.40 2.05
CA CYS A 683 23.57 8.85 1.88
C CYS A 683 22.80 7.87 0.98
N ARG A 684 22.12 6.89 1.59
CA ARG A 684 21.40 5.79 0.92
C ARG A 684 19.89 5.79 1.22
N PRO A 685 19.13 6.83 0.83
CA PRO A 685 17.68 6.87 1.05
C PRO A 685 16.95 5.67 0.42
N GLU A 686 17.47 5.09 -0.66
CA GLU A 686 16.93 3.89 -1.32
C GLU A 686 16.75 2.74 -0.33
N ALA A 687 17.81 2.43 0.42
CA ALA A 687 17.81 1.34 1.39
C ALA A 687 16.90 1.64 2.59
N VAL A 688 16.73 2.92 2.94
CA VAL A 688 15.82 3.36 4.01
C VAL A 688 14.36 3.17 3.58
N ILE A 689 14.03 3.52 2.33
CA ILE A 689 12.70 3.33 1.73
C ILE A 689 12.36 1.84 1.62
N GLU A 690 13.29 1.00 1.16
CA GLU A 690 13.06 -0.45 1.10
C GLU A 690 12.83 -1.05 2.47
N ARG A 691 13.61 -0.63 3.48
CA ARG A 691 13.39 -1.05 4.87
C ARG A 691 12.01 -0.64 5.35
N TYR A 692 11.57 0.59 5.03
CA TYR A 692 10.22 1.05 5.34
C TYR A 692 9.15 0.15 4.72
N ALA A 693 9.23 -0.11 3.42
CA ALA A 693 8.30 -0.98 2.72
C ALA A 693 8.27 -2.40 3.33
N ARG A 694 9.43 -2.91 3.77
CA ARG A 694 9.56 -4.24 4.37
C ARG A 694 8.91 -4.34 5.75
N PHE A 695 9.21 -3.41 6.68
CA PHE A 695 8.65 -3.49 8.04
C PHE A 695 7.18 -3.06 8.08
N SER A 696 6.76 -2.10 7.26
CA SER A 696 5.34 -1.68 7.17
C SER A 696 4.43 -2.79 6.61
N SER A 697 5.00 -3.74 5.86
CA SER A 697 4.30 -4.95 5.42
C SER A 697 4.03 -5.98 6.51
N LEU A 698 4.60 -5.82 7.71
CA LEU A 698 4.31 -6.68 8.84
C LEU A 698 2.87 -6.45 9.32
N SER A 699 2.14 -7.55 9.53
CA SER A 699 0.71 -7.51 9.86
C SER A 699 -0.17 -6.79 8.82
N GLY A 700 0.28 -6.76 7.56
CA GLY A 700 -0.41 -6.09 6.44
C GLY A 700 0.00 -4.62 6.32
N ILE A 701 0.42 -4.22 5.11
CA ILE A 701 0.68 -2.81 4.79
C ILE A 701 -0.65 -2.11 4.53
N SER A 702 -0.84 -0.93 5.11
CA SER A 702 -1.99 -0.09 4.80
C SER A 702 -1.78 0.73 3.53
N ARG A 703 -2.88 1.16 2.89
CA ARG A 703 -2.79 2.07 1.73
C ARG A 703 -2.07 3.38 2.06
N GLY A 704 -2.19 3.85 3.29
CA GLY A 704 -1.46 5.04 3.74
C GLY A 704 0.06 4.86 3.73
N GLU A 705 0.54 3.71 4.21
CA GLU A 705 1.97 3.36 4.18
C GLU A 705 2.46 3.09 2.75
N GLN A 706 1.64 2.49 1.88
CA GLN A 706 1.95 2.40 0.45
C GLN A 706 2.11 3.80 -0.17
N GLY A 707 1.21 4.73 0.13
CA GLY A 707 1.32 6.13 -0.30
C GLY A 707 2.62 6.79 0.17
N LEU A 708 3.06 6.51 1.41
CA LEU A 708 4.34 6.99 1.94
C LEU A 708 5.56 6.45 1.20
N VAL A 709 5.52 5.20 0.69
CA VAL A 709 6.57 4.68 -0.20
C VAL A 709 6.68 5.54 -1.46
N VAL A 710 5.55 5.90 -2.07
CA VAL A 710 5.53 6.82 -3.21
C VAL A 710 6.16 8.17 -2.82
N SER A 711 5.72 8.75 -1.71
CA SER A 711 6.20 10.06 -1.24
C SER A 711 7.69 10.13 -0.99
N MET A 712 8.25 9.12 -0.34
CA MET A 712 9.71 9.08 -0.14
C MET A 712 10.46 8.90 -1.47
N ASN A 713 9.94 8.13 -2.42
CA ASN A 713 10.61 7.98 -3.71
C ASN A 713 10.62 9.27 -4.53
N LEU A 714 9.53 10.04 -4.50
CA LEU A 714 9.32 11.15 -5.43
C LEU A 714 9.66 12.52 -4.82
N ARG A 715 9.65 12.63 -3.48
CA ARG A 715 9.94 13.87 -2.74
C ARG A 715 11.09 13.78 -1.75
N TRP A 716 11.64 12.59 -1.49
CA TRP A 716 12.83 12.46 -0.66
C TRP A 716 14.02 12.06 -1.52
N LEU A 717 13.98 10.86 -2.11
CA LEU A 717 15.05 10.29 -2.94
C LEU A 717 15.50 11.21 -4.08
N THR A 718 14.57 11.90 -4.75
CA THR A 718 14.86 12.78 -5.88
C THR A 718 15.84 13.90 -5.52
N HIS A 719 15.86 14.38 -4.28
CA HIS A 719 16.82 15.40 -3.83
C HIS A 719 18.24 14.85 -3.68
N TYR A 720 18.36 13.60 -3.25
CA TYR A 720 19.64 12.90 -3.14
C TYR A 720 20.18 12.60 -4.53
N VAL A 721 19.34 12.13 -5.44
CA VAL A 721 19.68 11.95 -6.86
C VAL A 721 20.14 13.27 -7.46
N ARG A 722 19.39 14.35 -7.25
CA ARG A 722 19.76 15.70 -7.72
C ARG A 722 21.11 16.15 -7.17
N HIS A 723 21.39 15.97 -5.89
CA HIS A 723 22.68 16.36 -5.30
C HIS A 723 23.83 15.49 -5.82
N ARG A 724 23.63 14.17 -6.01
CA ARG A 724 24.63 13.31 -6.67
C ARG A 724 24.92 13.78 -8.11
N GLN A 725 23.91 14.25 -8.83
CA GLN A 725 24.09 14.87 -10.16
C GLN A 725 24.88 16.20 -10.08
N VAL A 726 24.64 17.04 -9.07
CA VAL A 726 25.44 18.26 -8.79
C VAL A 726 26.89 17.92 -8.45
N LEU A 727 27.14 16.78 -7.79
CA LEU A 727 28.49 16.30 -7.50
C LEU A 727 29.13 15.55 -8.67
N GLY A 728 28.39 15.29 -9.75
CA GLY A 728 28.87 14.52 -10.91
C GLY A 728 29.14 13.04 -10.60
N THR A 729 28.38 12.46 -9.66
CA THR A 729 28.46 11.03 -9.27
C THR A 729 27.25 10.21 -9.72
N GLU A 730 26.24 10.87 -10.31
CA GLU A 730 25.03 10.24 -10.85
C GLU A 730 24.72 10.86 -12.22
N PRO A 731 24.35 10.06 -13.24
CA PRO A 731 23.94 10.59 -14.53
C PRO A 731 22.65 11.42 -14.46
N VAL A 732 22.56 12.42 -15.33
CA VAL A 732 21.31 13.15 -15.59
C VAL A 732 20.52 12.41 -16.67
N ARG A 733 19.24 12.14 -16.41
CA ARG A 733 18.38 11.32 -17.28
C ARG A 733 17.03 12.00 -17.51
N TYR A 734 16.68 12.16 -18.78
CA TYR A 734 15.39 12.70 -19.21
C TYR A 734 14.66 11.70 -20.11
N ASN A 735 13.39 11.47 -19.77
CA ASN A 735 12.46 10.68 -20.59
C ASN A 735 11.46 11.65 -21.24
N PHE A 736 11.34 11.61 -22.57
CA PHE A 736 10.37 12.45 -23.28
C PHE A 736 9.10 11.64 -23.55
N ALA A 737 8.05 11.89 -22.77
CA ALA A 737 6.84 11.08 -22.78
C ALA A 737 5.60 11.90 -22.44
N PRO A 738 4.38 11.41 -22.75
CA PRO A 738 3.15 12.07 -22.30
C PRO A 738 3.14 12.30 -20.78
N THR A 739 2.88 13.54 -20.37
CA THR A 739 2.71 13.94 -18.97
C THR A 739 1.26 14.40 -18.76
N SER A 740 0.68 14.07 -17.59
CA SER A 740 -0.68 14.46 -17.23
C SER A 740 -0.64 15.50 -16.11
N HIS A 741 -1.54 16.49 -16.16
CA HIS A 741 -1.66 17.55 -15.17
C HIS A 741 -3.14 17.88 -14.96
N ASP A 742 -3.67 17.75 -13.74
CA ASP A 742 -5.05 18.14 -13.44
C ASP A 742 -5.17 19.68 -13.45
N GLN A 743 -5.96 20.21 -14.38
CA GLN A 743 -6.21 21.65 -14.51
C GLN A 743 -7.05 22.21 -13.35
N LEU A 744 -7.80 21.35 -12.65
CA LEU A 744 -8.67 21.72 -11.54
C LEU A 744 -8.01 21.49 -10.17
N ALA A 745 -6.82 20.87 -10.11
CA ALA A 745 -6.06 20.76 -8.87
C ALA A 745 -5.76 22.17 -8.31
N GLN A 746 -5.80 22.34 -6.99
CA GLN A 746 -5.59 23.66 -6.40
C GLN A 746 -4.12 24.14 -6.59
N SER A 747 -3.17 23.23 -6.78
CA SER A 747 -1.78 23.42 -7.19
C SER A 747 -1.39 22.35 -8.23
N MET A 748 -0.54 22.73 -9.17
CA MET A 748 -0.05 21.82 -10.21
C MET A 748 1.14 21.02 -9.67
N GLY A 749 1.11 19.70 -9.80
CA GLY A 749 2.32 18.89 -9.60
C GLY A 749 3.45 19.39 -10.50
N THR A 750 4.63 19.63 -9.92
CA THR A 750 5.75 20.27 -10.63
C THR A 750 6.55 19.26 -11.46
N PHE A 751 6.59 17.99 -11.04
CA PHE A 751 7.49 16.98 -11.58
C PHE A 751 6.76 15.68 -11.92
N THR A 752 7.18 15.04 -13.01
CA THR A 752 6.77 13.69 -13.40
C THR A 752 8.01 12.82 -13.55
N PHE A 753 7.94 11.58 -13.08
CA PHE A 753 9.09 10.69 -13.04
C PHE A 753 8.79 9.34 -13.70
N HIS A 754 9.83 8.76 -14.28
CA HIS A 754 9.83 7.39 -14.76
C HIS A 754 10.97 6.65 -14.08
N PHE A 755 10.68 5.43 -13.63
CA PHE A 755 11.67 4.56 -13.04
C PHE A 755 11.98 3.45 -14.04
N GLY A 756 13.24 3.39 -14.48
CA GLY A 756 13.68 2.36 -15.40
C GLY A 756 13.68 0.97 -14.74
N PRO A 757 13.88 -0.12 -15.51
CA PRO A 757 13.91 -1.50 -14.97
C PRO A 757 14.92 -1.72 -13.84
N LYS A 758 15.99 -0.91 -13.79
CA LYS A 758 17.01 -0.90 -12.72
C LYS A 758 16.74 0.14 -11.62
N ARG A 759 15.50 0.62 -11.46
CA ARG A 759 15.07 1.66 -10.50
C ARG A 759 15.81 3.00 -10.61
N GLN A 760 16.31 3.30 -11.81
CA GLN A 760 16.96 4.57 -12.11
C GLN A 760 15.89 5.66 -12.27
N VAL A 761 16.12 6.84 -11.71
CA VAL A 761 15.18 7.96 -11.80
C VAL A 761 15.40 8.73 -13.11
N TRP A 762 14.32 8.89 -13.88
CA TRP A 762 14.24 9.72 -15.08
C TRP A 762 13.23 10.84 -14.84
N GLU A 763 13.63 12.09 -15.04
CA GLU A 763 12.67 13.19 -15.08
C GLU A 763 11.92 13.15 -16.42
N CYS A 764 10.59 13.13 -16.37
CA CYS A 764 9.74 13.00 -17.54
C CYS A 764 9.23 14.35 -18.00
N PHE A 765 9.46 14.67 -19.27
CA PHE A 765 8.99 15.89 -19.91
C PHE A 765 8.10 15.56 -21.10
N GLY A 766 6.87 16.09 -21.06
CA GLY A 766 5.90 15.97 -22.14
C GLY A 766 5.63 17.30 -22.81
N LYS A 767 4.45 17.42 -23.42
CA LYS A 767 4.04 18.60 -24.17
C LYS A 767 4.07 19.88 -23.35
N LYS A 768 3.63 19.83 -22.09
CA LYS A 768 3.60 21.00 -21.20
C LYS A 768 5.01 21.45 -20.84
N GLU A 769 5.94 20.52 -20.69
CA GLU A 769 7.30 20.82 -20.25
C GLU A 769 8.23 21.26 -21.36
N THR A 770 7.99 20.80 -22.59
CA THR A 770 8.87 21.02 -23.76
C THR A 770 8.27 21.95 -24.81
N SER A 771 6.96 22.23 -24.74
CA SER A 771 6.17 22.87 -25.82
C SER A 771 6.10 22.09 -27.14
N ALA A 772 6.62 20.85 -27.18
CA ALA A 772 6.59 19.97 -28.34
C ALA A 772 5.54 18.85 -28.15
N PRO A 773 4.71 18.54 -29.17
CA PRO A 773 3.84 17.36 -29.14
C PRO A 773 4.59 16.07 -28.79
N THR A 774 3.95 15.17 -28.05
CA THR A 774 4.48 13.83 -27.77
C THR A 774 3.96 12.83 -28.78
N PHE A 775 4.75 11.81 -29.11
CA PHE A 775 4.31 10.62 -29.82
C PHE A 775 4.46 9.38 -28.92
N VAL A 776 3.64 8.37 -29.18
CA VAL A 776 3.65 7.06 -28.51
C VAL A 776 3.66 6.01 -29.61
N VAL A 777 4.57 5.05 -29.51
CA VAL A 777 4.61 3.88 -30.37
C VAL A 777 3.65 2.84 -29.80
N PRO A 778 2.67 2.37 -30.59
CA PRO A 778 1.76 1.31 -30.15
C PRO A 778 2.50 0.04 -29.68
N ASP A 779 1.95 -0.65 -28.68
CA ASP A 779 2.61 -1.81 -28.06
C ASP A 779 2.77 -3.00 -29.03
N ASP A 780 1.92 -3.10 -30.05
CA ASP A 780 1.98 -4.10 -31.11
C ASP A 780 3.10 -3.84 -32.14
N ILE A 781 3.67 -2.64 -32.15
CA ILE A 781 4.83 -2.31 -32.98
C ILE A 781 6.11 -2.74 -32.26
N ASN A 782 6.87 -3.61 -32.93
CA ASN A 782 8.15 -4.08 -32.42
C ASN A 782 9.23 -2.99 -32.58
N ILE A 783 9.83 -2.58 -31.47
CA ILE A 783 10.99 -1.69 -31.47
C ILE A 783 12.25 -2.55 -31.49
N THR A 784 13.13 -2.28 -32.44
CA THR A 784 14.40 -3.00 -32.58
C THR A 784 15.55 -2.13 -32.09
N ARG A 785 16.60 -2.75 -31.53
CA ARG A 785 17.81 -2.06 -31.07
C ARG A 785 19.05 -2.75 -31.61
N GLY A 786 20.18 -2.04 -31.67
CA GLY A 786 21.48 -2.68 -31.90
C GLY A 786 21.99 -3.40 -30.66
N ASP A 787 22.94 -4.32 -30.82
CA ASP A 787 23.50 -5.11 -29.71
C ASP A 787 24.15 -4.24 -28.62
N GLU A 788 24.73 -3.10 -29.01
CA GLU A 788 25.37 -2.12 -28.12
C GLU A 788 24.38 -1.16 -27.40
N VAL A 789 23.09 -1.23 -27.72
CA VAL A 789 22.06 -0.39 -27.09
C VAL A 789 21.49 -1.12 -25.87
N PRO A 790 21.46 -0.50 -24.68
CA PRO A 790 20.86 -1.12 -23.50
C PRO A 790 19.39 -1.50 -23.72
N ALA A 791 18.98 -2.68 -23.25
CA ALA A 791 17.58 -3.13 -23.35
C ALA A 791 16.59 -2.16 -22.67
N ALA A 792 17.02 -1.48 -21.59
CA ALA A 792 16.21 -0.47 -20.91
C ALA A 792 15.81 0.72 -21.81
N TYR A 793 16.53 0.96 -22.92
CA TYR A 793 16.22 2.05 -23.85
C TYR A 793 15.04 1.74 -24.77
N GLU A 794 14.67 0.47 -24.94
CA GLU A 794 13.49 0.08 -25.71
C GLU A 794 12.23 0.74 -25.16
N GLU A 795 12.08 0.74 -23.84
CA GLU A 795 10.94 1.34 -23.18
C GLU A 795 10.95 2.86 -23.26
N ILE A 796 12.10 3.51 -23.05
CA ILE A 796 12.23 4.96 -23.19
C ILE A 796 11.86 5.39 -24.62
N CYS A 797 12.33 4.64 -25.63
CA CYS A 797 12.06 4.92 -27.03
C CYS A 797 10.63 4.62 -27.49
N ARG A 798 9.78 3.97 -26.69
CA ARG A 798 8.35 3.86 -26.99
C ARG A 798 7.64 5.21 -27.00
N ASN A 799 8.23 6.22 -26.37
CA ASN A 799 7.70 7.56 -26.33
C ASN A 799 8.74 8.57 -26.79
N GLY A 800 8.28 9.73 -27.23
CA GLY A 800 9.16 10.84 -27.52
C GLY A 800 8.40 12.13 -27.75
N ILE A 801 9.14 13.20 -28.01
CA ILE A 801 8.62 14.45 -28.53
C ILE A 801 8.91 14.56 -30.03
N GLU A 802 7.99 15.19 -30.76
CA GLU A 802 8.19 15.59 -32.16
C GLU A 802 7.91 17.09 -32.32
N SER A 803 8.79 17.81 -33.02
CA SER A 803 8.64 19.26 -33.23
C SER A 803 8.84 19.65 -34.68
N ASP A 804 7.97 20.53 -35.19
CA ASP A 804 8.09 21.19 -36.50
C ASP A 804 8.79 22.57 -36.40
N LYS A 805 9.19 22.97 -35.19
CA LYS A 805 9.94 24.20 -34.91
C LYS A 805 11.24 23.88 -34.16
N PRO A 806 12.25 24.75 -34.22
CA PRO A 806 13.42 24.64 -33.37
C PRO A 806 13.04 24.56 -31.89
N ILE A 807 13.62 23.60 -31.18
CA ILE A 807 13.44 23.46 -29.72
C ILE A 807 14.79 23.31 -29.03
N THR A 808 14.91 23.92 -27.86
CA THR A 808 16.11 23.83 -27.02
C THR A 808 15.78 23.05 -25.76
N ILE A 809 16.47 21.94 -25.56
CA ILE A 809 16.39 21.10 -24.37
C ILE A 809 17.60 21.38 -23.49
N THR A 810 17.37 21.94 -22.30
CA THR A 810 18.44 22.17 -21.33
C THR A 810 18.59 20.96 -20.40
N LEU A 811 19.77 20.32 -20.45
CA LEU A 811 20.17 19.22 -19.59
C LEU A 811 20.91 19.77 -18.35
N GLN A 812 20.39 19.44 -17.18
CA GLN A 812 20.89 19.87 -15.87
C GLN A 812 20.39 18.88 -14.80
N PRO A 813 20.90 18.91 -13.55
CA PRO A 813 20.36 18.07 -12.49
C PRO A 813 18.83 18.20 -12.37
N ILE A 814 18.16 17.08 -12.08
CA ILE A 814 16.70 16.98 -12.10
C ILE A 814 16.02 17.99 -11.16
N MET A 815 14.74 18.26 -11.39
CA MET A 815 13.94 19.22 -10.63
C MET A 815 14.45 20.67 -10.72
N ALA A 816 15.03 21.01 -11.87
CA ALA A 816 15.51 22.36 -12.16
C ALA A 816 14.51 23.09 -13.06
N LYS A 817 13.36 23.53 -12.52
CA LYS A 817 12.51 24.52 -13.21
C LYS A 817 12.42 25.81 -12.42
N GLY A 818 12.76 26.90 -13.13
CA GLY A 818 12.73 28.27 -12.66
C GLY A 818 11.32 28.83 -12.60
N GLY A 819 11.02 29.52 -11.50
CA GLY A 819 9.78 30.26 -11.34
C GLY A 819 9.19 30.14 -9.93
N ARG A 820 9.92 30.66 -8.93
CA ARG A 820 9.52 30.92 -7.53
C ARG A 820 9.89 29.84 -6.50
N GLY A 821 11.08 30.03 -5.93
CA GLY A 821 11.63 29.34 -4.77
C GLY A 821 13.14 29.64 -4.68
N PRO A 822 13.81 29.54 -3.52
CA PRO A 822 15.18 30.02 -3.31
C PRO A 822 16.27 29.17 -4.02
N VAL A 823 15.88 28.34 -4.98
CA VAL A 823 16.75 27.36 -5.59
C VAL A 823 17.26 27.91 -6.91
N ASN A 824 18.48 28.45 -6.90
CA ASN A 824 19.25 28.65 -8.13
C ASN A 824 19.22 27.37 -8.98
N PRO A 825 19.08 27.46 -10.32
CA PRO A 825 19.17 26.28 -11.18
C PRO A 825 20.46 25.54 -10.86
N ALA A 826 20.34 24.27 -10.49
CA ALA A 826 21.48 23.44 -10.14
C ALA A 826 22.40 23.32 -11.35
N ARG A 827 23.70 23.48 -11.13
CA ARG A 827 24.70 23.43 -12.19
C ARG A 827 25.38 22.07 -12.15
N LEU A 828 25.67 21.54 -13.33
CA LEU A 828 26.60 20.43 -13.51
C LEU A 828 27.99 20.90 -13.10
N PRO A 829 28.82 20.05 -12.45
CA PRO A 829 30.20 20.41 -12.16
C PRO A 829 31.03 20.48 -13.44
N ALA A 830 32.14 21.22 -13.39
CA ALA A 830 33.15 21.18 -14.45
C ALA A 830 33.68 19.73 -14.61
N GLY A 831 33.97 19.33 -15.84
CA GLY A 831 34.44 17.98 -16.15
C GLY A 831 34.05 17.48 -17.53
N LYS A 832 34.43 16.23 -17.82
CA LYS A 832 34.10 15.54 -19.06
C LYS A 832 32.80 14.76 -18.89
N TYR A 833 31.98 14.78 -19.93
CA TYR A 833 30.70 14.08 -19.99
C TYR A 833 30.54 13.38 -21.33
N ARG A 834 29.75 12.30 -21.31
CA ARG A 834 29.21 11.62 -22.47
C ARG A 834 27.71 11.89 -22.51
N LEU A 835 27.29 12.65 -23.51
CA LEU A 835 25.88 12.86 -23.82
C LEU A 835 25.41 11.77 -24.77
N GLU A 836 24.40 11.01 -24.39
CA GLU A 836 23.65 10.10 -25.25
C GLU A 836 22.26 10.69 -25.54
N LEU A 837 21.92 10.80 -26.83
CA LEU A 837 20.57 11.15 -27.29
C LEU A 837 19.91 9.94 -27.92
N LEU A 838 18.71 9.60 -27.43
CA LEU A 838 17.94 8.45 -27.86
C LEU A 838 16.84 8.91 -28.82
N MET A 839 16.76 8.28 -29.99
CA MET A 839 15.84 8.66 -31.04
C MET A 839 15.21 7.43 -31.67
N LEU A 840 13.96 7.56 -32.10
CA LEU A 840 13.21 6.54 -32.82
C LEU A 840 12.35 7.21 -33.89
N GLU A 841 12.36 6.66 -35.10
CA GLU A 841 11.50 7.09 -36.19
C GLU A 841 10.40 6.04 -36.44
N PRO A 842 9.15 6.30 -36.01
CA PRO A 842 8.07 5.34 -36.17
C PRO A 842 7.27 5.48 -37.48
N LYS A 843 7.40 6.59 -38.22
CA LYS A 843 6.50 6.93 -39.34
C LYS A 843 7.18 6.93 -40.72
N SER A 844 8.46 7.23 -40.80
CA SER A 844 9.14 7.32 -42.10
C SER A 844 9.18 5.98 -42.82
N THR A 845 8.94 5.99 -44.13
CA THR A 845 9.03 4.79 -44.99
C THR A 845 10.34 4.70 -45.77
N GLY A 846 11.21 5.71 -45.66
CA GLY A 846 12.50 5.78 -46.32
C GLY A 846 13.34 6.96 -45.83
N PRO A 847 14.64 7.02 -46.21
CA PRO A 847 15.54 8.11 -45.85
C PRO A 847 15.10 9.44 -46.50
N GLY A 848 15.51 10.56 -45.90
CA GLY A 848 15.29 11.92 -46.40
C GLY A 848 13.86 12.45 -46.21
N GLN A 849 12.99 11.73 -45.51
CA GLN A 849 11.64 12.17 -45.16
C GLN A 849 11.62 13.08 -43.92
N ARG A 850 12.49 12.78 -42.95
CA ARG A 850 12.67 13.55 -41.71
C ARG A 850 14.15 13.76 -41.45
N LEU A 851 14.55 15.02 -41.52
CA LEU A 851 15.93 15.50 -41.41
C LEU A 851 15.93 16.68 -40.42
N PHE A 852 16.81 16.65 -39.44
CA PHE A 852 16.94 17.74 -38.46
C PHE A 852 18.36 17.84 -37.96
N ASN A 853 18.78 19.05 -37.60
CA ASN A 853 20.09 19.29 -37.02
C ASN A 853 20.03 19.12 -35.50
N VAL A 854 21.10 18.56 -34.93
CA VAL A 854 21.31 18.44 -33.49
C VAL A 854 22.60 19.17 -33.14
N THR A 855 22.48 20.15 -32.24
CA THR A 855 23.63 20.95 -31.77
C THR A 855 23.70 20.91 -30.25
N PRO A 856 24.54 20.04 -29.67
CA PRO A 856 24.89 20.08 -28.26
C PRO A 856 25.78 21.29 -27.97
N ARG A 857 25.46 22.07 -26.93
CA ARG A 857 26.18 23.29 -26.56
C ARG A 857 26.40 23.35 -25.06
N ALA A 858 27.66 23.35 -24.65
CA ALA A 858 28.05 23.65 -23.27
C ALA A 858 27.89 25.15 -22.96
N HIS A 859 27.49 25.48 -21.72
CA HIS A 859 27.40 26.85 -21.25
C HIS A 859 28.74 27.59 -21.41
N ARG A 860 28.73 28.74 -22.11
CA ARG A 860 29.90 29.57 -22.45
C ARG A 860 31.01 28.90 -23.28
N ALA A 861 30.75 27.72 -23.87
CA ALA A 861 31.66 27.13 -24.85
C ALA A 861 31.38 27.67 -26.26
N ALA A 862 32.40 27.65 -27.13
CA ALA A 862 32.20 27.81 -28.57
C ALA A 862 31.30 26.68 -29.11
N THR A 863 30.50 26.97 -30.13
CA THR A 863 29.56 26.01 -30.73
C THR A 863 30.30 24.73 -31.16
N ILE A 864 29.83 23.57 -30.71
CA ILE A 864 30.32 22.25 -31.14
C ILE A 864 29.71 21.92 -32.51
N GLU A 865 30.36 21.02 -33.26
CA GLU A 865 29.92 20.51 -34.55
C GLU A 865 28.41 20.16 -34.55
N THR A 866 27.69 20.70 -35.53
CA THR A 866 26.26 20.43 -35.73
C THR A 866 26.11 19.15 -36.53
N ASP A 867 25.34 18.21 -35.98
CA ASP A 867 25.16 16.88 -36.53
C ASP A 867 23.78 16.77 -37.17
N GLN A 868 23.76 16.60 -38.49
CA GLN A 868 22.51 16.47 -39.25
C GLN A 868 22.01 15.02 -39.16
N ILE A 869 20.83 14.82 -38.59
CA ILE A 869 20.24 13.52 -38.29
C ILE A 869 19.13 13.16 -39.28
N ASP A 870 19.26 11.99 -39.86
CA ASP A 870 18.18 11.22 -40.49
C ASP A 870 18.15 9.83 -39.84
N ILE A 871 17.19 9.62 -38.93
CA ILE A 871 17.13 8.40 -38.12
C ILE A 871 17.01 7.16 -39.02
N PHE A 872 16.13 7.20 -40.02
CA PHE A 872 15.90 6.05 -40.91
C PHE A 872 17.16 5.71 -41.70
N LYS A 873 17.88 6.73 -42.21
CA LYS A 873 19.16 6.52 -42.91
C LYS A 873 20.22 5.88 -42.01
N HIS A 874 20.30 6.29 -40.75
CA HIS A 874 21.27 5.73 -39.79
C HIS A 874 20.93 4.31 -39.36
N THR A 875 19.65 3.98 -39.22
CA THR A 875 19.22 2.69 -38.68
C THR A 875 18.92 1.65 -39.77
N GLY A 876 18.69 2.11 -41.00
CA GLY A 876 18.29 1.31 -42.15
C GLY A 876 16.81 0.94 -42.20
N GLN A 877 16.04 1.25 -41.14
CA GLN A 877 14.62 0.91 -41.04
C GLN A 877 13.90 1.77 -39.98
N ALA A 878 12.57 1.87 -40.10
CA ALA A 878 11.71 2.44 -39.07
C ALA A 878 11.71 1.59 -37.79
N ASN A 879 11.25 2.16 -36.68
CA ASN A 879 11.13 1.48 -35.38
C ASN A 879 12.45 0.85 -34.87
N ARG A 880 13.60 1.36 -35.31
CA ARG A 880 14.91 0.98 -34.78
C ARG A 880 15.52 2.14 -34.01
N ILE A 881 16.00 1.86 -32.79
CA ILE A 881 16.58 2.87 -31.91
C ILE A 881 17.91 3.35 -32.49
N LEU A 882 18.04 4.67 -32.58
CA LEU A 882 19.29 5.37 -32.82
C LEU A 882 19.78 5.98 -31.51
N VAL A 883 21.04 5.73 -31.16
CA VAL A 883 21.74 6.41 -30.05
C VAL A 883 22.87 7.24 -30.64
N ARG A 884 22.82 8.56 -30.49
CA ARG A 884 23.94 9.45 -30.84
C ARG A 884 24.70 9.85 -29.59
N ARG A 885 26.03 9.77 -29.65
CA ARG A 885 26.93 10.01 -28.52
C ARG A 885 27.82 11.21 -28.81
N TYR A 886 27.90 12.13 -27.86
CA TYR A 886 28.71 13.34 -27.97
C TYR A 886 29.60 13.48 -26.72
N PRO A 887 30.92 13.57 -26.88
CA PRO A 887 31.80 13.98 -25.80
C PRO A 887 31.62 15.48 -25.55
N ILE A 888 31.39 15.87 -24.29
CA ILE A 888 31.22 17.27 -23.89
C ILE A 888 32.19 17.57 -22.75
N THR A 889 32.87 18.71 -22.81
CA THR A 889 33.68 19.23 -21.70
C THR A 889 33.03 20.50 -21.17
N LEU A 890 32.82 20.56 -19.87
CA LEU A 890 32.43 21.78 -19.16
C LEU A 890 33.67 22.32 -18.43
N GLU A 891 34.16 23.48 -18.86
CA GLU A 891 35.31 24.16 -18.24
C GLU A 891 34.97 24.77 -16.87
N GLU A 892 33.72 25.21 -16.70
CA GLU A 892 33.18 25.74 -15.46
C GLU A 892 31.82 25.10 -15.14
N PRO A 893 31.38 25.11 -13.86
CA PRO A 893 30.06 24.60 -13.51
C PRO A 893 28.94 25.31 -14.29
N GLY A 894 28.11 24.54 -14.98
CA GLY A 894 27.16 25.07 -15.96
C GLY A 894 26.01 24.13 -16.31
N ARG A 895 25.54 24.24 -17.55
CA ARG A 895 24.46 23.41 -18.14
C ARG A 895 24.80 23.06 -19.57
N ILE A 896 24.09 22.08 -20.13
CA ILE A 896 24.24 21.68 -21.54
C ILE A 896 22.91 21.89 -22.24
N ASP A 897 22.89 22.70 -23.30
CA ASP A 897 21.72 22.87 -24.16
C ASP A 897 21.84 21.92 -25.36
N VAL A 898 20.74 21.25 -25.72
CA VAL A 898 20.62 20.44 -26.94
C VAL A 898 19.59 21.12 -27.82
N ILE A 899 20.05 21.69 -28.93
CA ILE A 899 19.18 22.38 -29.89
C ILE A 899 18.81 21.38 -30.99
N LEU A 900 17.51 21.21 -31.22
CA LEU A 900 16.95 20.40 -32.30
C LEU A 900 16.31 21.34 -33.32
N GLU A 901 16.84 21.39 -34.54
CA GLU A 901 16.34 22.27 -35.61
C GLU A 901 15.81 21.44 -36.77
N PRO A 902 14.48 21.41 -37.00
CA PRO A 902 13.90 20.71 -38.16
C PRO A 902 14.42 21.31 -39.48
N VAL A 903 14.96 20.46 -40.36
CA VAL A 903 15.39 20.84 -41.71
C VAL A 903 14.33 20.41 -42.74
N LYS A 904 13.81 19.19 -42.59
CA LYS A 904 12.72 18.63 -43.39
C LYS A 904 11.89 17.68 -42.52
N GLY A 905 10.57 17.85 -42.48
CA GLY A 905 9.73 17.08 -41.55
C GLY A 905 9.88 17.58 -40.10
N LYS A 906 9.77 16.67 -39.12
CA LYS A 906 9.83 17.01 -37.69
C LYS A 906 11.13 16.47 -37.06
N ALA A 907 11.67 17.21 -36.10
CA ALA A 907 12.72 16.73 -35.20
C ALA A 907 12.14 15.78 -34.15
N LEU A 908 12.90 14.76 -33.75
CA LEU A 908 12.45 13.70 -32.84
C LEU A 908 13.46 13.46 -31.73
N LEU A 909 12.97 13.27 -30.50
CA LEU A 909 13.79 12.88 -29.35
C LEU A 909 12.97 12.03 -28.38
N CYS A 910 13.49 10.87 -28.00
CA CYS A 910 12.87 9.96 -27.03
C CYS A 910 13.45 10.11 -25.62
N GLY A 911 14.76 10.30 -25.51
CA GLY A 911 15.43 10.43 -24.23
C GLY A 911 16.79 11.10 -24.34
N ALA A 912 17.32 11.54 -23.21
CA ALA A 912 18.68 12.04 -23.09
C ALA A 912 19.34 11.52 -21.80
N VAL A 913 20.58 11.05 -21.91
CA VAL A 913 21.40 10.61 -20.77
C VAL A 913 22.72 11.37 -20.83
N LEU A 914 23.05 12.08 -19.76
CA LEU A 914 24.32 12.76 -19.60
C LEU A 914 25.11 12.09 -18.48
N GLU A 915 26.18 11.41 -18.85
CA GLU A 915 27.02 10.62 -17.96
C GLU A 915 28.39 11.29 -17.76
N PRO A 916 28.85 11.50 -16.52
CA PRO A 916 30.20 11.99 -16.25
C PRO A 916 31.26 10.94 -16.65
N VAL A 917 32.36 11.37 -17.27
CA VAL A 917 33.43 10.51 -17.84
C VAL A 917 34.77 10.81 -17.16
N GLY A 918 35.56 9.77 -16.86
CA GLY A 918 36.90 9.91 -16.26
C GLY A 918 36.89 10.09 -14.74
N ASN A 919 35.72 9.94 -14.13
CA ASN A 919 35.53 9.89 -12.70
C ASN A 919 35.31 8.43 -12.31
N ASP A 920 36.38 7.66 -12.11
CA ASP A 920 36.30 6.40 -11.36
C ASP A 920 35.95 6.76 -9.90
N TYR A 921 34.66 6.96 -9.65
CA TYR A 921 34.08 6.94 -8.30
C TYR A 921 33.46 5.58 -8.00
N SER A 922 34.00 4.52 -8.60
CA SER A 922 33.97 3.22 -7.91
C SER A 922 34.59 3.45 -6.54
N ALA A 923 33.91 2.98 -5.52
CA ALA A 923 34.40 2.96 -4.16
C ALA A 923 35.74 2.19 -4.09
N GLU A 924 36.86 2.85 -4.35
CA GLU A 924 38.17 2.45 -3.85
C GLU A 924 38.17 2.77 -2.35
N GLY A 925 37.55 1.85 -1.64
CA GLY A 925 37.40 1.80 -0.20
C GLY A 925 37.03 0.39 0.21
N ASN A 926 37.66 -0.61 -0.43
CA ASN A 926 37.81 -1.96 0.09
C ASN A 926 38.98 -2.67 -0.62
N SER A 927 40.16 -2.06 -0.57
CA SER A 927 41.41 -2.83 -0.55
C SER A 927 41.68 -3.25 0.89
N THR A 928 40.83 -4.11 1.45
CA THR A 928 41.35 -5.03 2.44
C THR A 928 42.12 -6.08 1.64
N LYS A 929 43.44 -6.08 1.82
CA LYS A 929 44.23 -7.30 1.62
C LYS A 929 43.58 -8.37 2.47
N ASN A 930 42.72 -9.17 1.86
CA ASN A 930 42.32 -10.46 2.38
C ASN A 930 42.98 -11.49 1.47
N ASP A 931 44.17 -11.91 1.87
CA ASP A 931 44.62 -13.27 1.65
C ASP A 931 43.57 -14.19 2.28
N ASN A 932 42.53 -14.55 1.51
CA ASN A 932 41.62 -15.63 1.86
C ASN A 932 41.35 -16.46 0.62
N LYS A 933 41.88 -17.68 0.62
CA LYS A 933 41.78 -18.71 -0.42
C LYS A 933 40.35 -19.25 -0.65
N ASP A 934 39.29 -18.53 -0.26
CA ASP A 934 37.90 -19.02 -0.26
C ASP A 934 36.99 -18.45 -1.37
N ASP A 935 37.45 -17.53 -2.22
CA ASP A 935 36.64 -16.90 -3.29
C ASP A 935 36.65 -17.63 -4.67
N ASP A 936 37.26 -18.81 -4.79
CA ASP A 936 37.38 -19.54 -6.07
C ASP A 936 36.05 -20.14 -6.60
N VAL A 937 35.10 -20.50 -5.72
CA VAL A 937 33.88 -21.28 -6.08
C VAL A 937 32.82 -20.50 -6.87
N PHE A 938 32.96 -19.18 -6.97
CA PHE A 938 32.06 -18.33 -7.73
C PHE A 938 32.63 -17.95 -9.09
N SER A 939 33.86 -18.30 -9.47
CA SER A 939 34.35 -17.96 -10.81
C SER A 939 33.59 -18.75 -11.88
N ARG A 940 33.27 -18.10 -13.02
CA ARG A 940 32.57 -18.72 -14.15
C ARG A 940 33.17 -20.07 -14.56
N GLN A 941 34.50 -20.11 -14.68
CA GLN A 941 35.24 -21.33 -15.04
C GLN A 941 35.05 -22.44 -14.00
N LYS A 942 35.12 -22.10 -12.70
CA LYS A 942 34.94 -23.08 -11.62
C LYS A 942 33.52 -23.61 -11.57
N ILE A 943 32.52 -22.75 -11.72
CA ILE A 943 31.10 -23.14 -11.77
C ILE A 943 30.86 -24.11 -12.93
N ILE A 944 31.29 -23.77 -14.15
CA ILE A 944 31.16 -24.64 -15.33
C ILE A 944 31.90 -25.98 -15.09
N SER A 945 33.11 -25.94 -14.54
CA SER A 945 33.89 -27.15 -14.23
C SER A 945 33.14 -28.08 -13.26
N ILE A 946 32.58 -27.54 -12.17
CA ILE A 946 31.83 -28.33 -11.19
C ILE A 946 30.53 -28.88 -11.79
N MET A 947 29.78 -28.05 -12.52
CA MET A 947 28.55 -28.49 -13.20
C MET A 947 28.82 -29.60 -14.21
N ASN A 948 29.93 -29.51 -14.96
CA ASN A 948 30.37 -30.58 -15.86
C ASN A 948 30.69 -31.87 -15.11
N LYS A 949 31.36 -31.80 -13.96
CA LYS A 949 31.62 -32.99 -13.11
C LYS A 949 30.33 -33.63 -12.61
N VAL A 950 29.39 -32.83 -12.10
CA VAL A 950 28.09 -33.33 -11.62
C VAL A 950 27.28 -33.94 -12.77
N ASN A 951 27.23 -33.26 -13.92
CA ASN A 951 26.56 -33.78 -15.10
C ASN A 951 27.18 -35.09 -15.58
N HIS A 952 28.52 -35.14 -15.69
CA HIS A 952 29.24 -36.33 -16.14
C HIS A 952 29.05 -37.52 -15.19
N TYR A 953 29.18 -37.31 -13.87
CA TYR A 953 28.91 -38.34 -12.89
C TYR A 953 27.49 -38.89 -13.05
N GLN A 954 26.50 -38.00 -13.12
CA GLN A 954 25.11 -38.44 -13.18
C GLN A 954 24.77 -39.15 -14.50
N PHE A 955 25.31 -38.66 -15.62
CA PHE A 955 25.13 -39.26 -16.94
C PHE A 955 25.72 -40.68 -17.01
N THR A 956 26.88 -40.90 -16.37
CA THR A 956 27.57 -42.20 -16.34
C THR A 956 27.04 -43.16 -15.27
N HIS A 957 26.22 -42.68 -14.34
CA HIS A 957 25.61 -43.48 -13.28
C HIS A 957 24.07 -43.39 -13.31
N PRO A 958 23.43 -43.80 -14.43
CA PRO A 958 21.98 -43.72 -14.54
C PRO A 958 21.30 -44.65 -13.53
N TRP A 959 20.29 -44.14 -12.85
CA TRP A 959 19.33 -44.91 -12.06
C TRP A 959 18.57 -45.87 -12.96
N LYS A 960 18.63 -47.17 -12.63
CA LYS A 960 18.30 -48.27 -13.54
C LYS A 960 16.83 -48.70 -13.55
N GLU A 961 15.96 -48.11 -12.73
CA GLU A 961 14.58 -48.60 -12.57
C GLU A 961 13.65 -48.16 -13.70
N SER A 962 13.69 -46.89 -14.13
CA SER A 962 12.93 -46.38 -15.27
C SER A 962 13.60 -45.14 -15.86
N ASP A 963 13.55 -45.02 -17.19
CA ASP A 963 14.23 -43.95 -17.95
C ASP A 963 13.27 -42.86 -18.45
N ARG A 964 11.94 -43.08 -18.33
CA ARG A 964 10.88 -42.16 -18.77
C ARG A 964 9.93 -41.79 -17.63
N ASN A 965 10.52 -41.35 -16.53
CA ASN A 965 9.86 -40.99 -15.28
C ASN A 965 10.15 -39.53 -14.88
N TRP A 966 9.50 -39.05 -13.81
CA TRP A 966 9.71 -37.68 -13.34
C TRP A 966 11.14 -37.41 -12.85
N ILE A 967 11.83 -38.44 -12.37
CA ILE A 967 13.20 -38.38 -11.85
C ILE A 967 14.18 -38.00 -12.96
N ARG A 968 14.22 -38.83 -14.02
CA ARG A 968 15.09 -38.63 -15.18
C ARG A 968 14.71 -37.37 -15.93
N ALA A 969 13.41 -37.09 -16.05
CA ALA A 969 12.95 -35.87 -16.69
C ALA A 969 13.44 -34.62 -15.94
N THR A 970 13.39 -34.61 -14.60
CA THR A 970 13.92 -33.49 -13.81
C THR A 970 15.43 -33.32 -14.03
N TYR A 971 16.20 -34.40 -14.11
CA TYR A 971 17.62 -34.31 -14.49
C TYR A 971 17.81 -33.56 -15.81
N TYR A 972 17.05 -33.91 -16.84
CA TYR A 972 17.14 -33.26 -18.15
C TYR A 972 16.61 -31.82 -18.18
N THR A 973 15.71 -31.42 -17.27
CA THR A 973 15.37 -29.99 -17.12
C THR A 973 16.60 -29.17 -16.70
N GLY A 974 17.46 -29.72 -15.84
CA GLY A 974 18.73 -29.12 -15.46
C GLY A 974 19.78 -29.13 -16.57
N VAL A 975 19.87 -30.22 -17.34
CA VAL A 975 20.76 -30.30 -18.53
C VAL A 975 20.39 -29.24 -19.56
N MET A 976 19.09 -29.05 -19.84
CA MET A 976 18.63 -28.01 -20.76
C MET A 976 18.86 -26.60 -20.23
N ALA A 977 18.72 -26.36 -18.92
CA ALA A 977 19.10 -25.08 -18.33
C ALA A 977 20.61 -24.81 -18.43
N PHE A 978 21.43 -25.85 -18.24
CA PHE A 978 22.87 -25.75 -18.38
C PHE A 978 23.28 -25.46 -19.83
N TYR A 979 22.66 -26.14 -20.80
CA TYR A 979 22.78 -25.79 -22.22
C TYR A 979 22.37 -24.33 -22.47
N ASN A 980 21.26 -23.87 -21.90
CA ASN A 980 20.80 -22.50 -22.13
C ASN A 980 21.80 -21.46 -21.59
N ALA A 981 22.51 -21.77 -20.50
CA ALA A 981 23.52 -20.89 -19.90
C ALA A 981 24.90 -20.91 -20.59
N THR A 982 25.31 -22.05 -21.19
CA THR A 982 26.66 -22.19 -21.77
C THR A 982 26.69 -22.31 -23.28
N LYS A 983 25.57 -22.69 -23.89
CA LYS A 983 25.43 -23.07 -25.30
C LYS A 983 26.32 -24.26 -25.71
N ASP A 984 26.77 -25.10 -24.77
CA ASP A 984 27.53 -26.31 -25.09
C ASP A 984 26.66 -27.34 -25.84
N ALA A 985 26.96 -27.55 -27.11
CA ALA A 985 26.21 -28.44 -27.99
C ALA A 985 26.09 -29.88 -27.45
N LYS A 986 27.06 -30.35 -26.65
CA LYS A 986 27.03 -31.71 -26.07
C LYS A 986 25.87 -31.89 -25.11
N LEU A 987 25.48 -30.85 -24.38
CA LEU A 987 24.35 -30.88 -23.45
C LEU A 987 23.02 -30.99 -24.20
N LEU A 988 22.88 -30.24 -25.30
CA LEU A 988 21.70 -30.34 -26.17
C LEU A 988 21.62 -31.71 -26.83
N GLU A 989 22.74 -32.24 -27.34
CA GLU A 989 22.82 -33.57 -27.93
C GLU A 989 22.44 -34.66 -26.91
N GLN A 990 22.92 -34.53 -25.67
CA GLN A 990 22.57 -35.43 -24.57
C GLN A 990 21.05 -35.45 -24.30
N ALA A 991 20.41 -34.28 -24.25
CA ALA A 991 18.97 -34.17 -24.05
C ALA A 991 18.16 -34.64 -25.26
N LEU A 992 18.63 -34.32 -26.47
CA LEU A 992 18.01 -34.75 -27.73
C LEU A 992 18.04 -36.27 -27.88
N SER A 993 19.18 -36.90 -27.61
CA SER A 993 19.34 -38.37 -27.66
C SER A 993 18.37 -39.07 -26.71
N TRP A 994 18.21 -38.56 -25.48
CA TRP A 994 17.23 -39.08 -24.54
C TRP A 994 15.78 -38.93 -25.02
N ALA A 995 15.43 -37.76 -25.55
CA ALA A 995 14.09 -37.51 -26.07
C ALA A 995 13.74 -38.38 -27.29
N GLN A 996 14.70 -38.54 -28.22
CA GLN A 996 14.57 -39.40 -29.40
C GLN A 996 14.48 -40.88 -29.03
N LYS A 997 15.31 -41.36 -28.08
CA LYS A 997 15.24 -42.73 -27.55
C LYS A 997 13.84 -43.08 -27.06
N HIS A 998 13.16 -42.13 -26.41
CA HIS A 998 11.81 -42.30 -25.90
C HIS A 998 10.70 -41.91 -26.87
N LYS A 999 11.05 -41.58 -28.12
CA LYS A 999 10.11 -41.20 -29.18
C LYS A 999 9.16 -40.09 -28.74
N TRP A 1000 9.66 -39.14 -27.93
CA TRP A 1000 8.90 -37.97 -27.43
C TRP A 1000 7.64 -38.31 -26.62
N GLN A 1001 7.53 -39.55 -26.14
CA GLN A 1001 6.36 -40.03 -25.43
C GLN A 1001 6.30 -39.46 -24.00
N PRO A 1002 5.10 -39.18 -23.47
CA PRO A 1002 4.93 -38.72 -22.09
C PRO A 1002 5.38 -39.80 -21.08
N GLY A 1003 5.58 -39.42 -19.81
CA GLY A 1003 6.05 -40.31 -18.75
C GLY A 1003 5.23 -41.60 -18.56
N ASN A 1004 5.84 -42.64 -17.99
CA ASN A 1004 5.17 -43.93 -17.69
C ASN A 1004 4.60 -44.00 -16.24
N GLU A 1005 4.41 -42.86 -15.62
CA GLU A 1005 4.00 -42.72 -14.23
C GLU A 1005 2.52 -43.06 -14.01
N ARG A 1006 2.16 -43.43 -12.77
CA ARG A 1006 0.74 -43.68 -12.40
C ARG A 1006 -0.06 -42.40 -12.17
N SER A 1007 0.61 -41.30 -11.80
CA SER A 1007 0.01 -39.99 -11.53
C SER A 1007 0.03 -39.09 -12.77
N GLY A 1008 -1.10 -38.46 -13.09
CA GLY A 1008 -1.24 -37.59 -14.26
C GLY A 1008 -0.22 -36.45 -14.33
N SER A 1009 0.10 -35.81 -13.21
CA SER A 1009 1.05 -34.69 -13.16
C SER A 1009 2.51 -35.11 -13.36
N ASN A 1010 2.91 -36.28 -12.83
CA ASN A 1010 4.28 -36.80 -13.02
C ASN A 1010 4.54 -37.25 -14.46
N ILE A 1011 3.49 -37.67 -15.19
CA ILE A 1011 3.59 -38.04 -16.61
C ILE A 1011 4.08 -36.86 -17.46
N LEU A 1012 3.69 -35.64 -17.11
CA LEU A 1012 3.99 -34.43 -17.88
C LEU A 1012 5.43 -33.92 -17.72
N THR A 1013 6.23 -34.40 -16.76
CA THR A 1013 7.58 -33.86 -16.50
C THR A 1013 8.49 -33.95 -17.72
N CYS A 1014 8.41 -35.05 -18.49
CA CYS A 1014 9.21 -35.25 -19.71
C CYS A 1014 8.93 -34.14 -20.75
N GLY A 1015 7.69 -33.64 -20.78
CA GLY A 1015 7.24 -32.61 -21.71
C GLY A 1015 8.02 -31.30 -21.57
N GLN A 1016 8.56 -30.99 -20.38
CA GLN A 1016 9.38 -29.80 -20.18
C GLN A 1016 10.62 -29.79 -21.09
N THR A 1017 11.37 -30.90 -21.09
CA THR A 1017 12.56 -31.06 -21.94
C THR A 1017 12.17 -31.08 -23.42
N TYR A 1018 11.10 -31.78 -23.78
CA TYR A 1018 10.66 -31.90 -25.17
C TYR A 1018 10.24 -30.55 -25.75
N LEU A 1019 9.50 -29.74 -24.97
CA LEU A 1019 9.09 -28.40 -25.36
C LEU A 1019 10.29 -27.45 -25.47
N GLN A 1020 11.27 -27.54 -24.58
CA GLN A 1020 12.51 -26.75 -24.69
C GLN A 1020 13.29 -27.10 -25.98
N ILE A 1021 13.38 -28.38 -26.35
CA ILE A 1021 14.02 -28.79 -27.61
C ILE A 1021 13.16 -28.34 -28.80
N TYR A 1022 11.84 -28.48 -28.73
CA TYR A 1022 10.91 -27.99 -29.75
C TYR A 1022 11.06 -26.48 -29.99
N PHE A 1023 11.23 -25.68 -28.94
CA PHE A 1023 11.43 -24.24 -29.13
C PHE A 1023 12.70 -23.90 -29.92
N LEU A 1024 13.70 -24.78 -29.92
CA LEU A 1024 14.93 -24.66 -30.70
C LEU A 1024 14.82 -25.24 -32.11
N LYS A 1025 14.15 -26.39 -32.27
CA LYS A 1025 14.14 -27.17 -33.51
C LYS A 1025 12.87 -27.00 -34.35
N LYS A 1026 11.77 -26.61 -33.72
CA LYS A 1026 10.44 -26.36 -34.32
C LYS A 1026 9.81 -27.55 -35.06
N ASP A 1027 10.24 -28.78 -34.78
CA ASP A 1027 9.64 -29.99 -35.35
C ASP A 1027 8.41 -30.43 -34.53
N PRO A 1028 7.19 -30.41 -35.11
CA PRO A 1028 5.96 -30.79 -34.41
C PRO A 1028 5.96 -32.23 -33.86
N ALA A 1029 6.73 -33.14 -34.45
CA ALA A 1029 6.84 -34.52 -33.99
C ALA A 1029 7.36 -34.61 -32.54
N MET A 1030 8.07 -33.58 -32.07
CA MET A 1030 8.64 -33.51 -30.72
C MET A 1030 7.61 -33.31 -29.61
N ILE A 1031 6.43 -32.77 -29.95
CA ILE A 1031 5.39 -32.43 -28.96
C ILE A 1031 4.04 -33.08 -29.25
N THR A 1032 3.88 -33.69 -30.43
CA THR A 1032 2.63 -34.36 -30.84
C THR A 1032 2.18 -35.43 -29.84
N PRO A 1033 3.05 -36.38 -29.37
CA PRO A 1033 2.61 -37.40 -28.41
C PRO A 1033 2.13 -36.81 -27.07
N LEU A 1034 2.69 -35.67 -26.67
CA LEU A 1034 2.29 -34.97 -25.45
C LEU A 1034 0.91 -34.31 -25.60
N ILE A 1035 0.66 -33.66 -26.75
CA ILE A 1035 -0.64 -33.08 -27.10
C ILE A 1035 -1.72 -34.16 -27.18
N GLU A 1036 -1.42 -35.27 -27.86
CA GLU A 1036 -2.33 -36.43 -27.97
C GLU A 1036 -2.67 -36.99 -26.58
N TRP A 1037 -1.68 -37.13 -25.70
CA TRP A 1037 -1.94 -37.61 -24.35
C TRP A 1037 -2.82 -36.66 -23.54
N VAL A 1038 -2.50 -35.36 -23.51
CA VAL A 1038 -3.29 -34.35 -22.79
C VAL A 1038 -4.75 -34.35 -23.25
N ASN A 1039 -4.99 -34.59 -24.54
CA ASN A 1039 -6.32 -34.56 -25.17
C ASN A 1039 -6.99 -35.95 -25.30
N SER A 1040 -6.41 -37.02 -24.75
CA SER A 1040 -6.92 -38.39 -24.95
C SER A 1040 -8.20 -38.75 -24.19
N GLY A 1041 -8.72 -37.86 -23.32
CA GLY A 1041 -9.92 -38.12 -22.51
C GLY A 1041 -9.73 -39.15 -21.40
N LYS A 1042 -8.52 -39.68 -21.19
CA LYS A 1042 -8.24 -40.69 -20.16
C LYS A 1042 -8.36 -40.09 -18.75
N PRO A 1043 -8.74 -40.89 -17.73
CA PRO A 1043 -8.94 -40.40 -16.35
C PRO A 1043 -7.77 -39.63 -15.71
N ASN A 1044 -6.54 -39.89 -16.14
CA ASN A 1044 -5.32 -39.26 -15.65
C ASN A 1044 -4.83 -38.09 -16.53
N THR A 1045 -5.69 -37.54 -17.38
CA THR A 1045 -5.38 -36.44 -18.29
C THR A 1045 -6.25 -35.21 -18.00
N PRO A 1046 -5.77 -33.99 -18.33
CA PRO A 1046 -6.55 -32.78 -18.16
C PRO A 1046 -7.90 -32.76 -18.89
N SER A 1047 -7.99 -33.41 -20.06
CA SER A 1047 -9.23 -33.51 -20.83
C SER A 1047 -10.21 -34.55 -20.28
N GLY A 1048 -9.75 -35.56 -19.55
CA GLY A 1048 -10.59 -36.67 -19.08
C GLY A 1048 -11.25 -36.47 -17.72
N ARG A 1049 -10.63 -35.73 -16.79
CA ARG A 1049 -11.18 -35.44 -15.47
C ARG A 1049 -10.74 -34.07 -14.95
N GLN A 1050 -11.59 -33.43 -14.17
CA GLN A 1050 -11.26 -32.17 -13.50
C GLN A 1050 -10.09 -32.31 -12.52
N VAL A 1051 -10.02 -33.42 -11.78
CA VAL A 1051 -8.95 -33.74 -10.82
C VAL A 1051 -8.18 -34.97 -11.31
N TRP A 1052 -7.19 -34.74 -12.18
CA TRP A 1052 -6.42 -35.77 -12.89
C TRP A 1052 -5.00 -35.99 -12.34
N TYR A 1053 -4.55 -35.11 -11.45
CA TYR A 1053 -3.17 -34.96 -10.96
C TYR A 1053 -2.95 -35.51 -9.54
N LEU A 1054 -3.70 -36.55 -9.16
CA LEU A 1054 -3.58 -37.15 -7.83
C LEU A 1054 -2.48 -38.21 -7.79
N GLU A 1055 -1.70 -38.23 -6.72
CA GLU A 1055 -0.80 -39.34 -6.39
C GLU A 1055 -1.42 -40.17 -5.27
N ALA A 1056 -1.71 -41.45 -5.57
CA ALA A 1056 -2.39 -42.35 -4.63
C ALA A 1056 -3.65 -41.71 -3.99
N GLY A 1057 -4.46 -41.04 -4.83
CA GLY A 1057 -5.71 -40.38 -4.42
C GLY A 1057 -5.54 -39.04 -3.69
N ARG A 1058 -4.32 -38.48 -3.59
CA ARG A 1058 -4.05 -37.25 -2.84
C ARG A 1058 -3.47 -36.14 -3.72
N ARG A 1059 -3.86 -34.91 -3.42
CA ARG A 1059 -3.15 -33.69 -3.86
C ARG A 1059 -1.81 -33.63 -3.12
N TYR A 1060 -0.74 -33.28 -3.84
CA TYR A 1060 0.61 -33.32 -3.29
C TYR A 1060 1.44 -32.16 -3.84
N ALA A 1061 2.27 -31.56 -3.00
CA ALA A 1061 3.02 -30.34 -3.31
C ALA A 1061 3.98 -30.51 -4.51
N ASP A 1062 4.59 -31.67 -4.65
CA ASP A 1062 5.54 -31.99 -5.74
C ASP A 1062 4.91 -31.82 -7.13
N SER A 1063 3.58 -32.01 -7.22
CA SER A 1063 2.82 -31.85 -8.47
C SER A 1063 2.97 -30.46 -9.10
N LEU A 1064 3.29 -29.44 -8.31
CA LEU A 1064 3.41 -28.05 -8.72
C LEU A 1064 4.66 -27.76 -9.57
N TYR A 1065 5.67 -28.63 -9.53
CA TYR A 1065 6.82 -28.58 -10.45
C TYR A 1065 6.63 -29.45 -11.68
N VAL A 1066 6.11 -30.67 -11.50
CA VAL A 1066 6.22 -31.72 -12.53
C VAL A 1066 5.29 -31.51 -13.72
N GLY A 1067 4.07 -31.02 -13.47
CA GLY A 1067 3.02 -30.87 -14.50
C GLY A 1067 2.85 -29.44 -15.03
N PRO A 1068 2.62 -28.44 -14.15
CA PRO A 1068 2.25 -27.09 -14.56
C PRO A 1068 3.19 -26.41 -15.58
N PRO A 1069 4.53 -26.47 -15.45
CA PRO A 1069 5.41 -25.86 -16.44
C PRO A 1069 5.22 -26.41 -17.86
N THR A 1070 4.96 -27.72 -17.99
CA THR A 1070 4.67 -28.34 -19.29
C THR A 1070 3.40 -27.77 -19.92
N LEU A 1071 2.37 -27.49 -19.13
CA LEU A 1071 1.13 -26.90 -19.61
C LEU A 1071 1.31 -25.42 -20.02
N ALA A 1072 2.11 -24.65 -19.27
CA ALA A 1072 2.50 -23.29 -19.68
C ALA A 1072 3.25 -23.32 -21.03
N MET A 1073 4.24 -24.21 -21.14
CA MET A 1073 5.01 -24.38 -22.38
C MET A 1073 4.14 -24.86 -23.55
N LEU A 1074 3.17 -25.75 -23.33
CA LEU A 1074 2.22 -26.17 -24.36
C LEU A 1074 1.34 -25.01 -24.84
N SER A 1075 0.87 -24.15 -23.94
CA SER A 1075 0.13 -22.94 -24.33
C SER A 1075 1.00 -22.03 -25.21
N ARG A 1076 2.27 -21.82 -24.84
CA ARG A 1076 3.19 -21.02 -25.66
C ARG A 1076 3.49 -21.67 -27.02
N ALA A 1077 3.65 -22.99 -27.04
CA ALA A 1077 3.99 -23.74 -28.26
C ALA A 1077 2.85 -23.80 -29.27
N THR A 1078 1.60 -23.84 -28.80
CA THR A 1078 0.40 -24.04 -29.63
C THR A 1078 -0.45 -22.79 -29.81
N GLY A 1079 -0.30 -21.79 -28.95
CA GLY A 1079 -1.20 -20.63 -28.85
C GLY A 1079 -2.53 -20.92 -28.15
N ASP A 1080 -2.79 -22.17 -27.74
CA ASP A 1080 -4.09 -22.56 -27.17
C ASP A 1080 -4.13 -22.33 -25.65
N LYS A 1081 -4.89 -21.32 -25.23
CA LYS A 1081 -5.06 -20.94 -23.82
C LYS A 1081 -5.72 -22.03 -22.95
N LYS A 1082 -6.27 -23.11 -23.52
CA LYS A 1082 -6.83 -24.22 -22.71
C LYS A 1082 -5.79 -24.85 -21.78
N TYR A 1083 -4.53 -24.90 -22.21
CA TYR A 1083 -3.46 -25.48 -21.39
C TYR A 1083 -3.20 -24.64 -20.14
N LEU A 1084 -3.30 -23.29 -20.23
CA LEU A 1084 -3.25 -22.41 -19.06
C LEU A 1084 -4.45 -22.62 -18.14
N LYS A 1085 -5.66 -22.79 -18.69
CA LYS A 1085 -6.86 -23.11 -17.89
C LYS A 1085 -6.66 -24.40 -17.09
N TYR A 1086 -6.14 -25.46 -17.72
CA TYR A 1086 -5.82 -26.71 -17.02
C TYR A 1086 -4.73 -26.51 -15.95
N MET A 1087 -3.70 -25.73 -16.27
CA MET A 1087 -2.61 -25.43 -15.36
C MET A 1087 -3.11 -24.68 -14.12
N HIS A 1088 -3.83 -23.57 -14.26
CA HIS A 1088 -4.31 -22.78 -13.13
C HIS A 1088 -5.27 -23.55 -12.26
N ALA A 1089 -6.20 -24.31 -12.87
CA ALA A 1089 -7.15 -25.15 -12.14
C ALA A 1089 -6.42 -26.18 -11.27
N MET A 1090 -5.45 -26.90 -11.83
CA MET A 1090 -4.63 -27.86 -11.09
C MET A 1090 -3.78 -27.16 -10.01
N TYR A 1091 -3.06 -26.11 -10.38
CA TYR A 1091 -2.06 -25.48 -9.53
C TYR A 1091 -2.71 -24.93 -8.26
N TRP A 1092 -3.80 -24.18 -8.42
CA TRP A 1092 -4.44 -23.53 -7.28
C TRP A 1092 -5.29 -24.48 -6.44
N ASP A 1093 -5.85 -25.54 -7.02
CA ASP A 1093 -6.51 -26.59 -6.22
C ASP A 1093 -5.53 -27.32 -5.28
N VAL A 1094 -4.30 -27.59 -5.72
CA VAL A 1094 -3.27 -28.17 -4.85
C VAL A 1094 -2.72 -27.11 -3.88
N ALA A 1095 -2.43 -25.91 -4.38
CA ALA A 1095 -1.78 -24.88 -3.59
C ALA A 1095 -2.68 -24.37 -2.45
N ASP A 1096 -3.96 -24.09 -2.75
CA ASP A 1096 -4.90 -23.55 -1.76
C ASP A 1096 -5.19 -24.55 -0.63
N LEU A 1097 -5.09 -25.87 -0.90
CA LEU A 1097 -5.25 -26.91 0.11
C LEU A 1097 -4.01 -27.09 1.01
N LEU A 1098 -2.81 -27.02 0.42
CA LEU A 1098 -1.58 -27.46 1.09
C LEU A 1098 -0.72 -26.33 1.67
N PHE A 1099 -1.05 -25.08 1.34
CA PHE A 1099 -0.30 -23.91 1.82
C PHE A 1099 -0.65 -23.58 3.27
N ASP A 1100 0.36 -23.60 4.15
CA ASP A 1100 0.24 -23.09 5.51
C ASP A 1100 0.36 -21.56 5.51
N LYS A 1101 -0.72 -20.87 5.86
CA LYS A 1101 -0.77 -19.39 5.83
C LYS A 1101 0.15 -18.73 6.86
N GLU A 1102 0.46 -19.42 7.96
CA GLU A 1102 1.28 -18.90 9.05
C GLU A 1102 2.78 -18.96 8.70
N HIS A 1103 3.28 -20.14 8.34
CA HIS A 1103 4.70 -20.36 8.03
C HIS A 1103 5.02 -20.03 6.58
N ARG A 1104 3.98 -19.89 5.73
CA ARG A 1104 4.08 -19.61 4.29
C ARG A 1104 4.92 -20.67 3.57
N LEU A 1105 4.73 -21.92 3.98
CA LEU A 1105 5.35 -23.12 3.43
C LEU A 1105 4.25 -24.14 3.11
N PHE A 1106 4.58 -25.13 2.30
CA PHE A 1106 3.66 -26.19 1.89
C PHE A 1106 3.84 -27.44 2.73
N TYR A 1107 2.72 -27.96 3.21
CA TYR A 1107 2.64 -29.36 3.60
C TYR A 1107 2.76 -30.24 2.36
N ARG A 1108 3.40 -31.40 2.49
CA ARG A 1108 3.58 -32.30 1.34
C ARG A 1108 2.24 -32.77 0.78
N ASP A 1109 1.33 -33.18 1.67
CA ASP A 1109 -0.06 -33.53 1.38
C ASP A 1109 -0.89 -33.42 2.67
N LYS A 1110 -2.20 -33.66 2.59
CA LYS A 1110 -3.16 -33.50 3.71
C LYS A 1110 -2.74 -34.24 4.99
N ARG A 1111 -1.99 -35.35 4.91
CA ARG A 1111 -1.54 -36.10 6.10
C ARG A 1111 -0.67 -35.27 7.03
N PHE A 1112 0.01 -34.24 6.51
CA PHE A 1112 0.98 -33.47 7.26
C PHE A 1112 0.41 -32.20 7.88
N ILE A 1113 -0.83 -31.81 7.57
CA ILE A 1113 -1.46 -30.58 8.09
C ILE A 1113 -1.50 -30.60 9.61
N ASP A 1114 -1.98 -31.71 10.18
CA ASP A 1114 -2.11 -31.90 11.63
C ASP A 1114 -0.94 -32.67 12.23
N ALA A 1115 -0.05 -33.23 11.40
CA ALA A 1115 1.11 -33.99 11.88
C ALA A 1115 2.14 -33.07 12.54
N LYS A 1116 2.83 -33.62 13.55
CA LYS A 1116 3.93 -32.97 14.25
C LYS A 1116 5.21 -33.78 14.11
N SER A 1117 6.35 -33.10 14.11
CA SER A 1117 7.68 -33.71 14.25
C SER A 1117 7.83 -34.34 15.64
N LYS A 1118 8.92 -35.09 15.84
CA LYS A 1118 9.27 -35.62 17.17
C LYS A 1118 9.40 -34.55 18.25
N ASN A 1119 9.72 -33.30 17.88
CA ASN A 1119 9.83 -32.16 18.81
C ASN A 1119 8.57 -31.29 18.85
N GLY A 1120 7.43 -31.79 18.36
CA GLY A 1120 6.14 -31.08 18.42
C GLY A 1120 5.98 -29.92 17.42
N LYS A 1121 6.87 -29.80 16.42
CA LYS A 1121 6.83 -28.73 15.40
C LYS A 1121 6.07 -29.17 14.14
N LYS A 1122 5.73 -28.24 13.26
CA LYS A 1122 5.09 -28.56 11.96
C LYS A 1122 6.06 -29.31 11.04
N VAL A 1123 5.54 -30.18 10.18
CA VAL A 1123 6.33 -31.00 9.25
C VAL A 1123 6.28 -30.39 7.85
N PHE A 1124 7.29 -29.57 7.52
CA PHE A 1124 7.45 -28.97 6.20
C PHE A 1124 8.63 -29.60 5.50
N TRP A 1125 8.36 -30.43 4.50
CA TRP A 1125 9.41 -31.16 3.82
C TRP A 1125 10.22 -30.26 2.88
N SER A 1126 11.55 -30.21 3.05
CA SER A 1126 12.46 -29.37 2.27
C SER A 1126 12.30 -29.57 0.77
N ARG A 1127 12.50 -30.80 0.27
CA ARG A 1127 12.31 -31.07 -1.17
C ARG A 1127 10.88 -30.82 -1.65
N GLY A 1128 9.87 -31.13 -0.84
CA GLY A 1128 8.47 -30.83 -1.16
C GLY A 1128 8.25 -29.35 -1.44
N ASN A 1129 8.79 -28.48 -0.59
CA ASN A 1129 8.78 -27.04 -0.80
C ASN A 1129 9.68 -26.60 -1.96
N GLY A 1130 10.80 -27.31 -2.17
CA GLY A 1130 11.71 -27.12 -3.29
C GLY A 1130 11.00 -27.28 -4.64
N TRP A 1131 10.19 -28.33 -4.80
CA TRP A 1131 9.37 -28.50 -6.00
C TRP A 1131 8.44 -27.31 -6.24
N VAL A 1132 7.71 -26.88 -5.22
CA VAL A 1132 6.76 -25.77 -5.39
C VAL A 1132 7.47 -24.49 -5.83
N ILE A 1133 8.51 -24.07 -5.09
CA ILE A 1133 9.16 -22.79 -5.37
C ILE A 1133 9.95 -22.83 -6.69
N ALA A 1134 10.55 -23.97 -7.07
CA ALA A 1134 11.21 -24.11 -8.36
C ALA A 1134 10.24 -24.23 -9.53
N GLY A 1135 9.00 -24.68 -9.29
CA GLY A 1135 7.96 -24.75 -10.31
C GLY A 1135 7.53 -23.37 -10.78
N VAL A 1136 7.55 -22.38 -9.89
CA VAL A 1136 7.11 -21.01 -10.20
C VAL A 1136 7.97 -20.33 -11.29
N PRO A 1137 9.31 -20.21 -11.17
CA PRO A 1137 10.19 -19.77 -12.26
C PRO A 1137 9.92 -20.44 -13.60
N ARG A 1138 9.73 -21.77 -13.56
CA ARG A 1138 9.50 -22.60 -14.74
C ARG A 1138 8.16 -22.30 -15.41
N ILE A 1139 7.16 -21.84 -14.66
CA ILE A 1139 5.87 -21.37 -15.20
C ILE A 1139 6.05 -19.95 -15.74
N LEU A 1140 6.60 -19.03 -14.93
CA LEU A 1140 6.73 -17.61 -15.26
C LEU A 1140 7.55 -17.35 -16.53
N GLU A 1141 8.55 -18.19 -16.84
CA GLU A 1141 9.33 -18.10 -18.08
C GLU A 1141 8.50 -18.31 -19.37
N TYR A 1142 7.34 -18.97 -19.26
CA TYR A 1142 6.47 -19.32 -20.40
C TYR A 1142 5.04 -18.81 -20.26
N LEU A 1143 4.69 -18.19 -19.14
CA LEU A 1143 3.39 -17.57 -18.90
C LEU A 1143 3.40 -16.13 -19.43
N PRO A 1144 2.42 -15.71 -20.24
CA PRO A 1144 2.27 -14.31 -20.64
C PRO A 1144 2.12 -13.39 -19.41
N GLU A 1145 2.74 -12.22 -19.45
CA GLU A 1145 2.66 -11.25 -18.33
C GLU A 1145 1.26 -10.66 -18.14
N ASP A 1146 0.44 -10.67 -19.19
CA ASP A 1146 -0.97 -10.27 -19.19
C ASP A 1146 -1.92 -11.38 -18.70
N ASP A 1147 -1.40 -12.56 -18.35
CA ASP A 1147 -2.21 -13.62 -17.77
C ASP A 1147 -2.73 -13.19 -16.39
N PRO A 1148 -4.03 -13.36 -16.09
CA PRO A 1148 -4.64 -12.89 -14.85
C PRO A 1148 -4.05 -13.55 -13.58
N TYR A 1149 -3.35 -14.68 -13.71
CA TYR A 1149 -2.69 -15.37 -12.60
C TYR A 1149 -1.20 -15.04 -12.48
N TYR A 1150 -0.58 -14.28 -13.40
CA TYR A 1150 0.85 -13.97 -13.39
C TYR A 1150 1.30 -13.40 -12.04
N THR A 1151 0.62 -12.35 -11.56
CA THR A 1151 0.88 -11.73 -10.26
C THR A 1151 0.73 -12.71 -9.10
N LYS A 1152 -0.21 -13.67 -9.18
CA LYS A 1152 -0.43 -14.68 -8.15
C LYS A 1152 0.77 -15.63 -8.03
N TYR A 1153 1.39 -16.02 -9.14
CA TYR A 1153 2.63 -16.80 -9.15
C TYR A 1153 3.84 -16.01 -8.63
N VAL A 1154 4.01 -14.76 -9.09
CA VAL A 1154 5.09 -13.87 -8.60
C VAL A 1154 5.01 -13.71 -7.07
N ASN A 1155 3.80 -13.47 -6.55
CA ASN A 1155 3.57 -13.34 -5.11
C ASN A 1155 3.86 -14.63 -4.35
N LEU A 1156 3.56 -15.79 -4.94
CA LEU A 1156 3.92 -17.08 -4.36
C LEU A 1156 5.44 -17.26 -4.24
N LEU A 1157 6.20 -16.95 -5.31
CA LEU A 1157 7.68 -17.01 -5.30
C LEU A 1157 8.27 -16.10 -4.21
N ARG A 1158 7.84 -14.83 -4.14
CA ARG A 1158 8.27 -13.88 -3.10
C ARG A 1158 7.96 -14.37 -1.69
N THR A 1159 6.76 -14.90 -1.51
CA THR A 1159 6.25 -15.39 -0.23
C THR A 1159 7.06 -16.58 0.27
N MET A 1160 7.28 -17.57 -0.59
CA MET A 1160 8.07 -18.75 -0.23
C MET A 1160 9.55 -18.43 -0.03
N ALA A 1161 10.15 -17.62 -0.92
CA ALA A 1161 11.57 -17.24 -0.83
C ALA A 1161 11.89 -16.60 0.53
N ARG A 1162 11.00 -15.74 1.04
CA ARG A 1162 11.13 -15.11 2.36
C ARG A 1162 11.16 -16.14 3.50
N SER A 1163 10.23 -17.10 3.49
CA SER A 1163 10.17 -18.13 4.53
C SER A 1163 11.34 -19.10 4.45
N ILE A 1164 11.73 -19.51 3.24
CA ILE A 1164 12.87 -20.38 3.00
C ILE A 1164 14.17 -19.72 3.47
N ALA A 1165 14.41 -18.45 3.13
CA ALA A 1165 15.60 -17.72 3.57
C ALA A 1165 15.76 -17.69 5.09
N ARG A 1166 14.65 -17.56 5.84
CA ARG A 1166 14.67 -17.50 7.33
C ARG A 1166 15.10 -18.81 7.98
N VAL A 1167 14.88 -19.94 7.32
CA VAL A 1167 15.17 -21.28 7.86
C VAL A 1167 16.43 -21.90 7.24
N GLN A 1168 17.26 -21.10 6.57
CA GLN A 1168 18.55 -21.55 6.01
C GLN A 1168 19.53 -21.91 7.13
N GLY A 1169 20.18 -23.06 7.00
CA GLY A 1169 21.24 -23.48 7.91
C GLY A 1169 22.47 -22.56 7.88
N LYS A 1170 23.26 -22.61 8.96
CA LYS A 1170 24.52 -21.85 9.05
C LYS A 1170 25.54 -22.26 7.98
N ASP A 1171 25.45 -23.48 7.48
CA ASP A 1171 26.26 -24.04 6.38
C ASP A 1171 25.72 -23.68 4.98
N GLY A 1172 24.60 -22.94 4.91
CA GLY A 1172 23.95 -22.58 3.65
C GLY A 1172 22.94 -23.59 3.13
N LEU A 1173 22.86 -24.77 3.75
CA LEU A 1173 21.99 -25.86 3.34
C LEU A 1173 20.73 -25.90 4.21
N TRP A 1174 19.64 -26.42 3.66
CA TRP A 1174 18.42 -26.66 4.41
C TRP A 1174 18.37 -28.09 4.95
N ARG A 1175 17.61 -28.28 6.03
CA ARG A 1175 17.39 -29.57 6.68
C ARG A 1175 16.13 -30.22 6.12
N THR A 1176 16.02 -31.54 6.23
CA THR A 1176 14.93 -32.27 5.55
C THR A 1176 13.55 -31.84 6.05
N ASN A 1177 13.42 -31.40 7.31
CA ASN A 1177 12.25 -30.72 7.84
C ASN A 1177 12.55 -29.22 8.07
N LEU A 1178 11.89 -28.34 7.33
CA LEU A 1178 12.03 -26.88 7.44
C LEU A 1178 11.36 -26.33 8.70
N GLY A 1179 10.35 -27.01 9.22
CA GLY A 1179 9.68 -26.64 10.47
C GLY A 1179 10.42 -27.11 11.73
N ASP A 1180 11.41 -28.00 11.57
CA ASP A 1180 12.17 -28.60 12.67
C ASP A 1180 13.55 -29.06 12.19
N ALA A 1181 14.50 -28.13 12.13
CA ALA A 1181 15.86 -28.42 11.71
C ALA A 1181 16.59 -29.41 12.65
N ASP A 1182 16.17 -29.47 13.91
CA ASP A 1182 16.80 -30.31 14.94
C ASP A 1182 16.34 -31.78 14.86
N GLU A 1183 15.18 -32.05 14.24
CA GLU A 1183 14.72 -33.42 13.98
C GLU A 1183 15.67 -34.19 13.07
N TYR A 1184 16.26 -33.51 12.08
CA TYR A 1184 17.25 -34.04 11.14
C TYR A 1184 18.33 -32.99 10.87
N PRO A 1185 19.36 -32.88 11.72
CA PRO A 1185 20.32 -31.76 11.68
C PRO A 1185 21.34 -31.84 10.52
N GLY A 1186 21.39 -32.97 9.81
CA GLY A 1186 22.25 -33.17 8.64
C GLY A 1186 21.76 -32.38 7.41
N PRO A 1187 22.67 -31.92 6.55
CA PRO A 1187 22.30 -31.14 5.36
C PRO A 1187 21.52 -31.97 4.34
N GLU A 1188 20.74 -31.28 3.50
CA GLU A 1188 19.93 -31.87 2.43
C GLU A 1188 20.09 -31.05 1.14
N THR A 1189 20.63 -31.65 0.10
CA THR A 1189 21.08 -30.91 -1.10
C THR A 1189 20.02 -30.75 -2.18
N SER A 1190 19.01 -31.62 -2.25
CA SER A 1190 18.01 -31.55 -3.33
C SER A 1190 17.02 -30.39 -3.16
N GLY A 1191 16.45 -30.22 -1.96
CA GLY A 1191 15.62 -29.06 -1.66
C GLY A 1191 16.45 -27.77 -1.72
N THR A 1192 17.65 -27.78 -1.15
CA THR A 1192 18.59 -26.65 -1.25
C THR A 1192 18.87 -26.26 -2.70
N ALA A 1193 19.09 -27.20 -3.61
CA ALA A 1193 19.34 -26.89 -5.02
C ALA A 1193 18.12 -26.24 -5.69
N PHE A 1194 16.91 -26.69 -5.41
CA PHE A 1194 15.70 -26.01 -5.88
C PHE A 1194 15.52 -24.61 -5.29
N PHE A 1195 15.83 -24.42 -4.01
CA PHE A 1195 15.81 -23.12 -3.37
C PHE A 1195 16.83 -22.17 -4.01
N ALA A 1196 18.07 -22.63 -4.19
CA ALA A 1196 19.12 -21.87 -4.85
C ALA A 1196 18.68 -21.47 -6.27
N TYR A 1197 18.17 -22.42 -7.07
CA TYR A 1197 17.64 -22.13 -8.39
C TYR A 1197 16.55 -21.05 -8.37
N ALA A 1198 15.49 -21.24 -7.58
CA ALA A 1198 14.33 -20.35 -7.62
C ALA A 1198 14.66 -18.96 -7.06
N ILE A 1199 15.49 -18.91 -6.01
CA ILE A 1199 15.95 -17.65 -5.43
C ILE A 1199 16.84 -16.92 -6.42
N THR A 1200 17.83 -17.59 -7.01
CA THR A 1200 18.72 -16.95 -7.99
C THR A 1200 17.98 -16.52 -9.25
N TRP A 1201 17.08 -17.35 -9.77
CA TRP A 1201 16.21 -16.97 -10.89
C TRP A 1201 15.38 -15.73 -10.54
N GLY A 1202 14.79 -15.70 -9.33
CA GLY A 1202 14.03 -14.55 -8.86
C GLY A 1202 14.86 -13.27 -8.79
N ILE A 1203 16.15 -13.37 -8.43
CA ILE A 1203 17.09 -12.23 -8.47
C ILE A 1203 17.35 -11.80 -9.92
N ASN A 1204 17.69 -12.75 -10.80
CA ASN A 1204 18.02 -12.48 -12.20
C ASN A 1204 16.85 -11.85 -12.97
N ASN A 1205 15.61 -12.12 -12.56
CA ASN A 1205 14.39 -11.60 -13.19
C ASN A 1205 13.80 -10.40 -12.43
N GLY A 1206 14.51 -9.82 -11.45
CA GLY A 1206 14.04 -8.64 -10.70
C GLY A 1206 12.80 -8.88 -9.83
N ILE A 1207 12.44 -10.15 -9.57
CA ILE A 1207 11.30 -10.54 -8.74
C ILE A 1207 11.69 -10.57 -7.25
N LEU A 1208 12.93 -10.96 -6.95
CA LEU A 1208 13.52 -11.00 -5.61
C LEU A 1208 14.66 -9.98 -5.51
N GLU A 1209 14.73 -9.25 -4.41
CA GLU A 1209 15.75 -8.22 -4.19
C GLU A 1209 17.16 -8.81 -4.09
N LYS A 1210 18.07 -8.32 -4.93
CA LYS A 1210 19.45 -8.83 -5.01
C LYS A 1210 20.14 -8.73 -3.65
N ASP A 1211 20.07 -7.61 -2.94
CA ASP A 1211 20.82 -7.43 -1.69
C ASP A 1211 20.31 -8.33 -0.55
N GLU A 1212 19.02 -8.66 -0.52
CA GLU A 1212 18.44 -9.57 0.47
C GLU A 1212 18.76 -11.03 0.16
N TYR A 1213 18.61 -11.43 -1.10
CA TYR A 1213 18.62 -12.84 -1.50
C TYR A 1213 19.93 -13.32 -2.10
N LEU A 1214 20.80 -12.42 -2.58
CA LEU A 1214 22.12 -12.80 -3.10
C LEU A 1214 22.99 -13.46 -2.04
N PRO A 1215 23.06 -13.00 -0.78
CA PRO A 1215 23.77 -13.71 0.27
C PRO A 1215 23.21 -15.12 0.50
N VAL A 1216 21.88 -15.27 0.49
CA VAL A 1216 21.18 -16.56 0.65
C VAL A 1216 21.55 -17.52 -0.48
N ALA A 1217 21.46 -17.05 -1.72
CA ALA A 1217 21.79 -17.79 -2.94
C ALA A 1217 23.27 -18.18 -2.98
N LYS A 1218 24.19 -17.24 -2.71
CA LYS A 1218 25.64 -17.51 -2.68
C LYS A 1218 25.98 -18.55 -1.62
N LYS A 1219 25.40 -18.44 -0.43
CA LYS A 1219 25.63 -19.38 0.67
C LYS A 1219 25.09 -20.78 0.34
N ALA A 1220 23.91 -20.84 -0.28
CA ALA A 1220 23.33 -22.09 -0.78
C ALA A 1220 24.23 -22.75 -1.84
N TRP A 1221 24.69 -21.97 -2.83
CA TRP A 1221 25.61 -22.45 -3.86
C TRP A 1221 26.92 -22.98 -3.27
N ALA A 1222 27.55 -22.23 -2.35
CA ALA A 1222 28.77 -22.67 -1.69
C ALA A 1222 28.56 -23.99 -0.90
N GLY A 1223 27.45 -24.14 -0.19
CA GLY A 1223 27.09 -25.39 0.49
C GLY A 1223 26.87 -26.56 -0.48
N LEU A 1224 26.22 -26.32 -1.61
CA LEU A 1224 26.00 -27.32 -2.66
C LEU A 1224 27.33 -27.77 -3.28
N VAL A 1225 28.22 -26.83 -3.60
CA VAL A 1225 29.56 -27.13 -4.14
C VAL A 1225 30.37 -27.98 -3.15
N LYS A 1226 30.34 -27.65 -1.85
CA LYS A 1226 30.99 -28.44 -0.79
C LYS A 1226 30.43 -29.87 -0.66
N SER A 1227 29.22 -30.09 -1.14
CA SER A 1227 28.56 -31.41 -1.13
C SER A 1227 28.86 -32.25 -2.37
N VAL A 1228 29.64 -31.73 -3.33
CA VAL A 1228 30.10 -32.49 -4.50
C VAL A 1228 31.37 -33.26 -4.14
N HIS A 1229 31.33 -34.58 -4.25
CA HIS A 1229 32.48 -35.45 -4.03
C HIS A 1229 33.52 -35.29 -5.16
N PRO A 1230 34.79 -35.71 -4.95
CA PRO A 1230 35.85 -35.54 -5.95
C PRO A 1230 35.53 -36.13 -7.34
N ASN A 1231 34.75 -37.22 -7.39
CA ASN A 1231 34.32 -37.87 -8.63
C ASN A 1231 33.09 -37.20 -9.30
N GLY A 1232 32.59 -36.08 -8.78
CA GLY A 1232 31.42 -35.38 -9.30
C GLY A 1232 30.08 -35.79 -8.69
N LYS A 1233 30.03 -36.79 -7.81
CA LYS A 1233 28.79 -37.20 -7.13
C LYS A 1233 28.27 -36.10 -6.23
N LEU A 1234 27.02 -35.66 -6.43
CA LEU A 1234 26.33 -34.79 -5.48
C LEU A 1234 25.84 -35.63 -4.29
N GLY A 1235 26.45 -35.44 -3.13
CA GLY A 1235 26.09 -36.10 -1.88
C GLY A 1235 24.95 -35.42 -1.12
N TRP A 1236 24.59 -35.98 0.04
CA TRP A 1236 23.54 -35.46 0.93
C TRP A 1236 22.16 -35.31 0.27
N VAL A 1237 21.86 -36.19 -0.69
CA VAL A 1237 20.55 -36.21 -1.35
C VAL A 1237 19.64 -37.19 -0.63
N GLN A 1238 18.54 -36.72 -0.07
CA GLN A 1238 17.55 -37.60 0.53
C GLN A 1238 16.92 -38.51 -0.55
N PRO A 1239 16.87 -39.85 -0.41
CA PRO A 1239 16.23 -40.74 -1.39
C PRO A 1239 14.76 -40.41 -1.68
N VAL A 1240 14.21 -40.96 -2.77
CA VAL A 1240 12.80 -40.78 -3.16
C VAL A 1240 11.88 -41.10 -1.97
N GLY A 1241 10.90 -40.23 -1.73
CA GLY A 1241 10.03 -40.34 -0.56
C GLY A 1241 8.98 -39.23 -0.49
N ASP A 1242 8.16 -39.29 0.56
CA ASP A 1242 6.98 -38.43 0.77
C ASP A 1242 7.06 -37.56 2.02
N ARG A 1243 8.21 -37.53 2.71
CA ARG A 1243 8.38 -36.91 4.03
C ARG A 1243 9.85 -36.65 4.39
N PRO A 1244 10.16 -35.82 5.40
CA PRO A 1244 11.50 -35.68 5.95
C PRO A 1244 12.05 -37.02 6.48
N ARG A 1245 13.33 -37.29 6.23
CA ARG A 1245 14.06 -38.46 6.73
C ARG A 1245 15.52 -38.08 6.97
N LEU A 1246 16.25 -38.97 7.65
CA LEU A 1246 17.69 -38.86 7.79
C LEU A 1246 18.38 -38.95 6.43
N VAL A 1247 19.44 -38.16 6.24
CA VAL A 1247 20.26 -38.12 5.03
C VAL A 1247 21.70 -38.35 5.41
N GLN A 1248 22.41 -39.10 4.57
CA GLN A 1248 23.84 -39.38 4.73
C GLN A 1248 24.62 -38.85 3.52
N SER A 1249 25.89 -38.49 3.72
CA SER A 1249 26.73 -37.88 2.70
C SER A 1249 26.78 -38.64 1.39
N HIS A 1250 26.84 -39.97 1.43
CA HIS A 1250 26.96 -40.81 0.24
C HIS A 1250 25.65 -40.95 -0.57
N MET A 1251 24.51 -40.48 -0.07
CA MET A 1251 23.23 -40.61 -0.77
C MET A 1251 23.15 -39.60 -1.93
N THR A 1252 22.73 -40.05 -3.12
CA THR A 1252 22.65 -39.24 -4.35
C THR A 1252 21.40 -39.61 -5.16
N HIS A 1253 20.94 -38.71 -6.04
CA HIS A 1253 19.88 -39.01 -7.00
C HIS A 1253 19.85 -38.04 -8.19
N GLU A 1254 19.35 -38.51 -9.33
CA GLU A 1254 19.25 -37.77 -10.60
C GLU A 1254 18.50 -36.43 -10.54
N TYR A 1255 17.34 -36.39 -9.90
CA TYR A 1255 16.58 -35.14 -9.80
C TYR A 1255 17.35 -34.06 -9.04
N ALA A 1256 18.22 -34.45 -8.09
CA ALA A 1256 19.05 -33.52 -7.34
C ALA A 1256 20.21 -33.00 -8.19
N ALA A 1257 20.81 -33.85 -9.03
CA ALA A 1257 21.76 -33.39 -10.04
C ALA A 1257 21.09 -32.41 -11.03
N GLY A 1258 19.85 -32.69 -11.46
CA GLY A 1258 19.06 -31.75 -12.27
C GLY A 1258 18.84 -30.41 -11.57
N ALA A 1259 18.39 -30.44 -10.31
CA ALA A 1259 18.21 -29.24 -9.49
C ALA A 1259 19.53 -28.46 -9.29
N PHE A 1260 20.64 -29.17 -9.12
CA PHE A 1260 21.97 -28.57 -9.01
C PHE A 1260 22.36 -27.84 -10.30
N LEU A 1261 22.11 -28.47 -11.46
CA LEU A 1261 22.36 -27.85 -12.76
C LEU A 1261 21.45 -26.64 -13.00
N LEU A 1262 20.18 -26.70 -12.57
CA LEU A 1262 19.28 -25.53 -12.57
C LEU A 1262 19.88 -24.38 -11.75
N ALA A 1263 20.29 -24.65 -10.51
CA ALA A 1263 20.88 -23.65 -9.62
C ALA A 1263 22.16 -23.05 -10.22
N GLY A 1264 23.10 -23.90 -10.65
CA GLY A 1264 24.36 -23.45 -11.24
C GLY A 1264 24.16 -22.61 -12.50
N SER A 1265 23.16 -22.95 -13.32
CA SER A 1265 22.82 -22.19 -14.52
C SER A 1265 22.34 -20.77 -14.22
N GLU A 1266 21.59 -20.58 -13.13
CA GLU A 1266 21.18 -19.25 -12.69
C GLU A 1266 22.30 -18.49 -11.97
N ILE A 1267 23.17 -19.19 -11.24
CA ILE A 1267 24.37 -18.60 -10.63
C ILE A 1267 25.33 -18.08 -11.71
N LEU A 1268 25.47 -18.78 -12.84
CA LEU A 1268 26.28 -18.31 -13.97
C LEU A 1268 25.79 -16.97 -14.52
N LYS A 1269 24.46 -16.78 -14.58
CA LYS A 1269 23.83 -15.54 -15.06
C LYS A 1269 23.97 -14.37 -14.09
N LEU A 1270 24.21 -14.60 -12.80
CA LEU A 1270 24.44 -13.51 -11.82
C LEU A 1270 25.75 -12.73 -12.07
N GLN A 1271 26.68 -13.31 -12.83
CA GLN A 1271 27.99 -12.72 -13.14
C GLN A 1271 27.98 -11.89 -14.41
N GLU A 1272 26.92 -12.00 -15.20
CA GLU A 1272 26.64 -11.23 -16.42
C GLU A 1272 25.79 -10.01 -16.05
#